data_AF-D8EZN7-F1
#
_entry.id   AF-D8EZN7-F1
#
_cell.length_a   1.000
_cell.length_b   1.000
_cell.length_c   1.000
_cell.angle_alpha   90.00
_cell.angle_beta   90.00
_cell.angle_gamma   90.00
#
_symmetry.space_group_name_H-M   'P 1'
#
loop_
_entity.id
_entity.type
_entity.pdbx_description
1 polymer ?
#
loop_
_entity_poly.entity_id
_entity_poly.type
_entity_poly.pdbx_seq_one_letter_code
_entity_poly.pdbx_strand_id
1 'polypeptide(L)'
;MKPDLRSFKSACPEVDERFLKEHLQRLSDTYFSSFPEKEIYRHARGLAGLSSKRPLTVTAGTRRDGSVDITVLAFDYPFEFSIITGILAGLGFSVLSGDIFTYGPAAAPAPRKSLPRRHRAKFVPDPLKRRRIIDHFTGHLETTLSFKAWAFQLKEKLQGIIGLMEKGGDTSTGEARHQVNRLVVQRLAQTGSDGVDFLYPVTIQINNDHAHFTRLRVIGEDNPAFLYALSNALSLNRVHIEHVRIRTIGSRIEDRIDLVNASGRKIIDPDVLDRVRLSVLLTKQFTYFLSKSPDPHAALSRFEQLTREVLALPEKGRWMELLANPHTLRDLARLLGASDYLWEDFIRLQYESLLPMFEPHVRGHRFSESEKTVAERLAQATSEGETLDERKRALNGFKDREIFLIDLDYILYPDIEFAAFSEKVSVLAESVVRAATGFVYEDLVARFGKPRTVAGIEARLAVMALGKLGGRALGYASDIELLYVYSDNGQTDGPDVITNPEFYDRLVKGVSRFIEAKREGIFHLDLRLRPYGSAGPLATSLENFCKYYGAGGGAHSFERLALVRLRAIGGDADFGAQLERLRDEMIYGTDCVDFEEVRILREKQFAEKGKKKGPNAKFSAGGLVDLEYGVQSLQVMYGKEGPELRSQRIHEALVALTEAGVLEAEEFLRVDSAYVFLRRLINGMRMLRGSAKDLFLPDPDSDEFDHLARRMGYEKMGGLIPGQQLRIDYETHTAAVRTFVERQFGRETLPDPKTGSVVDLVMSEDLPEEVIGRILGEAGFRNVRRAHANLKRLAGEGERRNAFSRLAVLAFDILSTRPDPDMALNNWERFIHTTFSPEFQYGVFLSQPMRLELLLSVFSVSQFLADTLIRNPGFLDWLTIPEMLHKTRLSKDLMAELRRAASVTRQHGEWLNKVRRFRRREILRIGTRDICLGVDTREVMAELSILADAITQAVVEKDWQRLGEEGRLPETLKDPDSSFCVMAFGKLGGNELNYSSDIDLLALYEDASDPNAPSPHRGDMKRLYTQIMEFVRSDLSDHTEEGYVYRVDLRLRPFGSSGDLVPSLNGLLTYYREKASLWEIQAAFKLRPMAGNLSLGYRFLEALKPLLLEKRDRRLVVDSIEHMRRAAIRATTRGIQRGTDVKSGFGGIRDIEFLVQGLQLIHAPENAMLLQGNTLQALNVLNETGILERDIAGQLREDYLFLRRIEHFLQILEDRQIHVLPKDPVELDVLSKKVLGPDATAAAFLAGLNDRFKRINDFYQTYLLGRKTGDGAGVGR
;
A
#
# COMPACT_ATOMS: atom_id res chain seq x y z
N MET A 1 -43.44 0.85 20.49
CA MET A 1 -44.63 1.70 20.74
C MET A 1 -44.15 3.14 20.75
N LYS A 2 -44.82 4.10 20.10
CA LYS A 2 -44.36 5.50 20.09
C LYS A 2 -44.35 6.07 21.53
N PRO A 3 -43.26 6.70 22.00
CA PRO A 3 -43.21 7.32 23.32
C PRO A 3 -44.27 8.42 23.45
N ASP A 4 -44.90 8.55 24.61
CA ASP A 4 -45.74 9.70 24.90
C ASP A 4 -44.87 10.95 25.14
N LEU A 5 -45.35 12.14 24.76
CA LEU A 5 -44.55 13.37 24.83
C LEU A 5 -44.13 13.72 26.26
N ARG A 6 -44.92 13.37 27.29
CA ARG A 6 -44.62 13.69 28.69
C ARG A 6 -43.49 12.82 29.22
N SER A 7 -43.52 11.51 28.96
CA SER A 7 -42.42 10.59 29.33
C SER A 7 -41.14 10.91 28.55
N PHE A 8 -41.26 11.24 27.26
CA PHE A 8 -40.11 11.61 26.42
C PHE A 8 -39.44 12.90 26.92
N LYS A 9 -40.23 13.91 27.30
CA LYS A 9 -39.70 15.16 27.88
C LYS A 9 -39.07 14.94 29.26
N SER A 10 -39.62 14.03 30.07
CA SER A 10 -39.03 13.64 31.36
C SER A 10 -37.67 12.96 31.20
N ALA A 11 -37.53 12.10 30.18
CA ALA A 11 -36.27 11.40 29.90
C ALA A 11 -35.19 12.29 29.24
N CYS A 12 -35.59 13.36 28.54
CA CYS A 12 -34.70 14.33 27.89
C CYS A 12 -35.05 15.78 28.30
N PRO A 13 -34.87 16.15 29.59
CA PRO A 13 -35.31 17.45 30.11
C PRO A 13 -34.63 18.63 29.40
N GLU A 14 -33.40 18.45 28.93
CA GLU A 14 -32.58 19.44 28.21
C GLU A 14 -33.03 19.71 26.77
N VAL A 15 -33.84 18.86 26.15
CA VAL A 15 -34.27 19.01 24.75
C VAL A 15 -35.58 19.82 24.68
N ASP A 16 -35.65 20.83 23.81
CA ASP A 16 -36.85 21.68 23.65
C ASP A 16 -38.11 20.85 23.34
N GLU A 17 -39.21 21.14 24.02
CA GLU A 17 -40.46 20.37 23.88
C GLU A 17 -41.06 20.48 22.47
N ARG A 18 -40.89 21.61 21.78
CA ARG A 18 -41.35 21.79 20.38
C ARG A 18 -40.58 20.86 19.45
N PHE A 19 -39.27 20.69 19.68
CA PHE A 19 -38.45 19.75 18.93
C PHE A 19 -38.90 18.30 19.18
N LEU A 20 -39.16 17.90 20.43
CA LEU A 20 -39.64 16.53 20.74
C LEU A 20 -40.99 16.24 20.08
N LYS A 21 -41.91 17.22 20.10
CA LYS A 21 -43.20 17.10 19.41
C LYS A 21 -43.02 16.93 17.90
N GLU A 22 -42.11 17.68 17.31
CA GLU A 22 -41.76 17.57 15.90
C GLU A 22 -41.10 16.21 15.56
N HIS A 23 -40.20 15.72 16.41
CA HIS A 23 -39.55 14.41 16.28
C HIS A 23 -40.57 13.27 16.27
N LEU A 24 -41.55 13.30 17.18
CA LEU A 24 -42.64 12.33 17.24
C LEU A 24 -43.58 12.37 16.02
N GLN A 25 -43.81 13.57 15.46
CA GLN A 25 -44.73 13.78 14.34
C GLN A 25 -44.10 13.43 12.98
N ARG A 26 -42.82 13.75 12.80
CA ARG A 26 -42.14 13.64 11.49
C ARG A 26 -41.48 12.29 11.24
N LEU A 27 -41.35 11.43 12.25
CA LEU A 27 -40.83 10.08 12.10
C LEU A 27 -41.96 9.03 12.12
N SER A 28 -41.80 8.00 11.29
CA SER A 28 -42.78 6.92 11.16
C SER A 28 -42.81 6.02 12.40
N ASP A 29 -43.90 5.25 12.56
CA ASP A 29 -44.00 4.23 13.63
C ASP A 29 -42.88 3.18 13.53
N THR A 30 -42.41 2.93 12.31
CA THR A 30 -41.30 2.01 12.02
C THR A 30 -40.03 2.40 12.76
N TYR A 31 -39.68 3.69 12.82
CA TYR A 31 -38.52 4.18 13.59
C TYR A 31 -38.62 3.81 15.07
N PHE A 32 -39.76 4.11 15.69
CA PHE A 32 -39.99 3.85 17.13
C PHE A 32 -40.15 2.36 17.47
N SER A 33 -40.33 1.51 16.46
CA SER A 33 -40.28 0.05 16.61
C SER A 33 -38.90 -0.55 16.35
N SER A 34 -38.01 0.18 15.66
CA SER A 34 -36.69 -0.32 15.24
C SER A 34 -35.60 -0.08 16.29
N PHE A 35 -35.78 0.91 17.18
CA PHE A 35 -34.81 1.23 18.23
C PHE A 35 -35.40 1.12 19.63
N PRO A 36 -34.60 0.68 20.63
CA PRO A 36 -35.01 0.73 22.02
C PRO A 36 -35.11 2.18 22.52
N GLU A 37 -35.96 2.43 23.53
CA GLU A 37 -36.24 3.78 24.03
C GLU A 37 -34.98 4.58 24.41
N LYS A 38 -33.99 3.92 25.03
CA LYS A 38 -32.72 4.56 25.40
C LYS A 38 -31.97 5.12 24.19
N GLU A 39 -32.00 4.44 23.05
CA GLU A 39 -31.37 4.92 21.81
C GLU A 39 -32.19 6.03 21.17
N ILE A 40 -33.52 5.92 21.17
CA ILE A 40 -34.43 6.99 20.71
C ILE A 40 -34.14 8.30 21.46
N TYR A 41 -33.91 8.23 22.78
CA TYR A 41 -33.55 9.38 23.60
C TYR A 41 -32.18 9.96 23.24
N ARG A 42 -31.18 9.11 22.97
CA ARG A 42 -29.86 9.54 22.48
C ARG A 42 -29.94 10.22 21.12
N HIS A 43 -30.71 9.66 20.19
CA HIS A 43 -30.94 10.25 18.86
C HIS A 43 -31.58 11.64 18.99
N ALA A 44 -32.63 11.77 19.81
CA ALA A 44 -33.29 13.06 20.04
C ALA A 44 -32.34 14.13 20.59
N ARG A 45 -31.50 13.79 21.58
CA ARG A 45 -30.46 14.68 22.11
C ARG A 45 -29.45 15.09 21.05
N GLY A 46 -28.94 14.14 20.28
CA GLY A 46 -27.96 14.39 19.23
C GLY A 46 -28.51 15.31 18.13
N LEU A 47 -29.75 15.07 17.68
CA LEU A 47 -30.41 15.87 16.65
C LEU A 47 -30.81 17.27 17.12
N ALA A 48 -31.19 17.42 18.39
CA ALA A 48 -31.48 18.72 18.99
C ALA A 48 -30.22 19.60 19.11
N GLY A 49 -29.04 18.98 19.24
CA GLY A 49 -27.75 19.68 19.32
C GLY A 49 -27.15 20.10 17.97
N LEU A 50 -27.80 19.81 16.84
CA LEU A 50 -27.30 20.17 15.51
C LEU A 50 -27.41 21.67 15.24
N SER A 51 -26.37 22.24 14.62
CA SER A 51 -26.31 23.65 14.24
C SER A 51 -25.42 23.83 12.99
N SER A 52 -25.36 25.03 12.41
CA SER A 52 -24.46 25.31 11.29
C SER A 52 -22.97 25.13 11.63
N LYS A 53 -22.59 25.26 12.91
CA LYS A 53 -21.21 24.98 13.39
C LYS A 53 -20.99 23.51 13.74
N ARG A 54 -22.06 22.74 13.92
CA ARG A 54 -22.03 21.31 14.24
C ARG A 54 -23.13 20.61 13.43
N PRO A 55 -22.92 20.43 12.12
CA PRO A 55 -23.96 19.95 11.20
C PRO A 55 -24.27 18.45 11.36
N LEU A 56 -23.41 17.70 12.07
CA LEU A 56 -23.62 16.29 12.38
C LEU A 56 -23.10 15.86 13.76
N THR A 57 -23.51 14.67 14.19
CA THR A 57 -22.97 13.90 15.32
C THR A 57 -22.84 12.44 14.94
N VAL A 58 -21.72 11.80 15.28
CA VAL A 58 -21.45 10.38 15.01
C VAL A 58 -21.17 9.67 16.33
N THR A 59 -21.74 8.47 16.50
CA THR A 59 -21.38 7.53 17.56
C THR A 59 -20.99 6.20 16.96
N ALA A 60 -19.85 5.64 17.38
CA ALA A 60 -19.40 4.31 16.96
C ALA A 60 -19.00 3.46 18.18
N GLY A 61 -19.32 2.18 18.18
CA GLY A 61 -19.00 1.26 19.28
C GLY A 61 -18.85 -0.19 18.83
N THR A 62 -18.00 -0.95 19.52
CA THR A 62 -17.78 -2.39 19.26
C THR A 62 -18.73 -3.25 20.08
N ARG A 63 -19.34 -4.26 19.45
CA ARG A 63 -20.12 -5.31 20.11
C ARG A 63 -19.23 -6.45 20.63
N ARG A 64 -19.81 -7.34 21.44
CA ARG A 64 -19.11 -8.51 22.02
C ARG A 64 -18.66 -9.54 20.97
N ASP A 65 -19.34 -9.58 19.83
CA ASP A 65 -19.03 -10.46 18.69
C ASP A 65 -18.01 -9.86 17.71
N GLY A 66 -17.44 -8.68 18.03
CA GLY A 66 -16.47 -8.00 17.18
C GLY A 66 -17.07 -7.15 16.06
N SER A 67 -18.40 -7.11 15.89
CA SER A 67 -19.06 -6.17 14.98
C SER A 67 -19.06 -4.74 15.53
N VAL A 68 -19.26 -3.76 14.65
CA VAL A 68 -19.25 -2.33 14.97
C VAL A 68 -20.60 -1.72 14.62
N ASP A 69 -21.17 -0.98 15.57
CA ASP A 69 -22.35 -0.15 15.39
C ASP A 69 -21.94 1.30 15.14
N ILE A 70 -22.64 1.93 14.19
CA ILE A 70 -22.45 3.34 13.82
C ILE A 70 -23.81 4.00 13.74
N THR A 71 -23.96 5.16 14.36
CA THR A 71 -25.11 6.03 14.17
C THR A 71 -24.64 7.41 13.73
N VAL A 72 -25.15 7.88 12.60
CA VAL A 72 -24.93 9.23 12.07
C VAL A 72 -26.23 10.03 12.19
N LEU A 73 -26.14 11.19 12.83
CA LEU A 73 -27.24 12.13 13.06
C LEU A 73 -26.87 13.46 12.41
N ALA A 74 -27.64 13.92 11.43
CA ALA A 74 -27.30 15.10 10.63
C ALA A 74 -28.54 15.80 10.05
N PHE A 75 -28.33 16.98 9.43
CA PHE A 75 -29.36 17.61 8.59
C PHE A 75 -29.44 16.90 7.24
N ASP A 76 -30.65 16.78 6.68
CA ASP A 76 -30.90 16.18 5.36
C ASP A 76 -30.32 17.08 4.25
N TYR A 77 -29.15 16.71 3.72
CA TYR A 77 -28.53 17.37 2.57
C TYR A 77 -28.77 16.57 1.28
N PRO A 78 -28.79 17.22 0.10
CA PRO A 78 -28.74 16.49 -1.16
C PRO A 78 -27.57 15.51 -1.21
N PHE A 79 -27.80 14.27 -1.65
CA PHE A 79 -26.79 13.21 -1.78
C PHE A 79 -26.13 12.74 -0.45
N GLU A 80 -26.66 13.13 0.71
CA GLU A 80 -26.07 12.82 2.01
C GLU A 80 -25.88 11.31 2.24
N PHE A 81 -26.92 10.51 1.98
CA PHE A 81 -26.86 9.07 2.16
C PHE A 81 -25.75 8.43 1.29
N SER A 82 -25.51 8.96 0.09
CA SER A 82 -24.38 8.56 -0.75
C SER A 82 -23.07 8.93 -0.05
N ILE A 83 -22.93 10.17 0.42
CA ILE A 83 -21.71 10.63 1.11
C ILE A 83 -21.36 9.72 2.31
N ILE A 84 -22.34 9.42 3.16
CA ILE A 84 -22.13 8.59 4.35
C ILE A 84 -21.70 7.18 3.96
N THR A 85 -22.47 6.51 3.09
CA THR A 85 -22.17 5.14 2.67
C THR A 85 -20.86 5.03 1.89
N GLY A 86 -20.51 6.06 1.11
CA GLY A 86 -19.24 6.12 0.40
C GLY A 86 -18.03 6.31 1.32
N ILE A 87 -18.14 7.13 2.37
CA ILE A 87 -17.08 7.28 3.37
C ILE A 87 -16.92 5.97 4.16
N LEU A 88 -18.01 5.34 4.56
CA LEU A 88 -17.97 4.03 5.24
C LEU A 88 -17.28 2.98 4.38
N ALA A 89 -17.69 2.83 3.12
CA ALA A 89 -17.05 1.91 2.19
C ALA A 89 -15.57 2.26 1.98
N GLY A 90 -15.23 3.52 1.73
CA GLY A 90 -13.86 3.98 1.52
C GLY A 90 -12.92 3.75 2.71
N LEU A 91 -13.45 3.74 3.92
CA LEU A 91 -12.70 3.43 5.14
C LEU A 91 -12.71 1.93 5.50
N GLY A 92 -13.21 1.06 4.61
CA GLY A 92 -13.20 -0.39 4.80
C GLY A 92 -14.25 -0.91 5.78
N PHE A 93 -15.41 -0.24 5.88
CA PHE A 93 -16.54 -0.74 6.67
C PHE A 93 -17.51 -1.53 5.80
N SER A 94 -17.64 -2.82 6.10
CA SER A 94 -18.56 -3.74 5.41
C SER A 94 -19.90 -3.78 6.14
N VAL A 95 -20.95 -3.29 5.48
CA VAL A 95 -22.29 -3.12 6.08
C VAL A 95 -23.04 -4.46 6.05
N LEU A 96 -23.42 -4.96 7.23
CA LEU A 96 -24.27 -6.16 7.34
C LEU A 96 -25.75 -5.83 7.43
N SER A 97 -26.08 -4.76 8.15
CA SER A 97 -27.45 -4.28 8.28
C SER A 97 -27.48 -2.79 8.54
N GLY A 98 -28.60 -2.16 8.21
CA GLY A 98 -28.82 -0.76 8.53
C GLY A 98 -30.27 -0.37 8.43
N ASP A 99 -30.68 0.59 9.25
CA ASP A 99 -31.99 1.21 9.21
C ASP A 99 -31.80 2.74 9.14
N ILE A 100 -32.27 3.33 8.04
CA ILE A 100 -32.00 4.72 7.62
C ILE A 100 -33.32 5.46 7.60
N PHE A 101 -33.45 6.54 8.37
CA PHE A 101 -34.69 7.29 8.52
C PHE A 101 -34.52 8.77 8.20
N THR A 102 -35.34 9.28 7.28
CA THR A 102 -35.41 10.70 6.97
C THR A 102 -36.68 11.31 7.55
N TYR A 103 -36.61 12.52 8.14
CA TYR A 103 -37.80 13.21 8.62
C TYR A 103 -38.80 13.46 7.49
N GLY A 104 -40.08 13.20 7.73
CA GLY A 104 -41.17 13.54 6.81
C GLY A 104 -41.29 15.05 6.55
N PRO A 105 -42.07 15.46 5.54
CA PRO A 105 -42.29 16.88 5.23
C PRO A 105 -42.90 17.62 6.43
N ALA A 106 -42.50 18.89 6.64
CA ALA A 106 -43.11 19.73 7.66
C ALA A 106 -44.59 20.01 7.28
N ALA A 107 -45.48 20.07 8.27
CA ALA A 107 -46.88 20.41 8.04
C ALA A 107 -46.99 21.79 7.35
N ALA A 108 -47.78 21.87 6.27
CA ALA A 108 -47.99 23.12 5.55
C ALA A 108 -48.56 24.18 6.51
N PRO A 109 -48.05 25.42 6.52
CA PRO A 109 -48.67 26.46 7.31
C PRO A 109 -50.10 26.70 6.80
N ALA A 110 -51.05 26.85 7.72
CA ALA A 110 -52.41 27.27 7.38
C ALA A 110 -52.36 28.53 6.50
N PRO A 111 -53.24 28.66 5.48
CA PRO A 111 -53.17 29.75 4.52
C PRO A 111 -53.27 31.09 5.27
N ARG A 112 -52.19 31.86 5.25
CA ARG A 112 -52.19 33.23 5.79
C ARG A 112 -52.96 34.12 4.82
N LYS A 113 -53.99 34.80 5.33
CA LYS A 113 -54.63 35.94 4.66
C LYS A 113 -53.54 36.97 4.30
N SER A 114 -53.61 37.44 3.07
CA SER A 114 -52.73 38.43 2.45
C SER A 114 -52.53 39.67 3.33
N LEU A 115 -51.27 39.93 3.70
CA LEU A 115 -50.83 41.25 4.18
C LEU A 115 -49.76 41.78 3.21
N PRO A 116 -49.70 43.11 2.97
CA PRO A 116 -48.90 43.67 1.89
C PRO A 116 -47.40 43.69 2.22
N ARG A 117 -46.61 43.50 1.17
CA ARG A 117 -45.14 43.44 1.12
C ARG A 117 -44.48 44.63 1.83
N ARG A 118 -43.58 44.36 2.78
CA ARG A 118 -42.44 45.23 3.08
C ARG A 118 -41.23 44.44 3.62
N HIS A 119 -40.05 44.78 3.07
CA HIS A 119 -38.67 44.40 3.40
C HIS A 119 -38.28 42.91 3.36
N ARG A 120 -37.61 42.51 2.27
CA ARG A 120 -36.78 41.29 2.20
C ARG A 120 -35.52 41.47 3.07
N ALA A 121 -35.62 41.13 4.35
CA ALA A 121 -34.45 40.74 5.14
C ALA A 121 -33.99 39.34 4.69
N LYS A 122 -32.67 39.09 4.70
CA LYS A 122 -32.05 37.78 4.41
C LYS A 122 -32.78 36.68 5.19
N PHE A 123 -33.43 35.78 4.47
CA PHE A 123 -34.15 34.65 5.03
C PHE A 123 -33.13 33.66 5.62
N VAL A 124 -32.97 33.65 6.94
CA VAL A 124 -32.27 32.56 7.64
C VAL A 124 -33.34 31.49 7.91
N PRO A 125 -33.27 30.31 7.27
CA PRO A 125 -34.25 29.26 7.51
C PRO A 125 -34.20 28.84 8.98
N ASP A 126 -35.36 28.76 9.61
CA ASP A 126 -35.54 28.27 10.97
C ASP A 126 -34.89 26.88 11.12
N PRO A 127 -33.90 26.69 12.01
CA PRO A 127 -33.22 25.41 12.19
C PRO A 127 -34.18 24.29 12.60
N LEU A 128 -35.33 24.60 13.20
CA LEU A 128 -36.36 23.61 13.50
C LEU A 128 -36.97 23.02 12.22
N LYS A 129 -37.12 23.82 11.15
CA LYS A 129 -37.78 23.42 9.91
C LYS A 129 -36.92 22.60 8.95
N ARG A 130 -35.59 22.53 9.16
CA ARG A 130 -34.71 21.69 8.34
C ARG A 130 -35.04 20.21 8.54
N ARG A 131 -35.07 19.44 7.46
CA ARG A 131 -35.16 17.97 7.53
C ARG A 131 -33.88 17.43 8.16
N ARG A 132 -33.99 16.29 8.83
CA ARG A 132 -32.92 15.63 9.57
C ARG A 132 -32.94 14.15 9.24
N ILE A 133 -31.80 13.49 9.40
CA ILE A 133 -31.63 12.06 9.17
C ILE A 133 -31.15 11.32 10.41
N ILE A 134 -31.44 10.02 10.45
CA ILE A 134 -30.95 9.07 11.43
C ILE A 134 -30.51 7.83 10.67
N ASP A 135 -29.20 7.67 10.51
CA ASP A 135 -28.63 6.57 9.75
C ASP A 135 -27.88 5.65 10.71
N HIS A 136 -28.40 4.44 10.90
CA HIS A 136 -27.79 3.42 11.73
C HIS A 136 -27.26 2.27 10.88
N PHE A 137 -26.02 1.87 11.13
CA PHE A 137 -25.36 0.76 10.45
C PHE A 137 -24.71 -0.18 11.46
N THR A 138 -24.77 -1.48 11.19
CA THR A 138 -24.00 -2.52 11.87
C THR A 138 -23.16 -3.26 10.82
N GLY A 139 -21.89 -3.52 11.13
CA GLY A 139 -20.96 -4.10 10.17
C GLY A 139 -19.64 -4.56 10.76
N HIS A 140 -18.69 -4.89 9.89
CA HIS A 140 -17.33 -5.29 10.25
C HIS A 140 -16.28 -4.36 9.64
N LEU A 141 -15.11 -4.32 10.29
CA LEU A 141 -13.96 -3.54 9.83
C LEU A 141 -12.98 -4.43 9.07
N GLU A 142 -12.74 -4.08 7.81
CA GLU A 142 -11.77 -4.71 6.92
C GLU A 142 -10.56 -3.79 6.70
N THR A 143 -9.91 -3.42 7.81
CA THR A 143 -8.77 -2.50 7.85
C THR A 143 -7.70 -3.00 8.81
N THR A 144 -6.44 -2.63 8.56
CA THR A 144 -5.30 -2.87 9.47
C THR A 144 -5.27 -1.88 10.65
N LEU A 145 -6.07 -0.82 10.60
CA LEU A 145 -6.15 0.17 11.67
C LEU A 145 -6.84 -0.40 12.91
N SER A 146 -6.37 0.00 14.09
CA SER A 146 -7.13 -0.23 15.33
C SER A 146 -8.48 0.49 15.29
N PHE A 147 -9.50 -0.08 15.96
CA PHE A 147 -10.84 0.53 16.02
C PHE A 147 -10.81 2.01 16.45
N LYS A 148 -9.95 2.38 17.41
CA LYS A 148 -9.83 3.77 17.88
C LYS A 148 -9.32 4.71 16.78
N ALA A 149 -8.28 4.30 16.04
CA ALA A 149 -7.74 5.10 14.95
C ALA A 149 -8.76 5.21 13.80
N TRP A 150 -9.41 4.10 13.45
CA TRP A 150 -10.44 4.07 12.41
C TRP A 150 -11.64 4.97 12.76
N ALA A 151 -12.16 4.88 13.99
CA ALA A 151 -13.30 5.68 14.43
C ALA A 151 -12.99 7.19 14.46
N PHE A 152 -11.74 7.56 14.78
CA PHE A 152 -11.27 8.93 14.68
C PHE A 152 -11.29 9.42 13.23
N GLN A 153 -10.73 8.64 12.30
CA GLN A 153 -10.74 8.98 10.86
C GLN A 153 -12.15 9.09 10.29
N LEU A 154 -13.06 8.17 10.64
CA LEU A 154 -14.47 8.23 10.23
C LEU A 154 -15.09 9.58 10.62
N LYS A 155 -14.91 9.98 11.88
CA LYS A 155 -15.47 11.22 12.40
C LYS A 155 -14.90 12.45 11.68
N GLU A 156 -13.58 12.50 11.49
CA GLU A 156 -12.95 13.61 10.76
C GLU A 156 -13.43 13.72 9.32
N LYS A 157 -13.48 12.60 8.58
CA LYS A 157 -13.94 12.59 7.17
C LYS A 157 -15.38 13.03 7.03
N LEU A 158 -16.30 12.50 7.87
CA LEU A 158 -17.70 12.91 7.86
C LEU A 158 -17.85 14.40 8.18
N GLN A 159 -17.13 14.92 9.18
CA GLN A 159 -17.15 16.34 9.55
C GLN A 159 -16.62 17.25 8.46
N GLY A 160 -15.52 16.88 7.80
CA GLY A 160 -14.96 17.64 6.69
C GLY A 160 -15.93 17.72 5.50
N ILE A 161 -16.45 16.59 5.05
CA ILE A 161 -17.24 16.49 3.81
C ILE A 161 -18.65 17.06 4.00
N ILE A 162 -19.34 16.74 5.11
CA ILE A 162 -20.66 17.34 5.40
C ILE A 162 -20.51 18.84 5.71
N GLY A 163 -19.37 19.27 6.25
CA GLY A 163 -19.04 20.68 6.40
C GLY A 163 -19.00 21.45 5.07
N LEU A 164 -18.56 20.81 3.97
CA LEU A 164 -18.64 21.40 2.62
C LEU A 164 -20.09 21.56 2.15
N MET A 165 -20.95 20.58 2.46
CA MET A 165 -22.38 20.62 2.11
C MET A 165 -23.12 21.77 2.84
N GLU A 166 -22.76 22.07 4.10
CA GLU A 166 -23.34 23.18 4.86
C GLU A 166 -22.95 24.56 4.30
N LYS A 167 -21.80 24.70 3.65
CA LYS A 167 -21.40 25.97 2.99
C LYS A 167 -22.30 26.31 1.80
N GLY A 168 -22.95 25.31 1.19
CA GLY A 168 -23.86 25.46 0.06
C GLY A 168 -23.16 25.76 -1.28
N GLY A 169 -23.94 25.73 -2.37
CA GLY A 169 -23.49 25.97 -3.75
C GLY A 169 -23.15 24.71 -4.54
N ASP A 170 -23.32 24.78 -5.86
CA ASP A 170 -23.08 23.65 -6.77
C ASP A 170 -21.60 23.21 -6.77
N THR A 171 -20.67 24.17 -6.63
CA THR A 171 -19.23 23.91 -6.56
C THR A 171 -18.85 23.11 -5.31
N SER A 172 -19.33 23.50 -4.12
CA SER A 172 -19.06 22.81 -2.86
C SER A 172 -19.66 21.40 -2.83
N THR A 173 -20.85 21.24 -3.43
CA THR A 173 -21.53 19.94 -3.55
C THR A 173 -20.77 19.01 -4.51
N GLY A 174 -20.25 19.56 -5.61
CA GLY A 174 -19.36 18.84 -6.53
C GLY A 174 -18.07 18.37 -5.86
N GLU A 175 -17.44 19.25 -5.07
CA GLU A 175 -16.20 18.92 -4.33
C GLU A 175 -16.42 17.81 -3.30
N ALA A 176 -17.51 17.88 -2.52
CA ALA A 176 -17.86 16.85 -1.55
C ALA A 176 -18.04 15.47 -2.22
N ARG A 177 -18.76 15.42 -3.34
CA ARG A 177 -18.95 14.18 -4.12
C ARG A 177 -17.65 13.67 -4.70
N HIS A 178 -16.79 14.53 -5.21
CA HIS A 178 -15.46 14.18 -5.73
C HIS A 178 -14.58 13.55 -4.64
N GLN A 179 -14.55 14.13 -3.43
CA GLN A 179 -13.76 13.58 -2.33
C GLN A 179 -14.23 12.18 -1.91
N VAL A 180 -15.55 11.94 -1.83
CA VAL A 180 -16.10 10.61 -1.50
C VAL A 180 -15.85 9.60 -2.60
N ASN A 181 -16.05 9.99 -3.87
CA ASN A 181 -15.79 9.15 -5.02
C ASN A 181 -14.37 8.60 -5.03
N ARG A 182 -13.39 9.47 -4.80
CA ARG A 182 -11.98 9.06 -4.71
C ARG A 182 -11.74 8.03 -3.60
N LEU A 183 -12.32 8.23 -2.41
CA LEU A 183 -12.21 7.26 -1.30
C LEU A 183 -12.79 5.89 -1.67
N VAL A 184 -13.98 5.89 -2.28
CA VAL A 184 -14.67 4.67 -2.73
C VAL A 184 -13.84 3.94 -3.78
N VAL A 185 -13.35 4.67 -4.78
CA VAL A 185 -12.56 4.13 -5.89
C VAL A 185 -11.22 3.58 -5.42
N GLN A 186 -10.51 4.31 -4.54
CA GLN A 186 -9.27 3.83 -3.93
C GLN A 186 -9.49 2.51 -3.18
N ARG A 187 -10.59 2.40 -2.42
CA ARG A 187 -10.93 1.15 -1.75
C ARG A 187 -11.21 0.03 -2.76
N LEU A 188 -12.06 0.30 -3.76
CA LEU A 188 -12.40 -0.69 -4.80
C LEU A 188 -11.15 -1.26 -5.48
N ALA A 189 -10.18 -0.39 -5.80
CA ALA A 189 -8.90 -0.79 -6.37
C ALA A 189 -8.05 -1.67 -5.43
N GLN A 190 -8.14 -1.46 -4.11
CA GLN A 190 -7.42 -2.25 -3.12
C GLN A 190 -8.04 -3.64 -2.90
N THR A 191 -9.36 -3.77 -2.95
CA THR A 191 -10.07 -5.01 -2.63
C THR A 191 -9.99 -6.10 -3.71
N GLY A 192 -9.70 -5.74 -4.98
CA GLY A 192 -9.48 -6.71 -6.07
C GLY A 192 -10.67 -7.64 -6.31
N SER A 193 -11.48 -7.38 -7.36
CA SER A 193 -12.47 -8.37 -7.79
C SER A 193 -11.76 -9.44 -8.63
N ASP A 194 -11.44 -10.60 -8.04
CA ASP A 194 -10.93 -11.75 -8.77
C ASP A 194 -11.92 -12.13 -9.89
N GLY A 195 -11.48 -11.99 -11.13
CA GLY A 195 -11.95 -12.79 -12.27
C GLY A 195 -13.46 -12.96 -12.48
N VAL A 196 -14.29 -11.95 -12.24
CA VAL A 196 -15.73 -12.10 -12.53
C VAL A 196 -16.00 -11.84 -14.03
N ASP A 197 -15.92 -12.89 -14.85
CA ASP A 197 -16.37 -12.86 -16.26
C ASP A 197 -17.91 -13.01 -16.39
N PHE A 198 -18.63 -13.19 -15.28
CA PHE A 198 -20.08 -13.41 -15.26
C PHE A 198 -20.80 -12.42 -14.34
N LEU A 199 -21.80 -11.71 -14.85
CA LEU A 199 -22.62 -10.86 -14.00
C LEU A 199 -23.49 -11.71 -13.08
N TYR A 200 -23.38 -11.49 -11.77
CA TYR A 200 -24.32 -12.10 -10.83
C TYR A 200 -25.75 -11.59 -11.08
N PRO A 201 -26.76 -12.47 -11.02
CA PRO A 201 -28.14 -12.06 -11.27
C PRO A 201 -28.60 -11.07 -10.19
N VAL A 202 -29.10 -9.92 -10.64
CA VAL A 202 -29.70 -8.89 -9.79
C VAL A 202 -31.19 -8.84 -10.07
N THR A 203 -32.00 -9.02 -9.03
CA THR A 203 -33.46 -8.86 -9.11
C THR A 203 -33.84 -7.52 -8.51
N ILE A 204 -34.47 -6.66 -9.31
CA ILE A 204 -35.05 -5.40 -8.86
C ILE A 204 -36.57 -5.51 -8.97
N GLN A 205 -37.26 -5.39 -7.83
CA GLN A 205 -38.72 -5.39 -7.74
C GLN A 205 -39.19 -4.00 -7.34
N ILE A 206 -40.11 -3.42 -8.10
CA ILE A 206 -40.78 -2.16 -7.76
C ILE A 206 -42.21 -2.50 -7.35
N ASN A 207 -42.60 -2.09 -6.15
CA ASN A 207 -43.97 -2.17 -5.64
C ASN A 207 -44.48 -0.75 -5.40
N ASN A 208 -45.60 -0.40 -6.03
CA ASN A 208 -46.22 0.93 -5.91
C ASN A 208 -47.60 0.90 -5.21
N ASP A 209 -47.88 -0.17 -4.47
CA ASP A 209 -49.17 -0.42 -3.81
C ASP A 209 -49.34 0.41 -2.53
N HIS A 210 -48.25 0.97 -2.00
CA HIS A 210 -48.28 1.78 -0.79
C HIS A 210 -48.90 3.17 -1.04
N ALA A 211 -49.54 3.73 -0.01
CA ALA A 211 -50.28 5.00 -0.13
C ALA A 211 -49.37 6.22 -0.31
N HIS A 212 -48.15 6.19 0.24
CA HIS A 212 -47.30 7.38 0.40
C HIS A 212 -45.95 7.33 -0.33
N PHE A 213 -45.43 6.15 -0.63
CA PHE A 213 -44.12 5.97 -1.26
C PHE A 213 -44.15 4.82 -2.27
N THR A 214 -43.11 4.74 -3.11
CA THR A 214 -42.86 3.62 -4.00
C THR A 214 -41.73 2.77 -3.43
N ARG A 215 -41.93 1.47 -3.25
CA ARG A 215 -40.93 0.57 -2.65
C ARG A 215 -40.10 -0.14 -3.71
N LEU A 216 -38.79 0.01 -3.62
CA LEU A 216 -37.80 -0.72 -4.39
C LEU A 216 -37.19 -1.82 -3.53
N ARG A 217 -37.15 -3.05 -4.03
CA ARG A 217 -36.42 -4.17 -3.41
C ARG A 217 -35.31 -4.62 -4.34
N VAL A 218 -34.08 -4.60 -3.85
CA VAL A 218 -32.88 -5.03 -4.60
C VAL A 218 -32.33 -6.29 -3.97
N ILE A 219 -32.23 -7.35 -4.76
CA ILE A 219 -31.72 -8.65 -4.33
C ILE A 219 -30.58 -9.06 -5.26
N GLY A 220 -29.42 -9.39 -4.72
CA GLY A 220 -28.29 -9.90 -5.49
C GLY A 220 -27.06 -10.09 -4.63
N GLU A 221 -25.92 -10.35 -5.26
CA GLU A 221 -24.62 -10.38 -4.58
C GLU A 221 -24.23 -8.97 -4.10
N ASP A 222 -23.56 -8.90 -2.96
CA ASP A 222 -23.00 -7.68 -2.41
C ASP A 222 -21.81 -7.25 -3.27
N ASN A 223 -21.71 -5.96 -3.51
CA ASN A 223 -20.60 -5.36 -4.23
C ASN A 223 -20.18 -4.11 -3.46
N PRO A 224 -18.88 -3.95 -3.12
CA PRO A 224 -18.42 -2.78 -2.41
C PRO A 224 -18.92 -1.47 -3.04
N ALA A 225 -19.36 -0.55 -2.19
CA ALA A 225 -19.92 0.74 -2.57
C ALA A 225 -21.19 0.71 -3.45
N PHE A 226 -21.92 -0.42 -3.52
CA PHE A 226 -23.22 -0.47 -4.19
C PHE A 226 -24.20 0.59 -3.64
N LEU A 227 -24.30 0.72 -2.31
CA LEU A 227 -25.20 1.71 -1.67
C LEU A 227 -24.87 3.16 -2.05
N TYR A 228 -23.57 3.45 -2.21
CA TYR A 228 -23.09 4.74 -2.70
C TYR A 228 -23.59 5.00 -4.13
N ALA A 229 -23.32 4.05 -5.04
CA ALA A 229 -23.66 4.17 -6.45
C ALA A 229 -25.19 4.19 -6.69
N LEU A 230 -25.93 3.38 -5.92
CA LEU A 230 -27.40 3.35 -5.91
C LEU A 230 -27.99 4.71 -5.58
N SER A 231 -27.51 5.34 -4.51
CA SER A 231 -28.05 6.63 -4.07
C SER A 231 -27.73 7.77 -5.06
N ASN A 232 -26.59 7.71 -5.75
CA ASN A 232 -26.29 8.61 -6.86
C ASN A 232 -27.26 8.41 -8.03
N ALA A 233 -27.46 7.16 -8.46
CA ALA A 233 -28.38 6.80 -9.55
C ALA A 233 -29.82 7.28 -9.28
N LEU A 234 -30.30 7.15 -8.04
CA LEU A 234 -31.62 7.66 -7.63
C LEU A 234 -31.70 9.18 -7.71
N SER A 235 -30.67 9.87 -7.22
CA SER A 235 -30.62 11.33 -7.21
C SER A 235 -30.55 11.93 -8.62
N LEU A 236 -29.86 11.29 -9.57
CA LEU A 236 -29.84 11.67 -10.99
C LEU A 236 -31.24 11.65 -11.60
N ASN A 237 -32.11 10.76 -11.15
CA ASN A 237 -33.51 10.66 -11.56
C ASN A 237 -34.45 11.57 -10.75
N ARG A 238 -33.91 12.47 -9.92
CA ARG A 238 -34.67 13.37 -9.01
C ARG A 238 -35.61 12.60 -8.07
N VAL A 239 -35.15 11.44 -7.61
CA VAL A 239 -35.83 10.59 -6.64
C VAL A 239 -35.14 10.70 -5.29
N HIS A 240 -35.92 10.82 -4.22
CA HIS A 240 -35.45 10.91 -2.84
C HIS A 240 -35.78 9.66 -2.04
N ILE A 241 -34.94 9.37 -1.07
CA ILE A 241 -35.06 8.26 -0.14
C ILE A 241 -35.83 8.73 1.11
N GLU A 242 -36.89 8.02 1.46
CA GLU A 242 -37.64 8.23 2.71
C GLU A 242 -37.14 7.30 3.82
N HIS A 243 -36.90 6.04 3.48
CA HIS A 243 -36.43 5.01 4.41
C HIS A 243 -35.66 3.91 3.67
N VAL A 244 -34.56 3.42 4.25
CA VAL A 244 -33.81 2.26 3.75
C VAL A 244 -33.68 1.23 4.85
N ARG A 245 -33.93 -0.03 4.52
CA ARG A 245 -33.53 -1.18 5.31
C ARG A 245 -32.53 -2.01 4.52
N ILE A 246 -31.32 -2.13 5.06
CA ILE A 246 -30.20 -2.88 4.48
C ILE A 246 -30.11 -4.22 5.19
N ARG A 247 -29.92 -5.30 4.43
CA ARG A 247 -29.72 -6.64 5.01
C ARG A 247 -28.82 -7.48 4.13
N THR A 248 -27.70 -7.93 4.70
CA THR A 248 -26.73 -8.82 4.05
C THR A 248 -26.70 -10.16 4.79
N ILE A 249 -26.82 -11.26 4.05
CA ILE A 249 -26.74 -12.64 4.56
C ILE A 249 -25.67 -13.38 3.75
N GLY A 250 -24.53 -13.68 4.36
CA GLY A 250 -23.36 -14.15 3.60
C GLY A 250 -22.88 -13.06 2.64
N SER A 251 -22.77 -13.37 1.34
CA SER A 251 -22.49 -12.38 0.28
C SER A 251 -23.75 -11.84 -0.40
N ARG A 252 -24.96 -12.15 0.07
CA ARG A 252 -26.22 -11.77 -0.60
C ARG A 252 -26.91 -10.61 0.11
N ILE A 253 -27.22 -9.55 -0.63
CA ILE A 253 -28.00 -8.40 -0.14
C ILE A 253 -29.50 -8.56 -0.44
N GLU A 254 -30.34 -8.06 0.46
CA GLU A 254 -31.78 -7.90 0.32
C GLU A 254 -32.21 -6.52 0.85
N ASP A 255 -31.94 -5.49 0.06
CA ASP A 255 -32.21 -4.11 0.47
C ASP A 255 -33.63 -3.68 0.09
N ARG A 256 -34.27 -2.92 0.98
CA ARG A 256 -35.59 -2.33 0.78
C ARG A 256 -35.49 -0.82 0.90
N ILE A 257 -35.90 -0.10 -0.13
CA ILE A 257 -35.76 1.35 -0.24
C ILE A 257 -37.13 1.94 -0.56
N ASP A 258 -37.61 2.82 0.32
CA ASP A 258 -38.86 3.55 0.14
C ASP A 258 -38.54 4.91 -0.50
N LEU A 259 -39.11 5.13 -1.70
CA LEU A 259 -38.78 6.22 -2.61
C LEU A 259 -39.94 7.20 -2.79
N VAL A 260 -39.61 8.49 -2.92
CA VAL A 260 -40.54 9.57 -3.24
C VAL A 260 -39.94 10.51 -4.30
N ASN A 261 -40.78 11.23 -5.03
CA ASN A 261 -40.35 12.25 -5.99
C ASN A 261 -39.87 13.54 -5.29
N ALA A 262 -39.37 14.51 -6.07
CA ALA A 262 -38.93 15.83 -5.59
C ALA A 262 -39.96 16.62 -4.76
N SER A 263 -41.25 16.28 -4.88
CA SER A 263 -42.34 16.89 -4.10
C SER A 263 -42.73 16.10 -2.84
N GLY A 264 -42.02 15.03 -2.51
CA GLY A 264 -42.30 14.16 -1.36
C GLY A 264 -43.53 13.26 -1.54
N ARG A 265 -43.90 12.93 -2.78
CA ARG A 265 -45.03 12.04 -3.12
C ARG A 265 -44.53 10.76 -3.79
N LYS A 266 -45.31 9.68 -3.71
CA LYS A 266 -45.02 8.44 -4.44
C LYS A 266 -44.84 8.68 -5.94
N ILE A 267 -44.00 7.86 -6.58
CA ILE A 267 -43.69 7.94 -7.99
C ILE A 267 -44.77 7.18 -8.76
N ILE A 268 -45.52 7.88 -9.62
CA ILE A 268 -46.63 7.28 -10.39
C ILE A 268 -46.32 7.13 -11.88
N ASP A 269 -45.28 7.80 -12.36
CA ASP A 269 -44.87 7.79 -13.76
C ASP A 269 -44.12 6.48 -14.09
N PRO A 270 -44.68 5.59 -14.93
CA PRO A 270 -44.04 4.32 -15.30
C PRO A 270 -42.67 4.51 -15.94
N ASP A 271 -42.47 5.56 -16.75
CA ASP A 271 -41.20 5.82 -17.43
C ASP A 271 -40.10 6.20 -16.43
N VAL A 272 -40.46 6.91 -15.36
CA VAL A 272 -39.53 7.22 -14.26
C VAL A 272 -39.13 5.94 -13.50
N LEU A 273 -40.10 5.05 -13.25
CA LEU A 273 -39.86 3.79 -12.55
C LEU A 273 -38.95 2.86 -13.35
N ASP A 274 -39.17 2.75 -14.66
CA ASP A 274 -38.31 1.96 -15.54
C ASP A 274 -36.89 2.55 -15.63
N ARG A 275 -36.75 3.88 -15.78
CA ARG A 275 -35.42 4.53 -15.76
C ARG A 275 -34.66 4.29 -14.47
N VAL A 276 -35.34 4.37 -13.31
CA VAL A 276 -34.74 4.09 -12.00
C VAL A 276 -34.29 2.62 -11.92
N ARG A 277 -35.15 1.68 -12.32
CA ARG A 277 -34.82 0.24 -12.35
C ARG A 277 -33.58 -0.04 -13.18
N LEU A 278 -33.54 0.50 -14.40
CA LEU A 278 -32.44 0.28 -15.35
C LEU A 278 -31.14 0.93 -14.89
N SER A 279 -31.20 2.17 -14.38
CA SER A 279 -30.02 2.88 -13.85
C SER A 279 -29.38 2.10 -12.70
N VAL A 280 -30.20 1.56 -11.78
CA VAL A 280 -29.71 0.78 -10.65
C VAL A 280 -29.10 -0.56 -11.10
N LEU A 281 -29.74 -1.24 -12.05
CA LEU A 281 -29.23 -2.50 -12.60
C LEU A 281 -27.85 -2.31 -13.27
N LEU A 282 -27.77 -1.36 -14.19
CA LEU A 282 -26.55 -1.08 -14.96
C LEU A 282 -25.43 -0.58 -14.06
N THR A 283 -25.72 0.31 -13.11
CA THR A 283 -24.71 0.80 -12.16
C THR A 283 -24.15 -0.34 -11.32
N LYS A 284 -25.01 -1.23 -10.81
CA LYS A 284 -24.58 -2.41 -10.04
C LYS A 284 -23.75 -3.39 -10.86
N GLN A 285 -24.06 -3.55 -12.15
CA GLN A 285 -23.29 -4.41 -13.05
C GLN A 285 -21.96 -3.78 -13.44
N PHE A 286 -21.94 -2.47 -13.69
CA PHE A 286 -20.73 -1.72 -14.06
C PHE A 286 -19.70 -1.65 -12.93
N THR A 287 -20.13 -1.57 -11.66
CA THR A 287 -19.22 -1.54 -10.51
C THR A 287 -18.32 -2.77 -10.39
N TYR A 288 -18.67 -3.91 -11.00
CA TYR A 288 -17.80 -5.09 -11.05
C TYR A 288 -16.53 -4.88 -11.89
N PHE A 289 -16.57 -3.98 -12.88
CA PHE A 289 -15.47 -3.78 -13.82
C PHE A 289 -14.61 -2.55 -13.51
N LEU A 290 -14.99 -1.74 -12.52
CA LEU A 290 -14.28 -0.51 -12.15
C LEU A 290 -12.83 -0.78 -11.69
N SER A 291 -12.59 -1.88 -10.99
CA SER A 291 -11.24 -2.27 -10.54
C SER A 291 -10.24 -2.45 -11.70
N LYS A 292 -10.73 -2.79 -12.90
CA LYS A 292 -9.95 -2.98 -14.12
C LYS A 292 -9.80 -1.71 -14.96
N SER A 293 -10.42 -0.61 -14.55
CA SER A 293 -10.34 0.67 -15.23
C SER A 293 -9.06 1.41 -14.84
N PRO A 294 -8.36 2.08 -15.78
CA PRO A 294 -7.19 2.90 -15.43
C PRO A 294 -7.54 4.00 -14.42
N ASP A 295 -8.60 4.76 -14.69
CA ASP A 295 -9.23 5.70 -13.77
C ASP A 295 -10.68 5.25 -13.47
N PRO A 296 -10.91 4.50 -12.38
CA PRO A 296 -12.25 4.04 -12.04
C PRO A 296 -13.20 5.18 -11.66
N HIS A 297 -12.68 6.31 -11.19
CA HIS A 297 -13.49 7.47 -10.85
C HIS A 297 -14.08 8.10 -12.12
N ALA A 298 -13.22 8.39 -13.09
CA ALA A 298 -13.64 8.92 -14.37
C ALA A 298 -14.58 7.95 -15.10
N ALA A 299 -14.29 6.64 -15.07
CA ALA A 299 -15.14 5.61 -15.67
C ALA A 299 -16.57 5.62 -15.10
N LEU A 300 -16.72 5.62 -13.77
CA LEU A 300 -18.03 5.65 -13.12
C LEU A 300 -18.80 6.92 -13.46
N SER A 301 -18.17 8.09 -13.33
CA SER A 301 -18.83 9.37 -13.60
C SER A 301 -19.29 9.48 -15.07
N ARG A 302 -18.49 9.00 -16.01
CA ARG A 302 -18.81 9.03 -17.45
C ARG A 302 -19.87 8.00 -17.82
N PHE A 303 -19.84 6.83 -17.19
CA PHE A 303 -20.87 5.82 -17.41
C PHE A 303 -22.24 6.29 -16.93
N GLU A 304 -22.31 6.95 -15.77
CA GLU A 304 -23.55 7.59 -15.29
C GLU A 304 -24.06 8.66 -16.26
N GLN A 305 -23.16 9.45 -16.87
CA GLN A 305 -23.53 10.42 -17.90
C GLN A 305 -24.04 9.75 -19.17
N LEU A 306 -23.32 8.73 -19.67
CA LEU A 306 -23.68 7.97 -20.88
C LEU A 306 -25.06 7.32 -20.72
N THR A 307 -25.31 6.64 -19.61
CA THR A 307 -26.60 5.99 -19.35
C THR A 307 -27.76 6.99 -19.30
N ARG A 308 -27.55 8.18 -18.73
CA ARG A 308 -28.56 9.25 -18.74
C ARG A 308 -28.92 9.71 -20.15
N GLU A 309 -27.93 9.86 -21.03
CA GLU A 309 -28.11 10.34 -22.41
C GLU A 309 -28.72 9.25 -23.30
N VAL A 310 -28.25 8.01 -23.19
CA VAL A 310 -28.76 6.85 -23.95
C VAL A 310 -30.21 6.52 -23.60
N LEU A 311 -30.62 6.64 -22.33
CA LEU A 311 -32.01 6.42 -21.90
C LEU A 311 -32.99 7.49 -22.44
N ALA A 312 -32.48 8.59 -22.99
CA ALA A 312 -33.27 9.63 -23.65
C ALA A 312 -33.44 9.40 -25.17
N LEU A 313 -32.66 8.49 -25.79
CA LEU A 313 -32.70 8.21 -27.23
C LEU A 313 -33.92 7.37 -27.68
N PRO A 314 -34.25 7.40 -28.99
CA PRO A 314 -35.12 6.40 -29.64
C PRO A 314 -34.51 4.98 -29.55
N GLU A 315 -35.32 3.93 -29.69
CA GLU A 315 -34.88 2.51 -29.70
C GLU A 315 -34.20 2.01 -28.41
N LYS A 316 -34.68 2.50 -27.25
CA LYS A 316 -34.16 2.14 -25.91
C LYS A 316 -33.90 0.63 -25.70
N GLY A 317 -34.72 -0.25 -26.27
CA GLY A 317 -34.56 -1.70 -26.14
C GLY A 317 -33.21 -2.23 -26.68
N ARG A 318 -32.75 -1.73 -27.83
CA ARG A 318 -31.48 -2.15 -28.45
C ARG A 318 -30.28 -1.74 -27.61
N TRP A 319 -30.27 -0.48 -27.16
CA TRP A 319 -29.20 0.04 -26.32
C TRP A 319 -29.10 -0.68 -24.97
N MET A 320 -30.25 -1.07 -24.43
CA MET A 320 -30.33 -1.83 -23.19
C MET A 320 -29.76 -3.25 -23.34
N GLU A 321 -30.00 -3.92 -24.46
CA GLU A 321 -29.43 -5.25 -24.73
C GLU A 321 -27.90 -5.19 -24.81
N LEU A 322 -27.36 -4.15 -25.47
CA LEU A 322 -25.92 -3.89 -25.54
C LEU A 322 -25.30 -3.60 -24.17
N LEU A 323 -25.93 -2.73 -23.36
CA LEU A 323 -25.43 -2.35 -22.03
C LEU A 323 -25.67 -3.44 -20.96
N ALA A 324 -26.53 -4.42 -21.21
CA ALA A 324 -26.68 -5.59 -20.36
C ALA A 324 -25.60 -6.65 -20.59
N ASN A 325 -24.79 -6.52 -21.65
CA ASN A 325 -23.72 -7.45 -21.96
C ASN A 325 -22.49 -7.23 -21.05
N PRO A 326 -22.01 -8.25 -20.30
CA PRO A 326 -20.83 -8.14 -19.44
C PRO A 326 -19.56 -7.66 -20.15
N HIS A 327 -19.32 -8.13 -21.38
CA HIS A 327 -18.13 -7.74 -22.15
C HIS A 327 -18.19 -6.26 -22.51
N THR A 328 -19.32 -5.78 -23.03
CA THR A 328 -19.52 -4.36 -23.32
C THR A 328 -19.30 -3.47 -22.10
N LEU A 329 -19.83 -3.86 -20.92
CA LEU A 329 -19.63 -3.09 -19.69
C LEU A 329 -18.16 -3.06 -19.24
N ARG A 330 -17.45 -4.19 -19.37
CA ARG A 330 -16.01 -4.26 -19.07
C ARG A 330 -15.19 -3.36 -19.99
N ASP A 331 -15.49 -3.39 -21.29
CA ASP A 331 -14.75 -2.65 -22.30
C ASP A 331 -15.07 -1.14 -22.19
N LEU A 332 -16.33 -0.79 -21.87
CA LEU A 332 -16.70 0.57 -21.48
C LEU A 332 -15.98 1.03 -20.21
N ALA A 333 -15.84 0.19 -19.19
CA ALA A 333 -15.11 0.58 -17.97
C ALA A 333 -13.65 0.94 -18.27
N ARG A 334 -12.99 0.16 -19.13
CA ARG A 334 -11.63 0.47 -19.61
C ARG A 334 -11.60 1.75 -20.44
N LEU A 335 -12.47 1.88 -21.43
CA LEU A 335 -12.49 3.01 -22.35
C LEU A 335 -12.82 4.33 -21.62
N LEU A 336 -13.86 4.34 -20.80
CA LEU A 336 -14.32 5.54 -20.09
C LEU A 336 -13.30 6.03 -19.05
N GLY A 337 -12.54 5.12 -18.44
CA GLY A 337 -11.43 5.48 -17.55
C GLY A 337 -10.09 5.64 -18.24
N ALA A 338 -10.01 5.47 -19.56
CA ALA A 338 -8.75 5.55 -20.29
C ALA A 338 -8.26 7.00 -20.42
N SER A 339 -9.12 7.90 -20.90
CA SER A 339 -8.70 9.25 -21.27
C SER A 339 -9.86 10.23 -21.23
N ASP A 340 -9.62 11.36 -20.57
CA ASP A 340 -10.52 12.51 -20.56
C ASP A 340 -10.77 13.05 -21.96
N TYR A 341 -9.74 12.99 -22.79
CA TYR A 341 -9.80 13.45 -24.16
C TYR A 341 -10.68 12.57 -25.04
N LEU A 342 -10.48 11.24 -25.00
CA LEU A 342 -11.33 10.32 -25.76
C LEU A 342 -12.81 10.50 -25.40
N TRP A 343 -13.06 10.77 -24.11
CA TRP A 343 -14.40 11.10 -23.65
C TRP A 343 -14.95 12.39 -24.28
N GLU A 344 -14.25 13.51 -24.15
CA GLU A 344 -14.75 14.81 -24.60
C GLU A 344 -14.88 14.93 -26.12
N ASP A 345 -13.90 14.43 -26.88
CA ASP A 345 -13.80 14.66 -28.34
C ASP A 345 -14.51 13.61 -29.20
N PHE A 346 -14.61 12.36 -28.71
CA PHE A 346 -15.13 11.24 -29.51
C PHE A 346 -16.37 10.62 -28.87
N ILE A 347 -16.31 10.24 -27.60
CA ILE A 347 -17.38 9.43 -26.99
C ILE A 347 -18.60 10.29 -26.66
N ARG A 348 -18.43 11.46 -26.02
CA ARG A 348 -19.54 12.32 -25.59
C ARG A 348 -20.35 12.86 -26.76
N LEU A 349 -19.70 13.13 -27.89
CA LEU A 349 -20.36 13.72 -29.06
C LEU A 349 -20.84 12.69 -30.09
N GLN A 350 -20.42 11.42 -30.00
CA GLN A 350 -20.71 10.40 -31.01
C GLN A 350 -21.15 9.05 -30.42
N TYR A 351 -21.69 9.00 -29.20
CA TYR A 351 -22.11 7.74 -28.55
C TYR A 351 -23.10 6.91 -29.41
N GLU A 352 -23.94 7.55 -30.22
CA GLU A 352 -24.86 6.91 -31.18
C GLU A 352 -24.14 6.10 -32.26
N SER A 353 -22.95 6.55 -32.69
CA SER A 353 -22.10 5.86 -33.67
C SER A 353 -21.14 4.87 -33.02
N LEU A 354 -20.76 5.13 -31.76
CA LEU A 354 -19.76 4.37 -31.01
C LEU A 354 -20.32 3.07 -30.43
N LEU A 355 -21.50 3.10 -29.81
CA LEU A 355 -22.09 1.93 -29.17
C LEU A 355 -22.32 0.75 -30.14
N PRO A 356 -22.81 0.95 -31.39
CA PRO A 356 -22.91 -0.12 -32.37
C PRO A 356 -21.56 -0.72 -32.77
N MET A 357 -20.46 0.04 -32.68
CA MET A 357 -19.12 -0.48 -33.01
C MET A 357 -18.63 -1.56 -32.04
N PHE A 358 -19.22 -1.67 -30.84
CA PHE A 358 -18.90 -2.75 -29.90
C PHE A 358 -19.55 -4.10 -30.29
N GLU A 359 -20.56 -4.13 -31.17
CA GLU A 359 -21.23 -5.38 -31.58
C GLU A 359 -20.26 -6.40 -32.24
N PRO A 360 -19.38 -6.03 -33.20
CA PRO A 360 -18.35 -6.94 -33.74
C PRO A 360 -17.29 -7.36 -32.71
N HIS A 361 -16.97 -6.50 -31.75
CA HIS A 361 -15.99 -6.79 -30.69
C HIS A 361 -16.45 -7.90 -29.75
N VAL A 362 -17.74 -7.91 -29.39
CA VAL A 362 -18.37 -9.00 -28.63
C VAL A 362 -18.21 -10.36 -29.36
N ARG A 363 -17.95 -10.36 -30.67
CA ARG A 363 -17.69 -11.56 -31.49
C ARG A 363 -16.19 -11.83 -31.72
N GLY A 364 -15.28 -11.18 -31.00
CA GLY A 364 -13.83 -11.42 -31.08
C GLY A 364 -13.11 -10.79 -32.28
N HIS A 365 -13.72 -9.83 -32.97
CA HIS A 365 -13.10 -9.15 -34.13
C HIS A 365 -12.42 -7.83 -33.72
N ARG A 366 -11.30 -7.49 -34.37
CA ARG A 366 -10.62 -6.20 -34.20
C ARG A 366 -11.47 -5.05 -34.76
N PHE A 367 -11.31 -3.86 -34.19
CA PHE A 367 -11.99 -2.64 -34.67
C PHE A 367 -11.33 -2.10 -35.93
N SER A 368 -9.99 -2.08 -35.97
CA SER A 368 -9.25 -1.63 -37.14
C SER A 368 -8.94 -2.80 -38.08
N GLU A 369 -9.09 -2.54 -39.37
CA GLU A 369 -8.71 -3.49 -40.43
C GLU A 369 -7.18 -3.65 -40.53
N SER A 370 -6.72 -4.49 -41.47
CA SER A 370 -5.29 -4.65 -41.74
C SER A 370 -4.68 -3.37 -42.31
N GLU A 371 -3.47 -3.05 -41.86
CA GLU A 371 -2.64 -1.98 -42.41
C GLU A 371 -2.38 -2.13 -43.90
N LYS A 372 -2.42 -3.37 -44.44
CA LYS A 372 -2.19 -3.66 -45.86
C LYS A 372 -3.24 -3.06 -46.78
N THR A 373 -4.48 -2.89 -46.30
CA THR A 373 -5.60 -2.38 -47.12
C THR A 373 -5.83 -0.88 -46.98
N VAL A 374 -5.05 -0.19 -46.12
CA VAL A 374 -5.27 1.24 -45.81
C VAL A 374 -5.22 2.12 -47.07
N ALA A 375 -4.26 1.87 -47.97
CA ALA A 375 -4.13 2.66 -49.20
C ALA A 375 -5.34 2.46 -50.13
N GLU A 376 -5.81 1.23 -50.29
CA GLU A 376 -6.98 0.89 -51.12
C GLU A 376 -8.26 1.51 -50.55
N ARG A 377 -8.46 1.39 -49.23
CA ARG A 377 -9.63 1.96 -48.54
C ARG A 377 -9.62 3.49 -48.55
N LEU A 378 -8.45 4.12 -48.45
CA LEU A 378 -8.31 5.57 -48.59
C LEU A 378 -8.63 6.03 -50.03
N ALA A 379 -8.16 5.29 -51.03
CA ALA A 379 -8.49 5.58 -52.44
C ALA A 379 -9.99 5.46 -52.69
N GLN A 380 -10.64 4.42 -52.15
CA GLN A 380 -12.10 4.26 -52.23
C GLN A 380 -12.85 5.39 -51.51
N ALA A 381 -12.40 5.79 -50.31
CA ALA A 381 -13.06 6.85 -49.55
C ALA A 381 -12.96 8.22 -50.25
N THR A 382 -11.94 8.42 -51.09
CA THR A 382 -11.68 9.70 -51.77
C THR A 382 -12.13 9.72 -53.24
N SER A 383 -12.55 8.58 -53.81
CA SER A 383 -12.91 8.47 -55.24
C SER A 383 -14.18 9.23 -55.62
N GLU A 384 -15.09 9.45 -54.68
CA GLU A 384 -16.35 10.17 -54.90
C GLU A 384 -16.20 11.70 -54.87
N GLY A 385 -15.02 12.22 -54.49
CA GLY A 385 -14.76 13.65 -54.47
C GLY A 385 -14.42 14.19 -55.85
N GLU A 386 -15.34 14.98 -56.44
CA GLU A 386 -15.13 15.64 -57.74
C GLU A 386 -14.24 16.88 -57.60
N THR A 387 -14.31 17.56 -56.46
CA THR A 387 -13.50 18.75 -56.16
C THR A 387 -12.35 18.46 -55.18
N LEU A 388 -11.33 19.32 -55.21
CA LEU A 388 -10.19 19.22 -54.28
C LEU A 388 -10.64 19.34 -52.80
N ASP A 389 -11.64 20.17 -52.51
CA ASP A 389 -12.20 20.35 -51.16
C ASP A 389 -13.03 19.14 -50.68
N GLU A 390 -13.74 18.46 -51.59
CA GLU A 390 -14.43 17.20 -51.26
C GLU A 390 -13.42 16.08 -50.96
N ARG A 391 -12.38 15.94 -51.78
CA ARG A 391 -11.28 14.99 -51.52
C ARG A 391 -10.59 15.30 -50.20
N LYS A 392 -10.39 16.58 -49.87
CA LYS A 392 -9.84 17.02 -48.59
C LYS A 392 -10.70 16.58 -47.41
N ARG A 393 -12.01 16.82 -47.47
CA ARG A 393 -12.96 16.39 -46.42
C ARG A 393 -12.99 14.88 -46.26
N ALA A 394 -13.04 14.14 -47.37
CA ALA A 394 -13.04 12.68 -47.38
C ALA A 394 -11.76 12.09 -46.78
N LEU A 395 -10.58 12.60 -47.18
CA LEU A 395 -9.28 12.16 -46.66
C LEU A 395 -9.16 12.39 -45.16
N ASN A 396 -9.55 13.56 -44.65
CA ASN A 396 -9.49 13.85 -43.22
C ASN A 396 -10.54 13.05 -42.42
N GLY A 397 -11.73 12.84 -42.98
CA GLY A 397 -12.75 11.98 -42.38
C GLY A 397 -12.29 10.52 -42.26
N PHE A 398 -11.66 9.98 -43.31
CA PHE A 398 -11.06 8.65 -43.28
C PHE A 398 -9.93 8.57 -42.25
N LYS A 399 -8.98 9.51 -42.28
CA LYS A 399 -7.87 9.61 -41.33
C LYS A 399 -8.35 9.56 -39.88
N ASP A 400 -9.30 10.43 -39.53
CA ASP A 400 -9.78 10.54 -38.15
C ASP A 400 -10.49 9.26 -37.69
N ARG A 401 -11.28 8.64 -38.58
CA ARG A 401 -11.94 7.36 -38.31
C ARG A 401 -10.92 6.24 -38.06
N GLU A 402 -9.90 6.11 -38.92
CA GLU A 402 -8.89 5.05 -38.79
C GLU A 402 -8.04 5.23 -37.53
N ILE A 403 -7.63 6.46 -37.20
CA ILE A 403 -6.92 6.75 -35.94
C ILE A 403 -7.75 6.28 -34.75
N PHE A 404 -9.04 6.61 -34.74
CA PHE A 404 -9.95 6.23 -33.67
C PHE A 404 -10.07 4.71 -33.52
N LEU A 405 -10.21 3.97 -34.63
CA LEU A 405 -10.29 2.50 -34.61
C LEU A 405 -8.97 1.84 -34.13
N ILE A 406 -7.82 2.37 -34.54
CA ILE A 406 -6.51 1.90 -34.09
C ILE A 406 -6.32 2.17 -32.59
N ASP A 407 -6.74 3.34 -32.11
CA ASP A 407 -6.71 3.69 -30.69
C ASP A 407 -7.62 2.78 -29.85
N LEU A 408 -8.83 2.46 -30.33
CA LEU A 408 -9.74 1.52 -29.67
C LEU A 408 -9.12 0.13 -29.52
N ASP A 409 -8.51 -0.38 -30.59
CA ASP A 409 -7.82 -1.67 -30.55
C ASP A 409 -6.74 -1.67 -29.46
N TYR A 410 -5.88 -0.65 -29.42
CA TYR A 410 -4.79 -0.57 -28.46
C TYR A 410 -5.25 -0.40 -26.99
N ILE A 411 -6.40 0.23 -26.76
CA ILE A 411 -6.95 0.43 -25.40
C ILE A 411 -7.67 -0.82 -24.90
N LEU A 412 -8.42 -1.49 -25.77
CA LEU A 412 -9.31 -2.58 -25.37
C LEU A 412 -8.63 -3.95 -25.40
N TYR A 413 -7.61 -4.13 -26.24
CA TYR A 413 -6.83 -5.36 -26.35
C TYR A 413 -5.43 -5.19 -25.75
N PRO A 414 -5.23 -5.51 -24.46
CA PRO A 414 -3.93 -5.36 -23.79
C PRO A 414 -2.82 -6.24 -24.39
N ASP A 415 -3.18 -7.29 -25.14
CA ASP A 415 -2.24 -8.17 -25.84
C ASP A 415 -1.62 -7.52 -27.09
N ILE A 416 -2.13 -6.38 -27.54
CA ILE A 416 -1.57 -5.68 -28.70
C ILE A 416 -0.25 -5.02 -28.28
N GLU A 417 0.84 -5.53 -28.85
CA GLU A 417 2.15 -4.92 -28.69
C GLU A 417 2.20 -3.49 -29.25
N PHE A 418 2.95 -2.63 -28.56
CA PHE A 418 3.15 -1.24 -29.00
C PHE A 418 3.75 -1.12 -30.41
N ALA A 419 4.57 -2.09 -30.82
CA ALA A 419 5.14 -2.15 -32.16
C ALA A 419 4.05 -2.29 -33.24
N ALA A 420 3.06 -3.17 -33.02
CA ALA A 420 1.95 -3.36 -33.95
C ALA A 420 1.07 -2.09 -34.07
N PHE A 421 0.81 -1.41 -32.94
CA PHE A 421 0.14 -0.11 -32.94
C PHE A 421 0.93 0.93 -33.73
N SER A 422 2.24 1.03 -33.49
CA SER A 422 3.10 2.02 -34.15
C SER A 422 3.21 1.81 -35.66
N GLU A 423 3.27 0.55 -36.11
CA GLU A 423 3.29 0.20 -37.53
C GLU A 423 1.99 0.64 -38.21
N LYS A 424 0.82 0.33 -37.62
CA LYS A 424 -0.49 0.73 -38.16
C LYS A 424 -0.63 2.25 -38.32
N VAL A 425 -0.28 3.01 -37.29
CA VAL A 425 -0.32 4.48 -37.34
C VAL A 425 0.67 5.04 -38.37
N SER A 426 1.85 4.44 -38.48
CA SER A 426 2.86 4.84 -39.47
C SER A 426 2.39 4.60 -40.91
N VAL A 427 1.82 3.44 -41.20
CA VAL A 427 1.27 3.12 -42.53
C VAL A 427 0.10 4.04 -42.90
N LEU A 428 -0.77 4.37 -41.94
CA LEU A 428 -1.84 5.35 -42.14
C LEU A 428 -1.27 6.74 -42.46
N ALA A 429 -0.27 7.18 -41.71
CA ALA A 429 0.40 8.46 -41.95
C ALA A 429 1.05 8.52 -43.34
N GLU A 430 1.78 7.48 -43.73
CA GLU A 430 2.39 7.36 -45.06
C GLU A 430 1.33 7.45 -46.18
N SER A 431 0.23 6.71 -46.04
CA SER A 431 -0.84 6.67 -47.03
C SER A 431 -1.54 8.02 -47.19
N VAL A 432 -1.83 8.69 -46.07
CA VAL A 432 -2.45 10.02 -46.05
C VAL A 432 -1.52 11.07 -46.65
N VAL A 433 -0.23 11.09 -46.28
CA VAL A 433 0.74 12.05 -46.83
C VAL A 433 0.92 11.83 -48.34
N ARG A 434 0.99 10.57 -48.79
CA ARG A 434 1.12 10.23 -50.21
C ARG A 434 -0.10 10.69 -51.01
N ALA A 435 -1.31 10.39 -50.53
CA ALA A 435 -2.55 10.80 -51.19
C ALA A 435 -2.70 12.32 -51.25
N ALA A 436 -2.48 13.02 -50.12
CA ALA A 436 -2.55 14.48 -50.07
C ALA A 436 -1.52 15.13 -50.99
N THR A 437 -0.29 14.61 -51.04
CA THR A 437 0.75 15.09 -51.96
C THR A 437 0.32 14.88 -53.42
N GLY A 438 -0.25 13.72 -53.76
CA GLY A 438 -0.76 13.44 -55.10
C GLY A 438 -1.86 14.41 -55.53
N PHE A 439 -2.90 14.59 -54.70
CA PHE A 439 -4.02 15.48 -55.02
C PHE A 439 -3.61 16.94 -55.19
N VAL A 440 -2.74 17.45 -54.32
CA VAL A 440 -2.25 18.84 -54.43
C VAL A 440 -1.32 18.99 -55.62
N TYR A 441 -0.50 17.98 -55.94
CA TYR A 441 0.36 17.99 -57.13
C TYR A 441 -0.47 18.03 -58.41
N GLU A 442 -1.51 17.19 -58.53
CA GLU A 442 -2.44 17.19 -59.67
C GLU A 442 -3.14 18.54 -59.86
N ASP A 443 -3.64 19.16 -58.79
CA ASP A 443 -4.26 20.49 -58.85
C ASP A 443 -3.27 21.57 -59.30
N LEU A 444 -2.03 21.54 -58.82
CA LEU A 444 -1.00 22.49 -59.25
C LEU A 444 -0.56 22.25 -60.70
N VAL A 445 -0.43 21.00 -61.14
CA VAL A 445 -0.12 20.66 -62.54
C VAL A 445 -1.23 21.12 -63.47
N ALA A 446 -2.51 20.97 -63.08
CA ALA A 446 -3.63 21.45 -63.87
C ALA A 446 -3.61 22.98 -64.11
N ARG A 447 -3.00 23.74 -63.19
CA ARG A 447 -2.89 25.21 -63.27
C ARG A 447 -1.60 25.68 -63.94
N PHE A 448 -0.46 25.18 -63.49
CA PHE A 448 0.86 25.69 -63.85
C PHE A 448 1.61 24.80 -64.85
N GLY A 449 1.11 23.59 -65.14
CA GLY A 449 1.79 22.55 -65.91
C GLY A 449 2.77 21.73 -65.07
N LYS A 450 3.42 20.77 -65.72
CA LYS A 450 4.40 19.88 -65.10
C LYS A 450 5.73 20.62 -64.89
N PRO A 451 6.36 20.50 -63.70
CA PRO A 451 7.72 20.99 -63.47
C PRO A 451 8.71 20.34 -64.44
N ARG A 452 9.48 21.15 -65.18
CA ARG A 452 10.57 20.69 -66.04
C ARG A 452 11.91 21.13 -65.48
N THR A 453 12.91 20.28 -65.63
CA THR A 453 14.31 20.59 -65.40
C THR A 453 14.82 21.59 -66.46
N VAL A 454 16.01 22.17 -66.25
CA VAL A 454 16.66 23.03 -67.26
C VAL A 454 16.83 22.31 -68.61
N ALA A 455 16.96 20.99 -68.60
CA ALA A 455 17.07 20.15 -69.80
C ALA A 455 15.71 19.77 -70.44
N GLY A 456 14.59 20.28 -69.93
CA GLY A 456 13.24 20.00 -70.46
C GLY A 456 12.64 18.65 -70.06
N ILE A 457 13.33 17.86 -69.22
CA ILE A 457 12.83 16.60 -68.67
C ILE A 457 11.93 16.90 -67.46
N GLU A 458 10.91 16.08 -67.19
CA GLU A 458 10.07 16.24 -65.98
C GLU A 458 10.91 16.16 -64.70
N ALA A 459 10.79 17.18 -63.84
CA ALA A 459 11.47 17.20 -62.55
C ALA A 459 10.78 16.22 -61.59
N ARG A 460 11.55 15.25 -61.10
CA ARG A 460 11.10 14.25 -60.12
C ARG A 460 11.04 14.84 -58.72
N LEU A 461 10.08 14.38 -57.92
CA LEU A 461 9.90 14.73 -56.50
C LEU A 461 10.04 13.47 -55.65
N ALA A 462 10.68 13.57 -54.49
CA ALA A 462 10.66 12.56 -53.44
C ALA A 462 10.16 13.19 -52.12
N VAL A 463 9.28 12.46 -51.43
CA VAL A 463 8.80 12.79 -50.08
C VAL A 463 9.50 11.86 -49.10
N MET A 464 10.32 12.43 -48.24
CA MET A 464 11.13 11.70 -47.28
C MET A 464 10.54 11.85 -45.87
N ALA A 465 10.38 10.74 -45.16
CA ALA A 465 10.06 10.71 -43.75
C ALA A 465 11.33 10.74 -42.90
N LEU A 466 11.30 11.49 -41.80
CA LEU A 466 12.34 11.58 -40.78
C LEU A 466 11.77 11.15 -39.42
N GLY A 467 12.60 11.22 -38.38
CA GLY A 467 12.14 11.12 -37.00
C GLY A 467 11.39 9.83 -36.70
N LYS A 468 10.19 9.92 -36.14
CA LYS A 468 9.42 8.72 -35.74
C LYS A 468 8.77 8.04 -36.93
N LEU A 469 8.29 8.78 -37.91
CA LEU A 469 7.70 8.20 -39.12
C LEU A 469 8.76 7.44 -39.93
N GLY A 470 9.97 8.01 -40.03
CA GLY A 470 11.12 7.37 -40.66
C GLY A 470 11.44 6.00 -40.04
N GLY A 471 11.45 5.91 -38.72
CA GLY A 471 11.65 4.63 -38.00
C GLY A 471 10.40 3.77 -37.80
N ARG A 472 9.25 4.13 -38.40
CA ARG A 472 7.93 3.48 -38.17
C ARG A 472 7.53 3.32 -36.70
N ALA A 473 7.84 4.34 -35.90
CA ALA A 473 7.64 4.38 -34.46
C ALA A 473 6.67 5.51 -34.05
N LEU A 474 5.67 5.84 -34.88
CA LEU A 474 4.65 6.82 -34.52
C LEU A 474 3.80 6.30 -33.35
N GLY A 475 3.81 7.05 -32.25
CA GLY A 475 2.87 6.85 -31.13
C GLY A 475 1.71 7.84 -31.15
N TYR A 476 0.86 7.77 -30.13
CA TYR A 476 -0.21 8.75 -29.89
C TYR A 476 0.36 10.18 -29.85
N ALA A 477 -0.32 11.12 -30.50
CA ALA A 477 0.07 12.54 -30.57
C ALA A 477 1.51 12.76 -31.10
N SER A 478 1.92 12.01 -32.11
CA SER A 478 3.22 12.17 -32.76
C SER A 478 3.16 13.08 -33.98
N ASP A 479 4.00 14.12 -33.99
CA ASP A 479 4.28 14.91 -35.20
C ASP A 479 4.83 14.01 -36.32
N ILE A 480 4.57 14.42 -37.56
CA ILE A 480 5.06 13.77 -38.78
C ILE A 480 6.19 14.62 -39.35
N GLU A 481 7.43 14.17 -39.15
CA GLU A 481 8.61 14.86 -39.67
C GLU A 481 8.83 14.52 -41.16
N LEU A 482 8.80 15.53 -42.04
CA LEU A 482 8.93 15.36 -43.50
C LEU A 482 10.00 16.27 -44.13
N LEU A 483 10.57 15.80 -45.23
CA LEU A 483 11.46 16.54 -46.11
C LEU A 483 11.06 16.30 -47.58
N TYR A 484 10.83 17.39 -48.33
CA TYR A 484 10.52 17.33 -49.75
C TYR A 484 11.75 17.69 -50.57
N VAL A 485 12.16 16.79 -51.47
CA VAL A 485 13.33 16.98 -52.34
C VAL A 485 12.92 16.83 -53.80
N TYR A 486 13.34 17.74 -54.66
CA TYR A 486 13.13 17.65 -56.10
C TYR A 486 14.45 17.56 -56.87
N SER A 487 14.41 16.89 -58.02
CA SER A 487 15.60 16.51 -58.78
C SER A 487 16.44 17.68 -59.30
N ASP A 488 15.82 18.72 -59.87
CA ASP A 488 16.55 19.86 -60.44
C ASP A 488 15.70 21.13 -60.53
N ASN A 489 16.39 22.28 -60.65
CA ASN A 489 15.79 23.57 -60.94
C ASN A 489 15.23 23.62 -62.37
N GLY A 490 14.37 24.60 -62.62
CA GLY A 490 13.73 24.80 -63.92
C GLY A 490 12.39 25.52 -63.75
N GLN A 491 11.46 25.26 -64.68
CA GLN A 491 10.16 25.93 -64.74
C GLN A 491 9.06 24.96 -65.16
N THR A 492 7.81 25.30 -64.84
CA THR A 492 6.65 24.52 -65.28
C THR A 492 6.32 24.74 -66.76
N ASP A 493 5.72 23.76 -67.42
CA ASP A 493 5.41 23.79 -68.87
C ASP A 493 3.96 24.19 -69.22
N GLY A 494 3.22 24.74 -68.26
CA GLY A 494 1.82 25.12 -68.43
C GLY A 494 1.61 26.59 -68.79
N PRO A 495 0.35 27.06 -68.77
CA PRO A 495 -0.01 28.40 -69.22
C PRO A 495 0.52 29.50 -68.28
N ASP A 496 0.52 29.25 -66.98
CA ASP A 496 1.09 30.14 -65.95
C ASP A 496 2.46 29.59 -65.52
N VAL A 497 3.54 30.01 -66.18
CA VAL A 497 4.88 29.49 -65.90
C VAL A 497 5.40 30.00 -64.55
N ILE A 498 5.75 29.07 -63.65
CA ILE A 498 6.42 29.36 -62.38
C ILE A 498 7.70 28.53 -62.25
N THR A 499 8.60 28.96 -61.35
CA THR A 499 9.86 28.23 -61.11
C THR A 499 9.61 26.94 -60.32
N ASN A 500 10.44 25.91 -60.50
CA ASN A 500 10.36 24.67 -59.71
C ASN A 500 10.39 24.92 -58.19
N PRO A 501 11.31 25.76 -57.63
CA PRO A 501 11.28 26.12 -56.22
C PRO A 501 9.92 26.67 -55.76
N GLU A 502 9.31 27.55 -56.55
CA GLU A 502 8.00 28.11 -56.24
C GLU A 502 6.88 27.07 -56.33
N PHE A 503 6.89 26.22 -57.36
CA PHE A 503 5.92 25.15 -57.53
C PHE A 503 5.93 24.19 -56.33
N TYR A 504 7.11 23.70 -55.94
CA TYR A 504 7.22 22.76 -54.83
C TYR A 504 6.99 23.44 -53.46
N ASP A 505 7.32 24.72 -53.29
CA ASP A 505 6.94 25.46 -52.07
C ASP A 505 5.42 25.61 -51.94
N ARG A 506 4.71 25.88 -53.06
CA ARG A 506 3.24 25.87 -53.11
C ARG A 506 2.67 24.48 -52.85
N LEU A 507 3.29 23.42 -53.37
CA LEU A 507 2.90 22.03 -53.11
C LEU A 507 2.95 21.74 -51.61
N VAL A 508 4.07 22.01 -50.95
CA VAL A 508 4.24 21.71 -49.53
C VAL A 508 3.28 22.55 -48.66
N LYS A 509 3.05 23.82 -49.01
CA LYS A 509 2.02 24.67 -48.36
C LYS A 509 0.62 24.09 -48.56
N GLY A 510 0.31 23.62 -49.76
CA GLY A 510 -0.96 22.99 -50.10
C GLY A 510 -1.19 21.73 -49.28
N VAL A 511 -0.22 20.81 -49.25
CA VAL A 511 -0.29 19.56 -48.45
C VAL A 511 -0.45 19.86 -46.97
N SER A 512 0.30 20.84 -46.43
CA SER A 512 0.19 21.24 -45.02
C SER A 512 -1.18 21.81 -44.65
N ARG A 513 -1.90 22.41 -45.62
CA ARG A 513 -3.29 22.87 -45.44
C ARG A 513 -4.32 21.79 -45.74
N PHE A 514 -3.93 20.75 -46.49
CA PHE A 514 -4.79 19.65 -46.91
C PHE A 514 -4.99 18.64 -45.77
N ILE A 515 -3.92 18.34 -45.03
CA ILE A 515 -3.95 17.46 -43.86
C ILE A 515 -4.30 18.29 -42.63
N GLU A 516 -5.47 18.05 -42.04
CA GLU A 516 -5.95 18.77 -40.87
C GLU A 516 -5.64 17.99 -39.59
N ALA A 517 -4.83 18.60 -38.72
CA ALA A 517 -4.57 18.09 -37.38
C ALA A 517 -5.61 18.67 -36.41
N LYS A 518 -6.48 17.82 -35.85
CA LYS A 518 -7.43 18.24 -34.81
C LYS A 518 -6.77 18.54 -33.47
N ARG A 519 -5.56 18.02 -33.25
CA ARG A 519 -4.80 18.19 -32.00
C ARG A 519 -3.34 18.51 -32.28
N GLU A 520 -2.70 19.18 -31.33
CA GLU A 520 -1.25 19.36 -31.35
C GLU A 520 -0.57 17.98 -31.25
N GLY A 521 0.37 17.68 -32.13
CA GLY A 521 1.03 16.37 -32.17
C GLY A 521 0.59 15.51 -33.36
N ILE A 522 -0.57 14.84 -33.33
CA ILE A 522 -0.85 13.87 -34.42
C ILE A 522 -1.13 14.56 -35.74
N PHE A 523 -0.53 13.99 -36.78
CA PHE A 523 -0.70 14.43 -38.16
C PHE A 523 -0.37 15.90 -38.38
N HIS A 524 0.23 16.55 -37.38
CA HIS A 524 0.87 17.83 -37.54
C HIS A 524 2.16 17.61 -38.31
N LEU A 525 2.26 18.23 -39.49
CA LEU A 525 3.46 18.13 -40.31
C LEU A 525 4.56 19.01 -39.74
N ASP A 526 5.69 18.42 -39.39
CA ASP A 526 6.88 19.12 -38.94
C ASP A 526 7.92 19.14 -40.05
N LEU A 527 8.17 20.34 -40.59
CA LEU A 527 9.09 20.57 -41.70
C LEU A 527 10.39 21.23 -41.23
N ARG A 528 10.68 21.25 -39.92
CA ARG A 528 11.83 21.98 -39.36
C ARG A 528 13.18 21.32 -39.60
N LEU A 529 13.21 20.03 -39.95
CA LEU A 529 14.44 19.29 -40.27
C LEU A 529 14.87 19.43 -41.74
N ARG A 530 14.36 20.43 -42.45
CA ARG A 530 14.81 20.76 -43.81
C ARG A 530 16.06 21.65 -43.77
N PRO A 531 16.85 21.72 -44.86
CA PRO A 531 18.01 22.61 -44.92
C PRO A 531 17.68 24.05 -44.48
N TYR A 532 18.50 24.60 -43.57
CA TYR A 532 18.32 25.93 -42.96
C TYR A 532 17.06 26.07 -42.06
N GLY A 533 16.44 24.95 -41.70
CA GLY A 533 15.28 24.88 -40.81
C GLY A 533 14.14 25.79 -41.24
N SER A 534 13.55 26.53 -40.31
CA SER A 534 12.42 27.44 -40.57
C SER A 534 12.76 28.59 -41.54
N ALA A 535 14.04 28.93 -41.71
CA ALA A 535 14.49 29.98 -42.64
C ALA A 535 14.70 29.47 -44.08
N GLY A 536 14.77 28.15 -44.27
CA GLY A 536 14.95 27.54 -45.59
C GLY A 536 13.64 27.35 -46.37
N PRO A 537 13.74 27.08 -47.69
CA PRO A 537 12.57 26.79 -48.53
C PRO A 537 11.85 25.52 -48.07
N LEU A 538 10.53 25.41 -48.28
CA LEU A 538 9.77 24.25 -47.81
C LEU A 538 10.08 22.95 -48.57
N ALA A 539 10.61 23.07 -49.79
CA ALA A 539 11.17 21.98 -50.58
C ALA A 539 12.58 22.37 -51.06
N THR A 540 13.50 21.40 -51.13
CA THR A 540 14.90 21.63 -51.53
C THR A 540 15.23 20.90 -52.83
N SER A 541 16.12 21.47 -53.66
CA SER A 541 16.69 20.74 -54.79
C SER A 541 17.67 19.66 -54.30
N LEU A 542 17.93 18.65 -55.12
CA LEU A 542 18.94 17.62 -54.88
C LEU A 542 20.33 18.23 -54.65
N GLU A 543 20.70 19.21 -55.48
CA GLU A 543 21.98 19.92 -55.37
C GLU A 543 22.12 20.58 -53.98
N ASN A 544 21.10 21.32 -53.54
CA ASN A 544 21.14 22.00 -52.25
C ASN A 544 21.07 21.01 -51.07
N PHE A 545 20.34 19.90 -51.22
CA PHE A 545 20.33 18.82 -50.25
C PHE A 545 21.75 18.26 -50.03
N CYS A 546 22.45 17.91 -51.12
CA CYS A 546 23.81 17.39 -51.05
C CYS A 546 24.80 18.42 -50.51
N LYS A 547 24.66 19.70 -50.93
CA LYS A 547 25.53 20.79 -50.47
C LYS A 547 25.38 21.08 -48.97
N TYR A 548 24.16 20.98 -48.44
CA TYR A 548 23.90 21.30 -47.04
C TYR A 548 24.33 20.16 -46.11
N TYR A 549 23.95 18.91 -46.44
CA TYR A 549 24.19 17.75 -45.58
C TYR A 549 25.54 17.06 -45.80
N GLY A 550 26.13 17.21 -46.99
CA GLY A 550 27.41 16.61 -47.34
C GLY A 550 28.60 17.12 -46.51
N ALA A 551 29.76 16.53 -46.73
CA ALA A 551 31.00 16.88 -46.04
C ALA A 551 31.37 18.36 -46.27
N GLY A 552 31.59 19.11 -45.17
CA GLY A 552 31.84 20.55 -45.22
C GLY A 552 30.62 21.43 -45.48
N GLY A 553 29.42 20.83 -45.55
CA GLY A 553 28.14 21.54 -45.65
C GLY A 553 27.72 22.21 -44.34
N GLY A 554 26.71 23.09 -44.41
CA GLY A 554 26.25 23.92 -43.29
C GLY A 554 25.40 23.21 -42.23
N ALA A 555 25.09 21.92 -42.39
CA ALA A 555 24.34 21.15 -41.41
C ALA A 555 25.13 20.94 -40.10
N HIS A 556 24.44 21.06 -38.96
CA HIS A 556 24.96 20.65 -37.66
C HIS A 556 24.96 19.13 -37.50
N SER A 557 25.79 18.59 -36.60
CA SER A 557 25.92 17.13 -36.40
C SER A 557 24.61 16.45 -36.00
N PHE A 558 23.75 17.13 -35.23
CA PHE A 558 22.43 16.59 -34.88
C PHE A 558 21.45 16.54 -36.06
N GLU A 559 21.57 17.44 -37.03
CA GLU A 559 20.76 17.42 -38.25
C GLU A 559 21.19 16.24 -39.13
N ARG A 560 22.49 15.97 -39.22
CA ARG A 560 23.04 14.78 -39.88
C ARG A 560 22.61 13.50 -39.16
N LEU A 561 22.68 13.45 -37.83
CA LEU A 561 22.22 12.30 -37.05
C LEU A 561 20.73 12.00 -37.28
N ALA A 562 19.89 13.04 -37.46
CA ALA A 562 18.48 12.86 -37.79
C ALA A 562 18.27 12.14 -39.15
N LEU A 563 19.24 12.23 -40.08
CA LEU A 563 19.17 11.54 -41.35
C LEU A 563 19.31 10.02 -41.24
N VAL A 564 19.80 9.46 -40.12
CA VAL A 564 19.84 8.00 -39.88
C VAL A 564 18.44 7.37 -40.08
N ARG A 565 17.38 8.13 -39.81
CA ARG A 565 15.97 7.69 -40.00
C ARG A 565 15.32 8.19 -41.28
N LEU A 566 16.02 8.94 -42.14
CA LEU A 566 15.48 9.46 -43.40
C LEU A 566 15.11 8.30 -44.32
N ARG A 567 13.88 8.18 -44.82
CA ARG A 567 13.51 7.22 -45.89
C ARG A 567 12.41 7.74 -46.80
N ALA A 568 12.33 7.25 -48.02
CA ALA A 568 11.30 7.62 -48.97
C ALA A 568 9.93 7.02 -48.59
N ILE A 569 8.87 7.83 -48.68
CA ILE A 569 7.49 7.42 -48.40
C ILE A 569 6.51 7.76 -49.54
N GLY A 570 6.90 8.63 -50.47
CA GLY A 570 6.09 9.04 -51.61
C GLY A 570 6.90 9.80 -52.66
N GLY A 571 6.26 10.11 -53.79
CA GLY A 571 6.94 10.67 -54.96
C GLY A 571 7.48 9.59 -55.91
N ASP A 572 8.52 9.93 -56.67
CA ASP A 572 9.23 9.03 -57.59
C ASP A 572 10.09 8.02 -56.82
N ALA A 573 9.84 6.73 -57.03
CA ALA A 573 10.47 5.66 -56.25
C ALA A 573 11.98 5.56 -56.50
N ASP A 574 12.42 5.69 -57.76
CA ASP A 574 13.84 5.60 -58.12
C ASP A 574 14.64 6.77 -57.55
N PHE A 575 14.06 7.97 -57.60
CA PHE A 575 14.66 9.18 -57.05
C PHE A 575 14.70 9.14 -55.51
N GLY A 576 13.66 8.62 -54.86
CA GLY A 576 13.68 8.34 -53.42
C GLY A 576 14.81 7.39 -53.03
N ALA A 577 14.95 6.27 -53.74
CA ALA A 577 16.04 5.31 -53.52
C ALA A 577 17.43 5.91 -53.78
N GLN A 578 17.55 6.85 -54.73
CA GLN A 578 18.79 7.61 -54.94
C GLN A 578 19.14 8.48 -53.73
N LEU A 579 18.17 9.17 -53.13
CA LEU A 579 18.39 9.99 -51.94
C LEU A 579 18.78 9.17 -50.71
N GLU A 580 18.23 7.96 -50.54
CA GLU A 580 18.63 7.06 -49.46
C GLU A 580 20.07 6.58 -49.62
N ARG A 581 20.52 6.28 -50.85
CA ARG A 581 21.93 5.95 -51.11
C ARG A 581 22.86 7.13 -50.82
N LEU A 582 22.47 8.34 -51.22
CA LEU A 582 23.24 9.56 -50.95
C LEU A 582 23.31 9.86 -49.45
N ARG A 583 22.21 9.68 -48.72
CA ARG A 583 22.18 9.71 -47.26
C ARG A 583 23.20 8.74 -46.68
N ASP A 584 23.22 7.49 -47.14
CA ASP A 584 24.14 6.48 -46.61
C ASP A 584 25.61 6.85 -46.85
N GLU A 585 25.92 7.35 -48.04
CA GLU A 585 27.27 7.82 -48.37
C GLU A 585 27.69 9.00 -47.49
N MET A 586 26.81 9.97 -47.27
CA MET A 586 27.08 11.11 -46.40
C MET A 586 27.26 10.69 -44.94
N ILE A 587 26.32 9.92 -44.39
CA ILE A 587 26.27 9.62 -42.96
C ILE A 587 27.29 8.57 -42.53
N TYR A 588 27.49 7.52 -43.33
CA TYR A 588 28.36 6.39 -42.96
C TYR A 588 29.67 6.35 -43.75
N GLY A 589 29.74 7.02 -44.90
CA GLY A 589 30.94 7.06 -45.73
C GLY A 589 31.92 8.19 -45.35
N THR A 590 31.44 9.23 -44.66
CA THR A 590 32.23 10.41 -44.28
C THR A 590 32.16 10.67 -42.78
N ASP A 591 33.27 11.10 -42.17
CA ASP A 591 33.35 11.46 -40.74
C ASP A 591 32.71 12.84 -40.49
N CYS A 592 31.40 12.95 -40.76
CA CYS A 592 30.66 14.22 -40.82
C CYS A 592 29.86 14.55 -39.55
N VAL A 593 29.81 13.65 -38.58
CA VAL A 593 29.10 13.82 -37.30
C VAL A 593 30.12 14.01 -36.18
N ASP A 594 30.12 15.19 -35.56
CA ASP A 594 30.88 15.48 -34.35
C ASP A 594 30.04 15.12 -33.10
N PHE A 595 30.46 14.06 -32.39
CA PHE A 595 29.76 13.58 -31.20
C PHE A 595 29.85 14.53 -30.01
N GLU A 596 30.86 15.39 -29.93
CA GLU A 596 30.93 16.43 -28.89
C GLU A 596 29.87 17.50 -29.13
N GLU A 597 29.61 17.86 -30.39
CA GLU A 597 28.50 18.75 -30.74
C GLU A 597 27.14 18.14 -30.36
N VAL A 598 26.96 16.83 -30.60
CA VAL A 598 25.73 16.09 -30.21
C VAL A 598 25.56 16.08 -28.68
N ARG A 599 26.64 15.86 -27.94
CA ARG A 599 26.65 15.90 -26.46
C ARG A 599 26.28 17.28 -25.92
N ILE A 600 26.89 18.35 -26.41
CA ILE A 600 26.57 19.73 -25.99
C ILE A 600 25.09 20.06 -26.25
N LEU A 601 24.55 19.64 -27.39
CA LEU A 601 23.14 19.79 -27.67
C LEU A 601 22.29 18.99 -26.66
N ARG A 602 22.71 17.77 -26.33
CA ARG A 602 21.97 16.91 -25.40
C ARG A 602 21.92 17.48 -23.99
N GLU A 603 23.00 18.07 -23.51
CA GLU A 603 23.06 18.82 -22.24
C GLU A 603 22.08 20.00 -22.25
N LYS A 604 22.05 20.78 -23.35
CA LYS A 604 21.08 21.88 -23.52
C LYS A 604 19.63 21.40 -23.49
N GLN A 605 19.32 20.30 -24.17
CA GLN A 605 17.97 19.72 -24.17
C GLN A 605 17.53 19.28 -22.76
N PHE A 606 18.45 18.71 -21.97
CA PHE A 606 18.16 18.35 -20.58
C PHE A 606 17.87 19.58 -19.71
N ALA A 607 18.69 20.63 -19.82
CA ALA A 607 18.49 21.87 -19.07
C ALA A 607 17.15 22.55 -19.39
N GLU A 608 16.74 22.56 -20.65
CA GLU A 608 15.51 23.22 -21.10
C GLU A 608 14.24 22.40 -20.84
N LYS A 609 14.31 21.07 -21.07
CA LYS A 609 13.13 20.18 -21.14
C LYS A 609 13.11 19.07 -20.08
N GLY A 610 14.24 18.73 -19.47
CA GLY A 610 14.37 17.63 -18.51
C GLY A 610 14.33 18.06 -17.03
N LYS A 611 14.87 19.23 -16.67
CA LYS A 611 15.12 19.60 -15.25
C LYS A 611 13.96 20.32 -14.53
N LYS A 612 12.98 20.87 -15.24
CA LYS A 612 12.09 21.92 -14.70
C LYS A 612 10.92 21.45 -13.81
N LYS A 613 10.50 20.17 -13.84
CA LYS A 613 9.28 19.68 -13.15
C LYS A 613 9.35 18.24 -12.60
N GLY A 614 10.55 17.68 -12.40
CA GLY A 614 10.72 16.28 -11.99
C GLY A 614 11.20 15.37 -13.13
N PRO A 615 11.16 14.03 -12.97
CA PRO A 615 11.66 13.10 -13.97
C PRO A 615 10.83 13.14 -15.25
N ASN A 616 11.51 13.19 -16.40
CA ASN A 616 10.91 13.25 -17.74
C ASN A 616 11.31 12.00 -18.53
N ALA A 617 10.34 11.20 -18.99
CA ALA A 617 10.59 9.92 -19.64
C ALA A 617 11.40 10.03 -20.96
N LYS A 618 11.44 11.22 -21.57
CA LYS A 618 12.13 11.45 -22.85
C LYS A 618 13.49 12.12 -22.68
N PHE A 619 13.55 13.21 -21.90
CA PHE A 619 14.71 14.12 -21.87
C PHE A 619 15.54 14.05 -20.59
N SER A 620 15.12 13.32 -19.55
CA SER A 620 15.98 13.09 -18.38
C SER A 620 17.14 12.16 -18.69
N ALA A 621 18.18 12.13 -17.85
CA ALA A 621 19.29 11.20 -17.97
C ALA A 621 18.79 9.74 -17.84
N GLY A 622 19.11 8.89 -18.81
CA GLY A 622 18.55 7.54 -18.97
C GLY A 622 17.18 7.51 -19.65
N GLY A 623 16.69 8.65 -20.16
CA GLY A 623 15.43 8.73 -20.89
C GLY A 623 15.54 8.25 -22.33
N LEU A 624 14.42 8.30 -23.07
CA LEU A 624 14.34 7.77 -24.43
C LEU A 624 15.37 8.41 -25.39
N VAL A 625 15.68 9.70 -25.26
CA VAL A 625 16.61 10.38 -26.16
C VAL A 625 18.04 9.87 -25.99
N ASP A 626 18.47 9.53 -24.77
CA ASP A 626 19.81 8.99 -24.52
C ASP A 626 19.99 7.65 -25.22
N LEU A 627 18.96 6.81 -25.16
CA LEU A 627 18.90 5.53 -25.87
C LEU A 627 18.93 5.74 -27.40
N GLU A 628 18.05 6.60 -27.93
CA GLU A 628 17.97 6.84 -29.39
C GLU A 628 19.28 7.41 -29.94
N TYR A 629 19.88 8.39 -29.26
CA TYR A 629 21.16 8.97 -29.67
C TYR A 629 22.31 7.99 -29.54
N GLY A 630 22.34 7.18 -28.47
CA GLY A 630 23.36 6.15 -28.31
C GLY A 630 23.33 5.13 -29.44
N VAL A 631 22.15 4.58 -29.76
CA VAL A 631 22.01 3.61 -30.88
C VAL A 631 22.38 4.25 -32.21
N GLN A 632 21.87 5.46 -32.51
CA GLN A 632 22.21 6.16 -33.76
C GLN A 632 23.70 6.48 -33.86
N SER A 633 24.35 6.83 -32.76
CA SER A 633 25.78 7.09 -32.73
C SER A 633 26.58 5.83 -33.03
N LEU A 634 26.20 4.68 -32.46
CA LEU A 634 26.80 3.39 -32.81
C LEU A 634 26.58 3.06 -34.30
N GLN A 635 25.38 3.29 -34.85
CA GLN A 635 25.12 3.10 -36.28
C GLN A 635 26.03 3.97 -37.15
N VAL A 636 26.26 5.22 -36.78
CA VAL A 636 27.16 6.13 -37.52
C VAL A 636 28.61 5.66 -37.42
N MET A 637 29.08 5.28 -36.23
CA MET A 637 30.48 4.85 -36.00
C MET A 637 30.82 3.55 -36.73
N TYR A 638 29.91 2.57 -36.75
CA TYR A 638 30.19 1.23 -37.28
C TYR A 638 29.53 0.95 -38.64
N GLY A 639 28.56 1.77 -39.06
CA GLY A 639 27.79 1.56 -40.28
C GLY A 639 28.61 1.66 -41.56
N LYS A 640 29.83 2.22 -41.52
CA LYS A 640 30.76 2.21 -42.66
C LYS A 640 31.12 0.77 -43.07
N GLU A 641 31.41 -0.07 -42.09
CA GLU A 641 31.91 -1.44 -42.27
C GLU A 641 30.76 -2.46 -42.32
N GLY A 642 29.64 -2.20 -41.64
CA GLY A 642 28.44 -3.05 -41.63
C GLY A 642 27.20 -2.36 -42.23
N PRO A 643 26.87 -2.58 -43.52
CA PRO A 643 25.66 -2.04 -44.14
C PRO A 643 24.35 -2.43 -43.45
N GLU A 644 24.29 -3.60 -42.82
CA GLU A 644 23.18 -4.09 -42.00
C GLU A 644 22.87 -3.18 -40.81
N LEU A 645 23.86 -2.43 -40.30
CA LEU A 645 23.70 -1.47 -39.21
C LEU A 645 22.95 -0.21 -39.64
N ARG A 646 22.74 0.02 -40.95
CA ARG A 646 22.14 1.25 -41.50
C ARG A 646 20.61 1.25 -41.49
N SER A 647 19.97 0.33 -40.75
CA SER A 647 18.50 0.28 -40.65
C SER A 647 17.92 1.54 -39.99
N GLN A 648 16.80 2.03 -40.52
CA GLN A 648 16.07 3.15 -39.93
C GLN A 648 15.26 2.72 -38.69
N ARG A 649 15.06 1.42 -38.51
CA ARG A 649 14.28 0.83 -37.41
C ARG A 649 15.22 0.42 -36.28
N ILE A 650 14.97 0.98 -35.10
CA ILE A 650 15.89 0.83 -33.96
C ILE A 650 16.05 -0.62 -33.49
N HIS A 651 14.99 -1.43 -33.56
CA HIS A 651 15.04 -2.85 -33.18
C HIS A 651 15.95 -3.64 -34.12
N GLU A 652 15.83 -3.42 -35.43
CA GLU A 652 16.69 -4.03 -36.44
C GLU A 652 18.14 -3.56 -36.26
N ALA A 653 18.35 -2.28 -35.94
CA ALA A 653 19.68 -1.73 -35.65
C ALA A 653 20.31 -2.35 -34.40
N LEU A 654 19.54 -2.53 -33.32
CA LEU A 654 20.00 -3.18 -32.09
C LEU A 654 20.38 -4.65 -32.31
N VAL A 655 19.59 -5.39 -33.09
CA VAL A 655 19.92 -6.76 -33.50
C VAL A 655 21.22 -6.78 -34.29
N ALA A 656 21.34 -5.93 -35.33
CA ALA A 656 22.53 -5.87 -36.16
C ALA A 656 23.79 -5.44 -35.36
N LEU A 657 23.67 -4.51 -34.41
CA LEU A 657 24.77 -4.13 -33.51
C LEU A 657 25.23 -5.29 -32.61
N THR A 658 24.31 -6.16 -32.21
CA THR A 658 24.62 -7.37 -31.43
C THR A 658 25.31 -8.42 -32.30
N GLU A 659 24.81 -8.65 -33.51
CA GLU A 659 25.40 -9.57 -34.49
C GLU A 659 26.81 -9.13 -34.93
N ALA A 660 27.05 -7.82 -35.00
CA ALA A 660 28.36 -7.22 -35.28
C ALA A 660 29.33 -7.26 -34.08
N GLY A 661 28.90 -7.71 -32.90
CA GLY A 661 29.70 -7.75 -31.68
C GLY A 661 29.98 -6.39 -31.05
N VAL A 662 29.22 -5.34 -31.44
CA VAL A 662 29.29 -4.01 -30.82
C VAL A 662 28.55 -3.98 -29.49
N LEU A 663 27.43 -4.71 -29.39
CA LEU A 663 26.66 -4.87 -28.15
C LEU A 663 26.70 -6.31 -27.66
N GLU A 664 26.86 -6.46 -26.35
CA GLU A 664 26.70 -7.74 -25.67
C GLU A 664 25.21 -8.16 -25.65
N ALA A 665 24.92 -9.45 -25.74
CA ALA A 665 23.54 -9.96 -25.79
C ALA A 665 22.68 -9.53 -24.57
N GLU A 666 23.27 -9.48 -23.38
CA GLU A 666 22.58 -9.02 -22.17
C GLU A 666 22.33 -7.50 -22.16
N GLU A 667 23.20 -6.73 -22.80
CA GLU A 667 23.01 -5.28 -22.97
C GLU A 667 21.91 -5.00 -23.98
N PHE A 668 21.90 -5.72 -25.11
CA PHE A 668 20.82 -5.70 -26.09
C PHE A 668 19.45 -5.92 -25.45
N LEU A 669 19.26 -7.01 -24.69
CA LEU A 669 17.98 -7.33 -24.06
C LEU A 669 17.49 -6.20 -23.13
N ARG A 670 18.41 -5.58 -22.39
CA ARG A 670 18.09 -4.47 -21.47
C ARG A 670 17.71 -3.19 -22.22
N VAL A 671 18.48 -2.83 -23.25
CA VAL A 671 18.26 -1.62 -24.05
C VAL A 671 16.98 -1.75 -24.87
N ASP A 672 16.74 -2.90 -25.51
CA ASP A 672 15.54 -3.16 -26.28
C ASP A 672 14.28 -3.09 -25.39
N SER A 673 14.32 -3.76 -24.24
CA SER A 673 13.24 -3.71 -23.25
C SER A 673 13.00 -2.29 -22.73
N ALA A 674 14.07 -1.52 -22.46
CA ALA A 674 13.96 -0.12 -22.05
C ALA A 674 13.35 0.76 -23.14
N TYR A 675 13.68 0.54 -24.43
CA TYR A 675 13.07 1.27 -25.54
C TYR A 675 11.57 1.02 -25.61
N VAL A 676 11.15 -0.25 -25.56
CA VAL A 676 9.73 -0.64 -25.58
C VAL A 676 8.98 -0.02 -24.40
N PHE A 677 9.54 -0.14 -23.20
CA PHE A 677 8.95 0.42 -21.98
C PHE A 677 8.81 1.95 -22.06
N LEU A 678 9.88 2.69 -22.38
CA LEU A 678 9.86 4.15 -22.43
C LEU A 678 8.90 4.68 -23.50
N ARG A 679 8.78 3.99 -24.63
CA ARG A 679 7.78 4.29 -25.67
C ARG A 679 6.36 4.09 -25.16
N ARG A 680 6.08 2.97 -24.49
CA ARG A 680 4.76 2.69 -23.87
C ARG A 680 4.43 3.73 -22.80
N LEU A 681 5.39 4.09 -21.95
CA LEU A 681 5.24 5.10 -20.90
C LEU A 681 4.88 6.47 -21.48
N ILE A 682 5.64 6.94 -22.48
CA ILE A 682 5.36 8.20 -23.19
C ILE A 682 3.96 8.17 -23.83
N ASN A 683 3.60 7.05 -24.46
CA ASN A 683 2.28 6.88 -25.06
C ASN A 683 1.16 6.93 -24.00
N GLY A 684 1.36 6.24 -22.88
CA GLY A 684 0.47 6.23 -21.72
C GLY A 684 0.21 7.63 -21.18
N MET A 685 1.27 8.41 -20.92
CA MET A 685 1.16 9.80 -20.42
C MET A 685 0.43 10.71 -21.41
N ARG A 686 0.72 10.61 -22.70
CA ARG A 686 0.07 11.43 -23.74
C ARG A 686 -1.42 11.17 -23.84
N MET A 687 -1.83 9.91 -23.68
CA MET A 687 -3.24 9.53 -23.68
C MET A 687 -3.94 9.94 -22.39
N LEU A 688 -3.25 9.84 -21.24
CA LEU A 688 -3.78 10.27 -19.94
C LEU A 688 -4.06 11.78 -19.91
N ARG A 689 -3.09 12.60 -20.36
CA ARG A 689 -3.17 14.07 -20.28
C ARG A 689 -3.72 14.76 -21.54
N GLY A 690 -3.90 14.02 -22.64
CA GLY A 690 -4.31 14.58 -23.93
C GLY A 690 -3.30 15.57 -24.55
N SER A 691 -2.05 15.60 -24.07
CA SER A 691 -1.02 16.56 -24.51
C SER A 691 0.22 15.85 -25.05
N ALA A 692 0.78 16.36 -26.15
CA ALA A 692 2.02 15.84 -26.73
C ALA A 692 3.30 16.28 -25.99
N LYS A 693 3.21 17.36 -25.19
CA LYS A 693 4.36 18.09 -24.64
C LYS A 693 4.70 17.72 -23.20
N ASP A 694 3.70 17.40 -22.38
CA ASP A 694 3.92 17.09 -20.97
C ASP A 694 4.28 15.61 -20.78
N LEU A 695 5.58 15.34 -20.62
CA LEU A 695 6.16 14.00 -20.45
C LEU A 695 6.87 13.84 -19.09
N PHE A 696 6.53 14.70 -18.13
CA PHE A 696 6.98 14.56 -16.76
C PHE A 696 6.16 13.48 -16.06
N LEU A 697 6.82 12.52 -15.41
CA LEU A 697 6.09 11.52 -14.64
C LEU A 697 5.31 12.21 -13.52
N PRO A 698 4.06 11.77 -13.24
CA PRO A 698 3.36 12.19 -12.04
C PRO A 698 4.15 11.83 -10.77
N ASP A 699 3.80 12.49 -9.67
CA ASP A 699 4.33 12.13 -8.35
C ASP A 699 4.03 10.65 -8.04
N PRO A 700 5.02 9.81 -7.65
CA PRO A 700 4.79 8.40 -7.36
C PRO A 700 3.69 8.10 -6.34
N ASP A 701 3.42 9.02 -5.43
CA ASP A 701 2.38 8.88 -4.40
C ASP A 701 1.00 9.42 -4.84
N SER A 702 0.88 9.90 -6.09
CA SER A 702 -0.36 10.46 -6.63
C SER A 702 -1.27 9.42 -7.29
N ASP A 703 -2.58 9.67 -7.23
CA ASP A 703 -3.58 8.88 -7.96
C ASP A 703 -3.30 8.84 -9.48
N GLU A 704 -2.76 9.94 -10.05
CA GLU A 704 -2.41 10.02 -11.47
C GLU A 704 -1.33 8.99 -11.84
N PHE A 705 -0.36 8.73 -10.96
CA PHE A 705 0.68 7.73 -11.18
C PHE A 705 0.12 6.31 -11.18
N ASP A 706 -0.79 6.01 -10.26
CA ASP A 706 -1.51 4.73 -10.24
C ASP A 706 -2.40 4.55 -11.48
N HIS A 707 -3.06 5.61 -11.95
CA HIS A 707 -3.85 5.59 -13.18
C HIS A 707 -2.96 5.30 -14.40
N LEU A 708 -1.79 5.95 -14.48
CA LEU A 708 -0.79 5.68 -15.50
C LEU A 708 -0.28 4.23 -15.44
N ALA A 709 -0.04 3.70 -14.24
CA ALA A 709 0.40 2.31 -14.08
C ALA A 709 -0.65 1.31 -14.56
N ARG A 710 -1.91 1.45 -14.13
CA ARG A 710 -3.01 0.58 -14.62
C ARG A 710 -3.18 0.69 -16.14
N ARG A 711 -3.04 1.89 -16.68
CA ARG A 711 -3.06 2.13 -18.13
C ARG A 711 -1.95 1.40 -18.86
N MET A 712 -0.76 1.34 -18.27
CA MET A 712 0.37 0.60 -18.83
C MET A 712 0.19 -0.93 -18.74
N GLY A 713 -0.87 -1.40 -18.07
CA GLY A 713 -1.21 -2.82 -17.92
C GLY A 713 -0.76 -3.41 -16.59
N TYR A 714 -0.30 -2.59 -15.63
CA TYR A 714 0.05 -3.08 -14.30
C TYR A 714 -1.22 -3.38 -13.48
N GLU A 715 -1.31 -4.60 -12.98
CA GLU A 715 -2.39 -5.06 -12.10
C GLU A 715 -1.82 -5.38 -10.72
N LYS A 716 -2.68 -5.44 -9.69
CA LYS A 716 -2.24 -5.84 -8.35
C LYS A 716 -1.81 -7.31 -8.39
N MET A 717 -0.51 -7.57 -8.32
CA MET A 717 0.06 -8.92 -8.37
C MET A 717 1.02 -9.11 -7.20
N GLY A 718 0.87 -10.23 -6.48
CA GLY A 718 1.81 -10.58 -5.43
C GLY A 718 1.89 -9.59 -4.26
N GLY A 719 0.90 -8.73 -4.05
CA GLY A 719 0.92 -7.70 -3.01
C GLY A 719 1.57 -6.37 -3.41
N LEU A 720 2.18 -6.26 -4.60
CA LEU A 720 2.59 -4.97 -5.17
C LEU A 720 1.39 -4.26 -5.81
N ILE A 721 1.23 -2.97 -5.52
CA ILE A 721 0.25 -2.13 -6.22
C ILE A 721 0.79 -1.69 -7.60
N PRO A 722 -0.09 -1.35 -8.56
CA PRO A 722 0.33 -0.95 -9.91
C PRO A 722 1.41 0.15 -9.93
N GLY A 723 1.26 1.24 -9.15
CA GLY A 723 2.26 2.31 -9.08
C GLY A 723 3.64 1.81 -8.69
N GLN A 724 3.75 0.93 -7.67
CA GLN A 724 5.04 0.37 -7.26
C GLN A 724 5.73 -0.40 -8.38
N GLN A 725 4.97 -1.18 -9.16
CA GLN A 725 5.52 -1.92 -10.30
C GLN A 725 6.03 -0.98 -11.40
N LEU A 726 5.24 0.06 -11.73
CA LEU A 726 5.66 1.08 -12.70
C LEU A 726 6.95 1.79 -12.25
N ARG A 727 7.07 2.13 -10.96
CA ARG A 727 8.27 2.77 -10.42
C ARG A 727 9.50 1.85 -10.53
N ILE A 728 9.35 0.57 -10.14
CA ILE A 728 10.43 -0.42 -10.24
C ILE A 728 10.93 -0.52 -11.68
N ASP A 729 10.03 -0.67 -12.64
CA ASP A 729 10.40 -0.82 -14.05
C ASP A 729 10.97 0.50 -14.61
N TYR A 730 10.43 1.66 -14.24
CA TYR A 730 10.98 2.97 -14.64
C TYR A 730 12.42 3.18 -14.15
N GLU A 731 12.68 2.95 -12.87
CA GLU A 731 14.02 3.09 -12.31
C GLU A 731 15.00 2.09 -12.93
N THR A 732 14.56 0.85 -13.14
CA THR A 732 15.39 -0.21 -13.74
C THR A 732 15.75 0.10 -15.20
N HIS A 733 14.77 0.48 -16.02
CA HIS A 733 15.01 0.78 -17.43
C HIS A 733 15.84 2.04 -17.62
N THR A 734 15.61 3.11 -16.86
CA THR A 734 16.42 4.32 -17.00
C THR A 734 17.85 4.12 -16.51
N ALA A 735 18.07 3.30 -15.47
CA ALA A 735 19.42 2.91 -15.04
C ALA A 735 20.12 2.05 -16.09
N ALA A 736 19.39 1.14 -16.76
CA ALA A 736 19.93 0.36 -17.86
C ALA A 736 20.38 1.26 -19.03
N VAL A 737 19.61 2.29 -19.39
CA VAL A 737 20.00 3.26 -20.42
C VAL A 737 21.22 4.08 -19.99
N ARG A 738 21.29 4.54 -18.74
CA ARG A 738 22.48 5.25 -18.23
C ARG A 738 23.73 4.36 -18.28
N THR A 739 23.58 3.10 -17.87
CA THR A 739 24.67 2.10 -17.89
C THR A 739 25.12 1.80 -19.32
N PHE A 740 24.18 1.69 -20.27
CA PHE A 740 24.49 1.54 -21.70
C PHE A 740 25.31 2.72 -22.23
N VAL A 741 24.88 3.96 -21.96
CA VAL A 741 25.64 5.15 -22.39
C VAL A 741 27.00 5.23 -21.70
N GLU A 742 27.07 4.95 -20.40
CA GLU A 742 28.31 4.88 -19.62
C GLU A 742 29.31 3.90 -20.21
N ARG A 743 28.87 2.68 -20.56
CA ARG A 743 29.73 1.64 -21.14
C ARG A 743 30.23 1.96 -22.54
N GLN A 744 29.36 2.50 -23.38
CA GLN A 744 29.66 2.71 -24.80
C GLN A 744 30.40 4.04 -25.06
N PHE A 745 30.14 5.06 -24.24
CA PHE A 745 30.61 6.42 -24.50
C PHE A 745 31.28 7.10 -23.30
N GLY A 746 31.27 6.50 -22.10
CA GLY A 746 31.76 7.12 -20.88
C GLY A 746 30.67 7.92 -20.16
N ARG A 747 30.68 7.89 -18.82
CA ARG A 747 29.64 8.48 -17.97
C ARG A 747 29.50 10.00 -18.14
N GLU A 748 30.59 10.68 -18.48
CA GLU A 748 30.67 12.11 -18.77
C GLU A 748 29.83 12.55 -19.97
N THR A 749 29.43 11.61 -20.84
CA THR A 749 28.55 11.88 -21.98
C THR A 749 27.07 11.93 -21.62
N LEU A 750 26.70 11.45 -20.42
CA LEU A 750 25.36 11.65 -19.90
C LEU A 750 25.09 13.15 -19.73
N PRO A 751 23.85 13.62 -20.01
CA PRO A 751 23.50 15.03 -19.84
C PRO A 751 23.59 15.53 -18.38
N ASP A 752 23.62 14.61 -17.42
CA ASP A 752 23.96 14.87 -16.02
C ASP A 752 24.68 13.66 -15.43
N PRO A 753 26.03 13.66 -15.41
CA PRO A 753 26.83 12.55 -14.88
C PRO A 753 26.60 12.28 -13.38
N LYS A 754 26.04 13.26 -12.65
CA LYS A 754 25.71 13.14 -11.22
C LYS A 754 24.32 12.53 -10.95
N THR A 755 23.52 12.29 -11.99
CA THR A 755 22.22 11.61 -11.84
C THR A 755 22.43 10.11 -11.56
N GLY A 756 21.70 9.57 -10.59
CA GLY A 756 21.64 8.14 -10.30
C GLY A 756 20.53 7.80 -9.30
N SER A 757 19.97 6.60 -9.43
CA SER A 757 19.00 5.97 -8.54
C SER A 757 19.64 4.79 -7.79
N VAL A 758 18.87 4.17 -6.91
CA VAL A 758 19.28 2.94 -6.21
C VAL A 758 19.71 1.83 -7.16
N VAL A 759 19.11 1.74 -8.34
CA VAL A 759 19.47 0.72 -9.34
C VAL A 759 20.86 0.99 -9.92
N ASP A 760 21.28 2.24 -10.07
CA ASP A 760 22.63 2.58 -10.53
C ASP A 760 23.70 2.09 -9.53
N LEU A 761 23.43 2.04 -8.22
CA LEU A 761 24.36 1.48 -7.23
C LEU A 761 24.71 0.01 -7.52
N VAL A 762 23.80 -0.69 -8.21
CA VAL A 762 23.91 -2.11 -8.56
C VAL A 762 24.47 -2.29 -9.96
N MET A 763 23.95 -1.53 -10.94
CA MET A 763 24.22 -1.74 -12.36
C MET A 763 25.46 -1.02 -12.89
N SER A 764 25.76 0.17 -12.37
CA SER A 764 26.92 0.96 -12.81
C SER A 764 28.21 0.41 -12.17
N GLU A 765 29.30 0.45 -12.94
CA GLU A 765 30.64 0.10 -12.45
C GLU A 765 31.41 1.35 -12.03
N ASP A 766 31.15 2.51 -12.66
CA ASP A 766 31.89 3.77 -12.46
C ASP A 766 31.04 4.89 -11.85
N LEU A 767 30.14 4.54 -10.92
CA LEU A 767 29.27 5.50 -10.25
C LEU A 767 30.10 6.42 -9.30
N PRO A 768 30.00 7.76 -9.39
CA PRO A 768 30.80 8.65 -8.54
C PRO A 768 30.46 8.51 -7.04
N GLU A 769 31.49 8.56 -6.18
CA GLU A 769 31.36 8.50 -4.71
C GLU A 769 30.38 9.54 -4.13
N GLU A 770 30.30 10.73 -4.73
CA GLU A 770 29.32 11.76 -4.35
C GLU A 770 27.88 11.28 -4.55
N VAL A 771 27.62 10.55 -5.64
CA VAL A 771 26.28 10.01 -5.97
C VAL A 771 25.95 8.82 -5.07
N ILE A 772 26.92 7.93 -4.84
CA ILE A 772 26.79 6.80 -3.90
C ILE A 772 26.45 7.31 -2.49
N GLY A 773 27.21 8.30 -2.01
CA GLY A 773 27.02 8.90 -0.70
C GLY A 773 25.66 9.59 -0.54
N ARG A 774 25.19 10.28 -1.59
CA ARG A 774 23.85 10.92 -1.57
C ARG A 774 22.74 9.87 -1.46
N ILE A 775 22.71 8.87 -2.33
CA ILE A 775 21.63 7.86 -2.38
C ILE A 775 21.58 7.05 -1.08
N LEU A 776 22.73 6.57 -0.60
CA LEU A 776 22.80 5.77 0.62
C LEU A 776 22.55 6.63 1.88
N GLY A 777 23.03 7.87 1.90
CA GLY A 777 22.78 8.81 2.99
C GLY A 777 21.31 9.19 3.14
N GLU A 778 20.63 9.49 2.02
CA GLU A 778 19.18 9.77 1.98
C GLU A 778 18.35 8.57 2.48
N ALA A 779 18.81 7.34 2.22
CA ALA A 779 18.19 6.11 2.72
C ALA A 779 18.58 5.74 4.17
N GLY A 780 19.33 6.59 4.88
CA GLY A 780 19.66 6.42 6.29
C GLY A 780 20.87 5.52 6.59
N PHE A 781 21.64 5.08 5.58
CA PHE A 781 22.85 4.30 5.80
C PHE A 781 23.99 5.17 6.33
N ARG A 782 24.58 4.73 7.44
CA ARG A 782 25.70 5.44 8.07
C ARG A 782 27.03 5.01 7.49
N ASN A 783 27.18 3.72 7.15
CA ASN A 783 28.40 3.19 6.55
C ASN A 783 28.21 2.98 5.04
N VAL A 784 28.28 4.09 4.30
CA VAL A 784 28.10 4.15 2.84
C VAL A 784 28.96 3.11 2.11
N ARG A 785 30.26 3.02 2.42
CA ARG A 785 31.17 2.07 1.75
C ARG A 785 30.76 0.62 1.97
N ARG A 786 30.41 0.24 3.20
CA ARG A 786 29.98 -1.13 3.52
C ARG A 786 28.62 -1.42 2.89
N ALA A 787 27.69 -0.47 2.92
CA ALA A 787 26.38 -0.63 2.31
C ALA A 787 26.51 -0.85 0.79
N HIS A 788 27.32 -0.04 0.09
CA HIS A 788 27.56 -0.23 -1.34
C HIS A 788 28.21 -1.59 -1.64
N ALA A 789 29.21 -2.00 -0.86
CA ALA A 789 29.83 -3.33 -1.02
C ALA A 789 28.83 -4.48 -0.82
N ASN A 790 27.94 -4.38 0.18
CA ASN A 790 26.89 -5.39 0.41
C ASN A 790 25.91 -5.45 -0.76
N LEU A 791 25.54 -4.31 -1.36
CA LEU A 791 24.66 -4.26 -2.53
C LEU A 791 25.29 -4.92 -3.74
N LYS A 792 26.58 -4.67 -4.03
CA LYS A 792 27.28 -5.34 -5.13
C LYS A 792 27.36 -6.86 -4.93
N ARG A 793 27.55 -7.34 -3.69
CA ARG A 793 27.53 -8.79 -3.37
C ARG A 793 26.15 -9.41 -3.49
N LEU A 794 25.11 -8.71 -3.06
CA LEU A 794 23.72 -9.15 -3.23
C LEU A 794 23.37 -9.25 -4.71
N ALA A 795 23.75 -8.24 -5.49
CA ALA A 795 23.53 -8.21 -6.93
C ALA A 795 24.20 -9.36 -7.69
N GLY A 796 25.47 -9.65 -7.41
CA GLY A 796 26.22 -10.63 -8.19
C GLY A 796 26.29 -10.26 -9.68
N GLU A 797 26.19 -11.25 -10.55
CA GLU A 797 26.35 -11.13 -12.00
C GLU A 797 25.18 -11.81 -12.76
N GLY A 798 25.05 -11.52 -14.06
CA GLY A 798 24.05 -12.12 -14.94
C GLY A 798 22.60 -11.97 -14.46
N GLU A 799 21.82 -13.06 -14.54
CA GLU A 799 20.40 -13.07 -14.15
C GLU A 799 20.15 -12.64 -12.70
N ARG A 800 21.07 -12.95 -11.78
CA ARG A 800 20.97 -12.55 -10.38
C ARG A 800 21.01 -11.02 -10.24
N ARG A 801 21.87 -10.35 -11.01
CA ARG A 801 21.97 -8.88 -11.01
C ARG A 801 20.68 -8.25 -11.52
N ASN A 802 20.09 -8.81 -12.57
CA ASN A 802 18.84 -8.33 -13.14
C ASN A 802 17.66 -8.51 -12.18
N ALA A 803 17.55 -9.67 -11.52
CA ALA A 803 16.52 -9.91 -10.50
C ALA A 803 16.69 -8.98 -9.29
N PHE A 804 17.92 -8.79 -8.80
CA PHE A 804 18.21 -7.93 -7.66
C PHE A 804 17.97 -6.44 -7.97
N SER A 805 18.28 -5.98 -9.18
CA SER A 805 18.08 -4.58 -9.59
C SER A 805 16.64 -4.12 -9.40
N ARG A 806 15.68 -4.98 -9.77
CA ARG A 806 14.25 -4.72 -9.56
C ARG A 806 13.87 -4.75 -8.07
N LEU A 807 14.41 -5.71 -7.33
CA LEU A 807 14.16 -5.84 -5.89
C LEU A 807 14.77 -4.70 -5.07
N ALA A 808 15.90 -4.12 -5.51
CA ALA A 808 16.63 -3.09 -4.81
C ALA A 808 15.77 -1.83 -4.57
N VAL A 809 14.93 -1.46 -5.55
CA VAL A 809 13.99 -0.33 -5.43
C VAL A 809 13.05 -0.54 -4.24
N LEU A 810 12.37 -1.69 -4.19
CA LEU A 810 11.46 -2.04 -3.11
C LEU A 810 12.18 -2.20 -1.76
N ALA A 811 13.35 -2.85 -1.77
CA ALA A 811 14.11 -3.09 -0.55
C ALA A 811 14.59 -1.77 0.08
N PHE A 812 14.95 -0.78 -0.72
CA PHE A 812 15.39 0.53 -0.22
C PHE A 812 14.26 1.33 0.42
N ASP A 813 13.06 1.32 -0.17
CA ASP A 813 11.88 1.92 0.45
C ASP A 813 11.64 1.31 1.85
N ILE A 814 11.74 -0.01 1.96
CA ILE A 814 11.60 -0.71 3.25
C ILE A 814 12.74 -0.32 4.20
N LEU A 815 14.01 -0.40 3.76
CA LEU A 815 15.19 -0.13 4.58
C LEU A 815 15.23 1.30 5.11
N SER A 816 14.84 2.29 4.30
CA SER A 816 14.83 3.72 4.68
C SER A 816 13.94 4.02 5.88
N THR A 817 12.94 3.18 6.14
CA THR A 817 12.01 3.31 7.27
C THR A 817 12.37 2.43 8.46
N ARG A 818 13.44 1.63 8.36
CA ARG A 818 13.87 0.74 9.44
C ARG A 818 14.80 1.46 10.44
N PRO A 819 14.79 1.07 11.72
CA PRO A 819 15.60 1.73 12.75
C PRO A 819 17.12 1.58 12.54
N ASP A 820 17.58 0.48 11.94
CA ASP A 820 18.99 0.25 11.62
C ASP A 820 19.15 -0.39 10.22
N PRO A 821 19.20 0.43 9.14
CA PRO A 821 19.35 -0.08 7.78
C PRO A 821 20.71 -0.73 7.52
N ASP A 822 21.78 -0.27 8.18
CA ASP A 822 23.12 -0.85 8.07
C ASP A 822 23.14 -2.30 8.57
N MET A 823 22.59 -2.56 9.76
CA MET A 823 22.49 -3.91 10.33
C MET A 823 21.58 -4.79 9.48
N ALA A 824 20.46 -4.24 9.00
CA ALA A 824 19.50 -4.96 8.16
C ALA A 824 20.14 -5.45 6.85
N LEU A 825 20.80 -4.56 6.12
CA LEU A 825 21.45 -4.88 4.85
C LEU A 825 22.59 -5.89 5.03
N ASN A 826 23.37 -5.76 6.11
CA ASN A 826 24.44 -6.73 6.42
C ASN A 826 23.89 -8.13 6.72
N ASN A 827 22.81 -8.23 7.49
CA ASN A 827 22.18 -9.53 7.77
C ASN A 827 21.47 -10.10 6.55
N TRP A 828 20.95 -9.24 5.65
CA TRP A 828 20.35 -9.68 4.40
C TRP A 828 21.38 -10.30 3.44
N GLU A 829 22.55 -9.68 3.29
CA GLU A 829 23.67 -10.28 2.54
C GLU A 829 24.05 -11.66 3.09
N ARG A 830 24.23 -11.77 4.42
CA ARG A 830 24.54 -13.04 5.09
C ARG A 830 23.45 -14.09 4.88
N PHE A 831 22.18 -13.70 4.95
CA PHE A 831 21.06 -14.60 4.72
C PHE A 831 21.06 -15.15 3.30
N ILE A 832 21.20 -14.29 2.29
CA ILE A 832 21.23 -14.71 0.89
C ILE A 832 22.39 -15.67 0.61
N HIS A 833 23.56 -15.47 1.23
CA HIS A 833 24.69 -16.40 1.12
C HIS A 833 24.40 -17.81 1.62
N THR A 834 23.37 -18.01 2.45
CA THR A 834 22.93 -19.35 2.90
C THR A 834 21.86 -19.98 2.01
N THR A 835 21.33 -19.25 1.03
CA THR A 835 20.29 -19.72 0.11
C THR A 835 20.89 -20.36 -1.15
N PHE A 836 20.25 -21.40 -1.68
CA PHE A 836 20.75 -22.12 -2.85
C PHE A 836 20.60 -21.35 -4.16
N SER A 837 19.51 -20.59 -4.33
CA SER A 837 19.22 -19.80 -5.53
C SER A 837 18.73 -18.40 -5.12
N PRO A 838 19.65 -17.41 -5.03
CA PRO A 838 19.30 -16.02 -4.70
C PRO A 838 18.28 -15.40 -5.66
N GLU A 839 18.41 -15.64 -6.96
CA GLU A 839 17.51 -15.15 -8.00
C GLU A 839 16.07 -15.66 -7.82
N PHE A 840 15.89 -16.93 -7.46
CA PHE A 840 14.57 -17.46 -7.11
C PHE A 840 14.02 -16.77 -5.85
N GLN A 841 14.84 -16.58 -4.83
CA GLN A 841 14.43 -15.86 -3.60
C GLN A 841 14.03 -14.41 -3.89
N TYR A 842 14.74 -13.72 -4.80
CA TYR A 842 14.37 -12.37 -5.21
C TYR A 842 13.02 -12.33 -5.94
N GLY A 843 12.74 -13.31 -6.79
CA GLY A 843 11.42 -13.49 -7.40
C GLY A 843 10.30 -13.73 -6.37
N VAL A 844 10.58 -14.51 -5.32
CA VAL A 844 9.64 -14.72 -4.21
C VAL A 844 9.40 -13.42 -3.44
N PHE A 845 10.44 -12.60 -3.20
CA PHE A 845 10.27 -11.32 -2.52
C PHE A 845 9.50 -10.29 -3.35
N LEU A 846 9.71 -10.24 -4.67
CA LEU A 846 8.92 -9.37 -5.56
C LEU A 846 7.45 -9.81 -5.62
N SER A 847 7.20 -11.13 -5.65
CA SER A 847 5.83 -11.67 -5.67
C SER A 847 5.17 -11.74 -4.30
N GLN A 848 5.89 -11.52 -3.21
CA GLN A 848 5.38 -11.47 -1.84
C GLN A 848 6.18 -10.44 -1.00
N PRO A 849 6.04 -9.12 -1.24
CA PRO A 849 6.78 -8.05 -0.57
C PRO A 849 6.73 -8.10 0.95
N MET A 850 5.62 -8.57 1.52
CA MET A 850 5.45 -8.75 2.97
C MET A 850 6.55 -9.65 3.56
N ARG A 851 7.01 -10.67 2.82
CA ARG A 851 8.12 -11.54 3.26
C ARG A 851 9.41 -10.78 3.40
N LEU A 852 9.71 -9.90 2.44
CA LEU A 852 10.88 -9.03 2.48
C LEU A 852 10.76 -8.02 3.63
N GLU A 853 9.58 -7.44 3.82
CA GLU A 853 9.35 -6.50 4.91
C GLU A 853 9.55 -7.15 6.29
N LEU A 854 8.99 -8.33 6.52
CA LEU A 854 9.20 -9.08 7.77
C LEU A 854 10.68 -9.39 7.98
N LEU A 855 11.38 -9.85 6.94
CA LEU A 855 12.79 -10.19 6.99
C LEU A 855 13.66 -8.97 7.36
N LEU A 856 13.51 -7.87 6.63
CA LEU A 856 14.30 -6.65 6.83
C LEU A 856 13.96 -5.96 8.16
N SER A 857 12.71 -6.05 8.61
CA SER A 857 12.30 -5.56 9.94
C SER A 857 13.01 -6.32 11.04
N VAL A 858 12.98 -7.66 11.01
CA VAL A 858 13.69 -8.49 11.99
C VAL A 858 15.20 -8.19 11.96
N PHE A 859 15.79 -8.14 10.77
CA PHE A 859 17.22 -7.87 10.58
C PHE A 859 17.67 -6.47 11.02
N SER A 860 16.77 -5.49 11.03
CA SER A 860 17.04 -4.13 11.54
C SER A 860 16.91 -4.00 13.06
N VAL A 861 16.26 -4.96 13.74
CA VAL A 861 15.98 -4.85 15.17
C VAL A 861 16.84 -5.77 16.01
N SER A 862 17.03 -7.03 15.61
CA SER A 862 17.69 -8.05 16.43
C SER A 862 18.71 -8.86 15.64
N GLN A 863 19.96 -8.83 16.11
CA GLN A 863 21.03 -9.67 15.60
C GLN A 863 20.79 -11.15 15.97
N PHE A 864 20.26 -11.42 17.17
CA PHE A 864 19.92 -12.77 17.61
C PHE A 864 18.85 -13.44 16.72
N LEU A 865 17.79 -12.71 16.38
CA LEU A 865 16.76 -13.21 15.48
C LEU A 865 17.29 -13.35 14.05
N ALA A 866 18.14 -12.41 13.61
CA ALA A 866 18.80 -12.50 12.31
C ALA A 866 19.66 -13.76 12.20
N ASP A 867 20.51 -14.03 13.19
CA ASP A 867 21.35 -15.24 13.21
C ASP A 867 20.50 -16.52 13.29
N THR A 868 19.34 -16.46 13.95
CA THR A 868 18.38 -17.58 13.99
C THR A 868 17.84 -17.90 12.59
N LEU A 869 17.46 -16.88 11.82
CA LEU A 869 17.00 -17.03 10.43
C LEU A 869 18.13 -17.44 9.47
N ILE A 870 19.32 -16.84 9.60
CA ILE A 870 20.49 -17.19 8.77
C ILE A 870 20.89 -18.66 8.99
N ARG A 871 20.85 -19.15 10.24
CA ARG A 871 21.14 -20.55 10.55
C ARG A 871 20.04 -21.51 10.10
N ASN A 872 18.79 -21.05 10.02
CA ASN A 872 17.63 -21.87 9.64
C ASN A 872 16.71 -21.12 8.66
N PRO A 873 17.09 -20.95 7.37
CA PRO A 873 16.32 -20.12 6.43
C PRO A 873 14.86 -20.55 6.26
N GLY A 874 14.57 -21.86 6.37
CA GLY A 874 13.21 -22.40 6.31
C GLY A 874 12.27 -21.94 7.44
N PHE A 875 12.78 -21.31 8.51
CA PHE A 875 11.93 -20.67 9.51
C PHE A 875 11.18 -19.45 8.94
N LEU A 876 11.72 -18.80 7.89
CA LEU A 876 11.01 -17.70 7.22
C LEU A 876 9.72 -18.20 6.59
N ASP A 877 9.74 -19.34 5.89
CA ASP A 877 8.53 -19.92 5.29
C ASP A 877 7.46 -20.21 6.35
N TRP A 878 7.87 -20.82 7.46
CA TRP A 878 6.98 -21.11 8.59
C TRP A 878 6.41 -19.83 9.24
N LEU A 879 7.23 -18.79 9.37
CA LEU A 879 6.84 -17.50 9.95
C LEU A 879 5.83 -16.75 9.08
N THR A 880 5.85 -16.99 7.76
CA THR A 880 4.95 -16.31 6.82
C THR A 880 3.56 -16.93 6.73
N ILE A 881 3.29 -18.02 7.44
CA ILE A 881 1.97 -18.65 7.55
C ILE A 881 1.09 -17.79 8.49
N PRO A 882 -0.04 -17.23 8.04
CA PRO A 882 -0.87 -16.32 8.85
C PRO A 882 -1.34 -16.93 10.18
N GLU A 883 -1.71 -18.21 10.19
CA GLU A 883 -2.16 -18.92 11.39
C GLU A 883 -1.07 -19.04 12.44
N MET A 884 0.19 -19.09 12.02
CA MET A 884 1.34 -19.15 12.92
C MET A 884 1.69 -17.76 13.46
N LEU A 885 1.75 -16.75 12.59
CA LEU A 885 2.22 -15.42 12.98
C LEU A 885 1.18 -14.62 13.75
N HIS A 886 -0.10 -14.67 13.38
CA HIS A 886 -1.11 -13.78 13.96
C HIS A 886 -1.74 -14.30 15.26
N LYS A 887 -1.63 -15.60 15.57
CA LYS A 887 -2.24 -16.18 16.76
C LYS A 887 -1.24 -16.43 17.88
N THR A 888 -1.66 -16.18 19.11
CA THR A 888 -0.98 -16.66 20.31
C THR A 888 -1.10 -18.17 20.39
N ARG A 889 0.03 -18.88 20.55
CA ARG A 889 0.03 -20.34 20.69
C ARG A 889 -0.33 -20.73 22.13
N LEU A 890 -1.24 -21.68 22.27
CA LEU A 890 -1.63 -22.20 23.58
C LEU A 890 -0.59 -23.20 24.08
N SER A 891 -0.41 -23.27 25.40
CA SER A 891 0.54 -24.21 26.04
C SER A 891 0.35 -25.66 25.56
N LYS A 892 -0.92 -26.12 25.45
CA LYS A 892 -1.27 -27.46 24.94
C LYS A 892 -0.70 -27.75 23.55
N ASP A 893 -0.67 -26.76 22.66
CA ASP A 893 -0.25 -26.93 21.26
C ASP A 893 1.28 -26.99 21.17
N LEU A 894 1.97 -26.20 22.00
CA LEU A 894 3.43 -26.25 22.15
C LEU A 894 3.86 -27.60 22.74
N MET A 895 3.20 -28.04 23.82
CA MET A 895 3.47 -29.33 24.46
C MET A 895 3.22 -30.51 23.51
N ALA A 896 2.13 -30.49 22.73
CA ALA A 896 1.86 -31.54 21.75
C ALA A 896 2.98 -31.65 20.70
N GLU A 897 3.56 -30.54 20.27
CA GLU A 897 4.68 -30.54 19.34
C GLU A 897 5.97 -31.07 19.98
N LEU A 898 6.28 -30.63 21.20
CA LEU A 898 7.45 -31.11 21.97
C LEU A 898 7.36 -32.61 22.29
N ARG A 899 6.19 -33.12 22.66
CA ARG A 899 5.94 -34.55 22.90
C ARG A 899 6.11 -35.38 21.64
N ARG A 900 5.64 -34.89 20.48
CA ARG A 900 5.90 -35.55 19.18
C ARG A 900 7.39 -35.56 18.85
N ALA A 901 8.12 -34.47 19.13
CA ALA A 901 9.56 -34.45 18.95
C ALA A 901 10.27 -35.44 19.90
N ALA A 902 9.77 -35.62 21.11
CA ALA A 902 10.28 -36.57 22.09
C ALA A 902 10.07 -38.04 21.67
N SER A 903 8.90 -38.39 21.11
CA SER A 903 8.57 -39.78 20.74
C SER A 903 9.37 -40.31 19.56
N VAL A 904 9.79 -39.44 18.64
CA VAL A 904 10.56 -39.83 17.45
C VAL A 904 12.08 -39.76 17.64
N THR A 905 12.56 -39.38 18.83
CA THR A 905 13.99 -39.19 19.10
C THR A 905 14.46 -40.21 20.13
N ARG A 906 15.47 -41.01 19.77
CA ARG A 906 16.00 -42.07 20.64
C ARG A 906 17.07 -41.55 21.61
N GLN A 907 17.95 -40.65 21.15
CA GLN A 907 19.03 -40.13 21.97
C GLN A 907 18.63 -38.84 22.69
N HIS A 908 18.97 -38.75 23.98
CA HIS A 908 18.64 -37.58 24.81
C HIS A 908 19.26 -36.28 24.28
N GLY A 909 20.54 -36.31 23.88
CA GLY A 909 21.23 -35.15 23.33
C GLY A 909 20.60 -34.60 22.04
N GLU A 910 20.15 -35.47 21.14
CA GLU A 910 19.43 -35.06 19.92
C GLU A 910 18.10 -34.38 20.25
N TRP A 911 17.38 -34.89 21.26
CA TRP A 911 16.13 -34.31 21.71
C TRP A 911 16.36 -32.92 22.32
N LEU A 912 17.40 -32.78 23.15
CA LEU A 912 17.83 -31.49 23.71
C LEU A 912 18.17 -30.45 22.64
N ASN A 913 18.80 -30.86 21.53
CA ASN A 913 19.02 -29.98 20.37
C ASN A 913 17.71 -29.58 19.69
N LYS A 914 16.74 -30.49 19.56
CA LYS A 914 15.40 -30.18 19.02
C LYS A 914 14.64 -29.18 19.91
N VAL A 915 14.70 -29.33 21.24
CA VAL A 915 14.07 -28.38 22.19
C VAL A 915 14.69 -26.99 22.07
N ARG A 916 16.01 -26.89 21.91
CA ARG A 916 16.72 -25.60 21.72
C ARG A 916 16.34 -24.94 20.39
N ARG A 917 16.30 -25.69 19.29
CA ARG A 917 15.79 -25.20 18.00
C ARG A 917 14.33 -24.75 18.10
N PHE A 918 13.51 -25.50 18.82
CA PHE A 918 12.11 -25.15 19.08
C PHE A 918 11.99 -23.83 19.84
N ARG A 919 12.74 -23.64 20.94
CA ARG A 919 12.79 -22.36 21.68
C ARG A 919 13.19 -21.21 20.76
N ARG A 920 14.26 -21.37 19.98
CA ARG A 920 14.71 -20.32 19.03
C ARG A 920 13.63 -19.98 18.00
N ARG A 921 12.97 -20.98 17.41
CA ARG A 921 11.89 -20.78 16.44
C ARG A 921 10.69 -20.05 17.05
N GLU A 922 10.29 -20.40 18.27
CA GLU A 922 9.18 -19.72 18.95
C GLU A 922 9.55 -18.31 19.43
N ILE A 923 10.79 -18.07 19.88
CA ILE A 923 11.27 -16.71 20.17
C ILE A 923 11.32 -15.86 18.90
N LEU A 924 11.72 -16.43 17.75
CA LEU A 924 11.62 -15.75 16.47
C LEU A 924 10.19 -15.38 16.12
N ARG A 925 9.21 -16.27 16.33
CA ARG A 925 7.79 -15.96 16.13
C ARG A 925 7.32 -14.82 17.04
N ILE A 926 7.57 -14.94 18.35
CA ILE A 926 7.16 -13.94 19.35
C ILE A 926 7.86 -12.60 19.08
N GLY A 927 9.15 -12.62 18.76
CA GLY A 927 9.94 -11.45 18.37
C GLY A 927 9.41 -10.77 17.11
N THR A 928 9.05 -11.54 16.09
CA THR A 928 8.46 -10.98 14.86
C THR A 928 7.10 -10.36 15.12
N ARG A 929 6.28 -10.94 16.01
CA ARG A 929 5.00 -10.35 16.45
C ARG A 929 5.20 -9.03 17.19
N ASP A 930 6.18 -8.96 18.10
CA ASP A 930 6.54 -7.73 18.81
C ASP A 930 7.02 -6.63 17.83
N ILE A 931 7.96 -7.00 16.95
CA ILE A 931 8.63 -6.07 16.02
C ILE A 931 7.73 -5.62 14.87
N CYS A 932 7.10 -6.55 14.16
CA CYS A 932 6.44 -6.29 12.88
C CYS A 932 4.93 -6.04 13.03
N LEU A 933 4.29 -6.64 14.04
CA LEU A 933 2.84 -6.48 14.26
C LEU A 933 2.52 -5.53 15.42
N GLY A 934 3.53 -5.08 16.18
CA GLY A 934 3.34 -4.15 17.30
C GLY A 934 2.46 -4.71 18.40
N VAL A 935 2.53 -6.03 18.65
CA VAL A 935 1.74 -6.71 19.70
C VAL A 935 2.01 -6.08 21.07
N ASP A 936 0.96 -6.01 21.90
CA ASP A 936 1.04 -5.43 23.24
C ASP A 936 2.10 -6.15 24.09
N THR A 937 2.98 -5.40 24.75
CA THR A 937 4.07 -5.94 25.57
C THR A 937 3.57 -6.92 26.64
N ARG A 938 2.35 -6.75 27.17
CA ARG A 938 1.72 -7.71 28.08
C ARG A 938 1.50 -9.08 27.45
N GLU A 939 1.06 -9.10 26.18
CA GLU A 939 0.85 -10.35 25.45
C GLU A 939 2.18 -11.03 25.15
N VAL A 940 3.21 -10.28 24.74
CA VAL A 940 4.57 -10.79 24.54
C VAL A 940 5.10 -11.46 25.82
N MET A 941 4.98 -10.79 26.97
CA MET A 941 5.42 -11.35 28.26
C MET A 941 4.67 -12.64 28.63
N ALA A 942 3.38 -12.71 28.33
CA ALA A 942 2.56 -13.90 28.57
C ALA A 942 2.98 -15.05 27.64
N GLU A 943 3.19 -14.79 26.34
CA GLU A 943 3.64 -15.81 25.37
C GLU A 943 5.02 -16.38 25.75
N LEU A 944 5.96 -15.53 26.20
CA LEU A 944 7.26 -15.96 26.69
C LEU A 944 7.15 -16.86 27.93
N SER A 945 6.23 -16.53 28.84
CA SER A 945 5.96 -17.34 30.04
C SER A 945 5.35 -18.69 29.68
N ILE A 946 4.36 -18.70 28.77
CA ILE A 946 3.73 -19.93 28.25
C ILE A 946 4.76 -20.85 27.56
N LEU A 947 5.71 -20.27 26.82
CA LEU A 947 6.78 -21.04 26.18
C LEU A 947 7.70 -21.69 27.22
N ALA A 948 8.07 -20.97 28.28
CA ALA A 948 8.88 -21.51 29.37
C ALA A 948 8.17 -22.64 30.11
N ASP A 949 6.87 -22.49 30.38
CA ASP A 949 6.02 -23.52 30.99
C ASP A 949 5.99 -24.80 30.16
N ALA A 950 5.66 -24.68 28.87
CA ALA A 950 5.53 -25.83 27.98
C ALA A 950 6.85 -26.59 27.81
N ILE A 951 7.97 -25.88 27.70
CA ILE A 951 9.29 -26.53 27.57
C ILE A 951 9.69 -27.22 28.87
N THR A 952 9.50 -26.57 30.02
CA THR A 952 9.87 -27.16 31.31
C THR A 952 9.02 -28.38 31.62
N GLN A 953 7.71 -28.35 31.34
CA GLN A 953 6.85 -29.52 31.45
C GLN A 953 7.34 -30.67 30.56
N ALA A 954 7.70 -30.40 29.31
CA ALA A 954 8.22 -31.43 28.41
C ALA A 954 9.58 -32.01 28.88
N VAL A 955 10.44 -31.20 29.50
CA VAL A 955 11.69 -31.66 30.13
C VAL A 955 11.42 -32.53 31.35
N VAL A 956 10.54 -32.10 32.24
CA VAL A 956 10.11 -32.92 33.40
C VAL A 956 9.56 -34.28 32.93
N GLU A 957 8.68 -34.31 31.93
CA GLU A 957 8.13 -35.54 31.38
C GLU A 957 9.22 -36.46 30.78
N LYS A 958 10.16 -35.88 30.04
CA LYS A 958 11.24 -36.64 29.39
C LYS A 958 12.24 -37.21 30.39
N ASP A 959 12.64 -36.42 31.38
CA ASP A 959 13.54 -36.85 32.45
C ASP A 959 12.89 -37.94 33.31
N TRP A 960 11.59 -37.81 33.57
CA TRP A 960 10.82 -38.84 34.26
C TRP A 960 10.78 -40.15 33.47
N GLN A 961 10.43 -40.08 32.18
CA GLN A 961 10.40 -41.24 31.30
C GLN A 961 11.77 -41.94 31.28
N ARG A 962 12.85 -41.17 31.15
CA ARG A 962 14.23 -41.69 31.12
C ARG A 962 14.57 -42.46 32.40
N LEU A 963 14.26 -41.92 33.58
CA LEU A 963 14.49 -42.63 34.84
C LEU A 963 13.65 -43.91 34.94
N GLY A 964 12.45 -43.92 34.36
CA GLY A 964 11.61 -45.10 34.26
C GLY A 964 12.22 -46.18 33.37
N GLU A 965 12.73 -45.80 32.20
CA GLU A 965 13.42 -46.69 31.25
C GLU A 965 14.73 -47.25 31.83
N GLU A 966 15.44 -46.47 32.64
CA GLU A 966 16.64 -46.89 33.38
C GLU A 966 16.30 -47.83 34.58
N GLY A 967 15.02 -48.07 34.88
CA GLY A 967 14.57 -48.91 36.00
C GLY A 967 14.75 -48.28 37.38
N ARG A 968 14.86 -46.95 37.43
CA ARG A 968 15.20 -46.17 38.64
C ARG A 968 13.99 -45.55 39.33
N LEU A 969 12.82 -45.63 38.69
CA LEU A 969 11.53 -45.24 39.27
C LEU A 969 10.82 -46.44 39.93
N PRO A 970 10.30 -46.29 41.16
CA PRO A 970 9.38 -47.26 41.75
C PRO A 970 8.13 -47.46 40.87
N GLU A 971 7.54 -48.66 40.87
CA GLU A 971 6.34 -48.94 40.07
C GLU A 971 5.15 -48.03 40.38
N THR A 972 5.08 -47.53 41.62
CA THR A 972 4.06 -46.61 42.11
C THR A 972 4.22 -45.16 41.62
N LEU A 973 5.33 -44.82 40.94
CA LEU A 973 5.71 -43.47 40.53
C LEU A 973 6.02 -43.35 39.03
N LYS A 974 5.35 -44.12 38.19
CA LYS A 974 5.53 -44.05 36.73
C LYS A 974 4.99 -42.76 36.09
N ASP A 975 4.19 -41.98 36.80
CA ASP A 975 3.60 -40.73 36.33
C ASP A 975 4.23 -39.50 37.04
N PRO A 976 4.83 -38.53 36.32
CA PRO A 976 5.34 -37.28 36.91
C PRO A 976 4.27 -36.46 37.63
N ASP A 977 3.00 -36.58 37.24
CA ASP A 977 1.88 -35.82 37.81
C ASP A 977 1.38 -36.42 39.14
N SER A 978 2.03 -37.47 39.65
CA SER A 978 1.62 -38.16 40.87
C SER A 978 2.01 -37.41 42.16
N SER A 979 3.24 -36.88 42.26
CA SER A 979 3.83 -36.55 43.56
C SER A 979 4.89 -35.44 43.56
N PHE A 980 5.22 -34.86 42.40
CA PHE A 980 6.26 -33.85 42.24
C PHE A 980 5.69 -32.63 41.50
N CYS A 981 6.00 -31.43 41.98
CA CYS A 981 5.56 -30.18 41.35
C CYS A 981 6.73 -29.20 41.26
N VAL A 982 6.88 -28.58 40.09
CA VAL A 982 7.76 -27.42 39.87
C VAL A 982 6.90 -26.16 39.87
N MET A 983 7.28 -25.23 40.75
CA MET A 983 6.71 -23.91 40.91
C MET A 983 7.61 -22.87 40.24
N ALA A 984 6.99 -21.85 39.66
CA ALA A 984 7.65 -20.67 39.14
C ALA A 984 7.65 -19.53 40.15
N PHE A 985 8.77 -18.81 40.23
CA PHE A 985 8.94 -17.57 40.99
C PHE A 985 9.14 -16.36 40.07
N GLY A 986 9.24 -15.18 40.68
CA GLY A 986 9.71 -13.97 40.01
C GLY A 986 8.87 -13.61 38.79
N LYS A 987 9.55 -13.28 37.68
CA LYS A 987 8.90 -12.87 36.43
C LYS A 987 8.06 -13.98 35.81
N LEU A 988 8.57 -15.21 35.81
CA LEU A 988 7.86 -16.36 35.25
C LEU A 988 6.59 -16.67 36.06
N GLY A 989 6.70 -16.59 37.38
CA GLY A 989 5.58 -16.78 38.29
C GLY A 989 4.48 -15.72 38.13
N GLY A 990 4.87 -14.47 37.85
CA GLY A 990 3.95 -13.39 37.51
C GLY A 990 3.34 -13.45 36.10
N ASN A 991 3.73 -14.41 35.24
CA ASN A 991 3.45 -14.39 33.79
C ASN A 991 3.92 -13.11 33.09
N GLU A 992 5.09 -12.65 33.51
CA GLU A 992 5.72 -11.39 33.10
C GLU A 992 7.16 -11.68 32.69
N LEU A 993 7.44 -12.70 31.88
CA LEU A 993 8.82 -13.03 31.44
C LEU A 993 9.30 -12.07 30.32
N ASN A 994 10.59 -11.73 30.29
CA ASN A 994 11.23 -11.03 29.15
C ASN A 994 12.08 -12.00 28.31
N TYR A 995 12.48 -11.59 27.10
CA TYR A 995 13.25 -12.41 26.14
C TYR A 995 14.47 -13.12 26.72
N SER A 996 15.32 -12.39 27.47
CA SER A 996 16.54 -12.93 28.07
C SER A 996 16.43 -12.88 29.59
N SER A 997 15.48 -13.63 30.16
CA SER A 997 15.32 -13.77 31.62
C SER A 997 15.89 -15.10 32.12
N ASP A 998 16.36 -15.10 33.36
CA ASP A 998 16.50 -16.35 34.11
C ASP A 998 15.09 -16.86 34.47
N ILE A 999 14.94 -18.17 34.62
CA ILE A 999 13.72 -18.78 35.16
C ILE A 999 13.96 -19.20 36.60
N ASP A 1000 13.24 -18.57 37.51
CA ASP A 1000 13.32 -18.83 38.95
C ASP A 1000 12.39 -20.02 39.27
N LEU A 1001 12.95 -21.16 39.68
CA LEU A 1001 12.19 -22.39 39.92
C LEU A 1001 12.33 -22.87 41.38
N LEU A 1002 11.24 -23.44 41.90
CA LEU A 1002 11.20 -24.16 43.19
C LEU A 1002 10.45 -25.47 42.98
N ALA A 1003 11.04 -26.61 43.32
CA ALA A 1003 10.33 -27.88 43.30
C ALA A 1003 9.85 -28.27 44.69
N LEU A 1004 8.74 -29.01 44.77
CA LEU A 1004 8.26 -29.65 45.99
C LEU A 1004 7.70 -31.04 45.68
N TYR A 1005 7.63 -31.88 46.71
CA TYR A 1005 7.01 -33.20 46.61
C TYR A 1005 6.02 -33.47 47.75
N GLU A 1006 5.09 -34.41 47.51
CA GLU A 1006 4.07 -34.80 48.49
C GLU A 1006 4.67 -35.64 49.62
N ASP A 1007 4.34 -35.30 50.87
CA ASP A 1007 4.70 -36.11 52.03
C ASP A 1007 3.99 -37.47 52.01
N ALA A 1008 4.64 -38.51 52.54
CA ALA A 1008 4.00 -39.81 52.69
C ALA A 1008 2.76 -39.72 53.61
N SER A 1009 1.70 -40.45 53.26
CA SER A 1009 0.38 -40.40 53.91
C SER A 1009 0.36 -40.87 55.37
N ASP A 1010 1.38 -41.62 55.82
CA ASP A 1010 1.58 -42.04 57.21
C ASP A 1010 2.95 -41.57 57.72
N PRO A 1011 3.00 -40.62 58.67
CA PRO A 1011 4.24 -40.14 59.29
C PRO A 1011 5.03 -41.20 60.05
N ASN A 1012 4.38 -42.29 60.50
CA ASN A 1012 4.92 -43.35 61.34
C ASN A 1012 5.18 -44.67 60.59
N ALA A 1013 4.86 -44.76 59.30
CA ALA A 1013 5.19 -45.93 58.52
C ALA A 1013 6.73 -46.08 58.44
N PRO A 1014 7.31 -47.23 58.84
CA PRO A 1014 8.73 -47.50 58.68
C PRO A 1014 8.99 -47.64 57.19
N SER A 1015 9.43 -46.56 56.53
CA SER A 1015 9.77 -46.58 55.12
C SER A 1015 11.29 -46.58 54.97
N PRO A 1016 11.90 -47.71 54.55
CA PRO A 1016 13.26 -47.71 53.98
C PRO A 1016 13.43 -46.74 52.82
N HIS A 1017 12.34 -46.17 52.29
CA HIS A 1017 12.27 -45.46 51.01
C HIS A 1017 12.14 -43.92 51.11
N ARG A 1018 12.01 -43.32 52.31
CA ARG A 1018 11.85 -41.85 52.42
C ARG A 1018 13.10 -41.08 51.99
N GLY A 1019 14.28 -41.59 52.35
CA GLY A 1019 15.58 -41.05 51.89
C GLY A 1019 15.81 -41.26 50.41
N ASP A 1020 15.39 -42.40 49.87
CA ASP A 1020 15.51 -42.74 48.45
C ASP A 1020 14.61 -41.86 47.58
N MET A 1021 13.40 -41.54 48.06
CA MET A 1021 12.46 -40.68 47.36
C MET A 1021 12.93 -39.22 47.27
N LYS A 1022 13.47 -38.68 48.37
CA LYS A 1022 14.09 -37.36 48.37
C LYS A 1022 15.27 -37.29 47.40
N ARG A 1023 16.11 -38.34 47.35
CA ARG A 1023 17.22 -38.45 46.39
C ARG A 1023 16.71 -38.47 44.95
N LEU A 1024 15.64 -39.23 44.67
CA LEU A 1024 15.02 -39.31 43.36
C LEU A 1024 14.52 -37.93 42.87
N TYR A 1025 13.72 -37.21 43.65
CA TYR A 1025 13.23 -35.89 43.24
C TYR A 1025 14.35 -34.85 43.12
N THR A 1026 15.35 -34.92 44.01
CA THR A 1026 16.56 -34.08 43.89
C THR A 1026 17.24 -34.33 42.56
N GLN A 1027 17.42 -35.59 42.16
CA GLN A 1027 18.03 -35.94 40.90
C GLN A 1027 17.21 -35.49 39.68
N ILE A 1028 15.88 -35.62 39.73
CA ILE A 1028 14.99 -35.13 38.67
C ILE A 1028 15.17 -33.62 38.52
N MET A 1029 15.19 -32.88 39.62
CA MET A 1029 15.38 -31.43 39.58
C MET A 1029 16.80 -31.03 39.08
N GLU A 1030 17.82 -31.84 39.38
CA GLU A 1030 19.17 -31.66 38.83
C GLU A 1030 19.20 -31.87 37.31
N PHE A 1031 18.51 -32.90 36.79
CA PHE A 1031 18.36 -33.13 35.35
C PHE A 1031 17.60 -32.00 34.67
N VAL A 1032 16.45 -31.59 35.21
CA VAL A 1032 15.68 -30.45 34.69
C VAL A 1032 16.54 -29.19 34.62
N ARG A 1033 17.32 -28.90 35.68
CA ARG A 1033 18.25 -27.77 35.70
C ARG A 1033 19.31 -27.90 34.60
N SER A 1034 19.94 -29.07 34.46
CA SER A 1034 20.98 -29.36 33.45
C SER A 1034 20.43 -29.22 32.04
N ASP A 1035 19.33 -29.91 31.73
CA ASP A 1035 18.76 -30.00 30.39
C ASP A 1035 18.29 -28.65 29.86
N LEU A 1036 17.81 -27.77 30.74
CA LEU A 1036 17.42 -26.40 30.42
C LEU A 1036 18.65 -25.46 30.28
N SER A 1037 19.67 -25.61 31.13
CA SER A 1037 20.78 -24.64 31.26
C SER A 1037 22.04 -24.95 30.47
N ASP A 1038 22.32 -26.24 30.22
CA ASP A 1038 23.58 -26.67 29.62
C ASP A 1038 23.66 -26.26 28.15
N HIS A 1039 24.88 -25.93 27.70
CA HIS A 1039 25.12 -25.53 26.33
C HIS A 1039 25.36 -26.74 25.42
N THR A 1040 24.69 -26.76 24.28
CA THR A 1040 24.98 -27.66 23.16
C THR A 1040 25.41 -26.85 21.94
N GLU A 1041 25.62 -27.50 20.80
CA GLU A 1041 25.80 -26.83 19.50
C GLU A 1041 24.61 -25.93 19.10
N GLU A 1042 23.43 -26.17 19.70
CA GLU A 1042 22.21 -25.36 19.54
C GLU A 1042 22.01 -24.34 20.68
N GLY A 1043 23.02 -24.11 21.52
CA GLY A 1043 22.96 -23.18 22.66
C GLY A 1043 22.29 -23.79 23.89
N TYR A 1044 21.54 -22.98 24.64
CA TYR A 1044 20.79 -23.38 25.84
C TYR A 1044 19.31 -23.01 25.70
N VAL A 1045 18.46 -23.54 26.59
CA VAL A 1045 17.03 -23.20 26.62
C VAL A 1045 16.78 -22.00 27.52
N TYR A 1046 17.08 -22.14 28.82
CA TYR A 1046 16.95 -21.10 29.84
C TYR A 1046 18.04 -21.24 30.89
N ARG A 1047 18.46 -20.11 31.46
CA ARG A 1047 19.25 -20.12 32.69
C ARG A 1047 18.31 -20.35 33.86
N VAL A 1048 18.54 -21.40 34.62
CA VAL A 1048 17.70 -21.77 35.77
C VAL A 1048 18.29 -21.24 37.07
N ASP A 1049 17.52 -20.46 37.83
CA ASP A 1049 17.87 -20.00 39.18
C ASP A 1049 17.05 -20.75 40.24
N LEU A 1050 17.75 -21.38 41.18
CA LEU A 1050 17.16 -22.17 42.27
C LEU A 1050 17.45 -21.57 43.65
N ARG A 1051 17.94 -20.31 43.71
CA ARG A 1051 18.39 -19.67 44.95
C ARG A 1051 17.24 -19.17 45.84
N LEU A 1052 16.03 -19.04 45.32
CA LEU A 1052 14.84 -18.62 46.08
C LEU A 1052 14.21 -19.75 46.92
N ARG A 1053 14.80 -20.95 46.92
CA ARG A 1053 14.36 -22.06 47.77
C ARG A 1053 14.73 -21.83 49.25
N PRO A 1054 14.05 -22.52 50.20
CA PRO A 1054 14.36 -22.43 51.62
C PRO A 1054 15.86 -22.57 51.93
N PHE A 1055 16.39 -21.70 52.79
CA PHE A 1055 17.83 -21.65 53.13
C PHE A 1055 18.78 -21.41 51.94
N GLY A 1056 18.25 -20.96 50.80
CA GLY A 1056 18.99 -20.65 49.59
C GLY A 1056 19.85 -21.82 49.10
N SER A 1057 21.11 -21.56 48.73
CA SER A 1057 22.02 -22.59 48.20
C SER A 1057 22.35 -23.71 49.20
N SER A 1058 22.12 -23.51 50.50
CA SER A 1058 22.43 -24.48 51.56
C SER A 1058 21.24 -25.37 51.92
N GLY A 1059 20.04 -25.08 51.40
CA GLY A 1059 18.84 -25.86 51.66
C GLY A 1059 18.59 -26.96 50.63
N ASP A 1060 17.67 -27.85 51.00
CA ASP A 1060 17.19 -28.95 50.16
C ASP A 1060 16.73 -28.46 48.80
N LEU A 1061 17.14 -29.16 47.73
CA LEU A 1061 16.77 -28.81 46.36
C LEU A 1061 15.27 -28.99 46.12
N VAL A 1062 14.68 -30.01 46.74
CA VAL A 1062 13.26 -30.33 46.68
C VAL A 1062 12.75 -30.61 48.10
N PRO A 1063 12.26 -29.58 48.83
CA PRO A 1063 11.61 -29.77 50.12
C PRO A 1063 10.27 -30.52 49.98
N SER A 1064 9.84 -31.20 51.05
CA SER A 1064 8.48 -31.74 51.11
C SER A 1064 7.46 -30.62 51.34
N LEU A 1065 6.19 -30.85 50.99
CA LEU A 1065 5.10 -29.90 51.19
C LEU A 1065 5.05 -29.35 52.63
N ASN A 1066 5.06 -30.23 53.63
CA ASN A 1066 5.04 -29.84 55.04
C ASN A 1066 6.32 -29.14 55.47
N GLY A 1067 7.48 -29.58 54.97
CA GLY A 1067 8.77 -28.94 55.25
C GLY A 1067 8.81 -27.51 54.73
N LEU A 1068 8.31 -27.29 53.51
CA LEU A 1068 8.23 -25.97 52.89
C LEU A 1068 7.26 -25.05 53.65
N LEU A 1069 6.08 -25.54 54.03
CA LEU A 1069 5.12 -24.78 54.83
C LEU A 1069 5.67 -24.38 56.21
N THR A 1070 6.38 -25.30 56.87
CA THR A 1070 7.03 -25.06 58.17
C THR A 1070 8.09 -23.97 58.04
N TYR A 1071 8.91 -24.03 56.98
CA TYR A 1071 9.89 -22.97 56.70
C TYR A 1071 9.26 -21.59 56.55
N TYR A 1072 8.22 -21.48 55.71
CA TYR A 1072 7.53 -20.20 55.51
C TYR A 1072 6.93 -19.63 56.80
N ARG A 1073 6.40 -20.50 57.68
CA ARG A 1073 5.79 -20.09 58.94
C ARG A 1073 6.82 -19.67 60.00
N GLU A 1074 7.95 -20.37 60.09
CA GLU A 1074 8.86 -20.24 61.24
C GLU A 1074 10.16 -19.51 60.94
N LYS A 1075 10.58 -19.46 59.68
CA LYS A 1075 11.94 -19.04 59.28
C LYS A 1075 11.97 -18.00 58.15
N ALA A 1076 10.96 -17.95 57.28
CA ALA A 1076 10.98 -17.03 56.14
C ALA A 1076 10.99 -15.57 56.59
N SER A 1077 11.90 -14.82 55.99
CA SER A 1077 12.00 -13.38 56.15
C SER A 1077 10.93 -12.65 55.32
N LEU A 1078 10.69 -11.38 55.63
CA LEU A 1078 9.62 -10.61 54.97
C LEU A 1078 9.80 -10.47 53.46
N TRP A 1079 11.05 -10.44 52.95
CA TRP A 1079 11.30 -10.40 51.51
C TRP A 1079 11.01 -11.74 50.81
N GLU A 1080 11.15 -12.87 51.51
CA GLU A 1080 10.76 -14.18 50.97
C GLU A 1080 9.24 -14.30 50.89
N ILE A 1081 8.52 -13.77 51.88
CA ILE A 1081 7.07 -13.63 51.86
C ILE A 1081 6.62 -12.70 50.72
N GLN A 1082 7.34 -11.60 50.49
CA GLN A 1082 7.10 -10.71 49.35
C GLN A 1082 7.29 -11.44 48.01
N ALA A 1083 8.37 -12.23 47.87
CA ALA A 1083 8.62 -13.00 46.66
C ALA A 1083 7.55 -14.08 46.43
N ALA A 1084 6.98 -14.63 47.49
CA ALA A 1084 5.95 -15.66 47.44
C ALA A 1084 4.63 -15.20 46.79
N PHE A 1085 4.35 -13.89 46.70
CA PHE A 1085 3.21 -13.38 45.92
C PHE A 1085 3.26 -13.80 44.44
N LYS A 1086 4.46 -14.01 43.91
CA LYS A 1086 4.69 -14.39 42.52
C LYS A 1086 4.64 -15.91 42.31
N LEU A 1087 4.49 -16.73 43.35
CA LEU A 1087 4.51 -18.18 43.21
C LEU A 1087 3.31 -18.71 42.42
N ARG A 1088 3.58 -19.59 41.45
CA ARG A 1088 2.53 -20.41 40.82
C ARG A 1088 3.02 -21.82 40.47
N PRO A 1089 2.13 -22.83 40.45
CA PRO A 1089 2.44 -24.12 39.86
C PRO A 1089 2.67 -23.98 38.35
N MET A 1090 3.65 -24.72 37.81
CA MET A 1090 4.06 -24.59 36.41
C MET A 1090 4.23 -25.93 35.71
N ALA A 1091 4.84 -26.93 36.37
CA ALA A 1091 5.05 -28.25 35.78
C ALA A 1091 4.90 -29.38 36.81
N GLY A 1092 4.63 -30.60 36.33
CA GLY A 1092 4.29 -31.79 37.14
C GLY A 1092 2.89 -31.70 37.76
N ASN A 1093 2.73 -32.23 38.97
CA ASN A 1093 1.46 -32.24 39.70
C ASN A 1093 1.03 -30.82 40.12
N LEU A 1094 0.31 -30.11 39.25
CA LEU A 1094 -0.17 -28.75 39.53
C LEU A 1094 -1.11 -28.68 40.75
N SER A 1095 -1.87 -29.75 41.02
CA SER A 1095 -2.78 -29.84 42.18
C SER A 1095 -2.02 -29.75 43.50
N LEU A 1096 -0.86 -30.40 43.59
CA LEU A 1096 0.05 -30.31 44.74
C LEU A 1096 0.51 -28.85 44.97
N GLY A 1097 0.90 -28.16 43.90
CA GLY A 1097 1.30 -26.75 43.98
C GLY A 1097 0.15 -25.82 44.42
N TYR A 1098 -1.07 -26.03 43.92
CA TYR A 1098 -2.24 -25.25 44.37
C TYR A 1098 -2.58 -25.51 45.83
N ARG A 1099 -2.47 -26.75 46.31
CA ARG A 1099 -2.62 -27.09 47.74
C ARG A 1099 -1.60 -26.36 48.60
N PHE A 1100 -0.34 -26.28 48.16
CA PHE A 1100 0.68 -25.49 48.84
C PHE A 1100 0.30 -24.00 48.92
N LEU A 1101 -0.14 -23.40 47.82
CA LEU A 1101 -0.55 -21.99 47.79
C LEU A 1101 -1.75 -21.70 48.70
N GLU A 1102 -2.77 -22.56 48.71
CA GLU A 1102 -3.91 -22.40 49.61
C GLU A 1102 -3.49 -22.55 51.09
N ALA A 1103 -2.56 -23.45 51.40
CA ALA A 1103 -2.01 -23.58 52.75
C ALA A 1103 -1.09 -22.41 53.15
N LEU A 1104 -0.45 -21.73 52.19
CA LEU A 1104 0.39 -20.55 52.40
C LEU A 1104 -0.43 -19.26 52.54
N LYS A 1105 -1.64 -19.22 51.96
CA LYS A 1105 -2.53 -18.06 51.92
C LYS A 1105 -2.76 -17.37 53.29
N PRO A 1106 -2.98 -18.08 54.41
CA PRO A 1106 -3.13 -17.43 55.72
C PRO A 1106 -1.91 -16.60 56.13
N LEU A 1107 -0.69 -17.06 55.78
CA LEU A 1107 0.54 -16.32 56.03
C LEU A 1107 0.62 -15.06 55.15
N LEU A 1108 0.22 -15.15 53.87
CA LEU A 1108 0.21 -13.98 52.98
C LEU A 1108 -0.78 -12.90 53.45
N LEU A 1109 -1.89 -13.29 54.07
CA LEU A 1109 -2.93 -12.41 54.61
C LEU A 1109 -2.67 -11.93 56.06
N GLU A 1110 -1.53 -12.29 56.65
CA GLU A 1110 -1.17 -11.83 57.99
C GLU A 1110 -0.99 -10.31 58.02
N LYS A 1111 -1.60 -9.65 59.01
CA LYS A 1111 -1.48 -8.21 59.20
C LYS A 1111 -0.06 -7.84 59.65
N ARG A 1112 0.57 -6.92 58.93
CA ARG A 1112 1.95 -6.48 59.17
C ARG A 1112 2.02 -4.99 59.45
N ASP A 1113 2.97 -4.58 60.29
CA ASP A 1113 3.27 -3.15 60.47
C ASP A 1113 3.84 -2.59 59.15
N ARG A 1114 3.20 -1.55 58.64
CA ARG A 1114 3.64 -0.82 57.45
C ARG A 1114 5.11 -0.41 57.52
N ARG A 1115 5.62 0.01 58.68
CA ARG A 1115 7.02 0.41 58.87
C ARG A 1115 7.98 -0.74 58.56
N LEU A 1116 7.68 -1.94 59.04
CA LEU A 1116 8.50 -3.13 58.79
C LEU A 1116 8.49 -3.53 57.30
N VAL A 1117 7.34 -3.43 56.63
CA VAL A 1117 7.23 -3.67 55.18
C VAL A 1117 8.09 -2.65 54.40
N VAL A 1118 7.95 -1.37 54.74
CA VAL A 1118 8.71 -0.29 54.10
C VAL A 1118 10.22 -0.45 54.32
N ASP A 1119 10.66 -0.73 55.54
CA ASP A 1119 12.08 -0.91 55.86
C ASP A 1119 12.70 -2.09 55.12
N SER A 1120 11.97 -3.21 55.01
CA SER A 1120 12.38 -4.38 54.24
C SER A 1120 12.56 -4.06 52.76
N ILE A 1121 11.56 -3.38 52.15
CA ILE A 1121 11.61 -2.99 50.74
C ILE A 1121 12.73 -1.98 50.48
N GLU A 1122 12.89 -0.97 51.32
CA GLU A 1122 13.95 0.04 51.18
C GLU A 1122 15.34 -0.57 51.36
N HIS A 1123 15.51 -1.57 52.24
CA HIS A 1123 16.75 -2.30 52.37
C HIS A 1123 17.12 -3.02 51.05
N MET A 1124 16.16 -3.74 50.46
CA MET A 1124 16.35 -4.41 49.17
C MET A 1124 16.59 -3.43 48.02
N ARG A 1125 15.84 -2.32 47.99
CA ARG A 1125 15.98 -1.26 46.99
C ARG A 1125 17.37 -0.63 47.02
N ARG A 1126 17.89 -0.30 48.21
CA ARG A 1126 19.27 0.22 48.35
C ARG A 1126 20.31 -0.83 47.97
N ALA A 1127 20.10 -2.09 48.28
CA ALA A 1127 20.99 -3.17 47.86
C ALA A 1127 21.03 -3.30 46.33
N ALA A 1128 19.88 -3.28 45.67
CA ALA A 1128 19.76 -3.28 44.21
C ALA A 1128 20.48 -2.11 43.56
N ILE A 1129 20.23 -0.87 44.02
CA ILE A 1129 20.85 0.34 43.46
C ILE A 1129 22.38 0.31 43.64
N ARG A 1130 22.88 -0.13 44.82
CA ARG A 1130 24.32 -0.26 45.07
C ARG A 1130 24.97 -1.30 44.18
N ALA A 1131 24.30 -2.42 43.92
CA ALA A 1131 24.80 -3.47 43.03
C ALA A 1131 24.97 -2.94 41.60
N THR A 1132 24.00 -2.16 41.09
CA THR A 1132 24.11 -1.50 39.79
C THR A 1132 25.22 -0.45 39.76
N THR A 1133 25.35 0.38 40.80
CA THR A 1133 26.33 1.47 40.87
C THR A 1133 27.79 0.97 40.97
N ARG A 1134 28.01 -0.22 41.53
CA ARG A 1134 29.33 -0.87 41.62
C ARG A 1134 29.72 -1.65 40.36
N GLY A 1135 28.81 -1.85 39.42
CA GLY A 1135 29.07 -2.52 38.15
C GLY A 1135 29.95 -1.69 37.21
N ILE A 1136 30.67 -2.35 36.31
CA ILE A 1136 31.56 -1.73 35.31
C ILE A 1136 30.77 -0.83 34.32
N GLN A 1137 29.48 -1.10 34.14
CA GLN A 1137 28.60 -0.35 33.23
C GLN A 1137 28.02 0.91 33.92
N ARG A 1138 28.75 2.04 33.85
CA ARG A 1138 28.17 3.37 34.15
C ARG A 1138 27.09 3.69 33.11
N GLY A 1139 25.85 4.03 33.48
CA GLY A 1139 24.78 4.42 32.53
C GLY A 1139 23.39 4.39 33.17
N THR A 1140 22.36 4.76 32.41
CA THR A 1140 20.96 4.77 32.89
C THR A 1140 20.39 3.34 32.87
N ASP A 1141 20.17 2.75 34.04
CA ASP A 1141 19.56 1.41 34.22
C ASP A 1141 18.03 1.53 34.36
N VAL A 1142 17.28 0.98 33.40
CA VAL A 1142 15.81 1.08 33.36
C VAL A 1142 15.11 0.16 34.36
N LYS A 1143 15.82 -0.82 34.92
CA LYS A 1143 15.27 -1.83 35.82
C LYS A 1143 15.51 -1.49 37.28
N SER A 1144 16.75 -1.21 37.65
CA SER A 1144 17.19 -1.10 39.05
C SER A 1144 17.46 0.34 39.50
N GLY A 1145 17.44 1.31 38.59
CA GLY A 1145 17.60 2.73 38.90
C GLY A 1145 16.38 3.34 39.61
N PHE A 1146 16.54 4.57 40.11
CA PHE A 1146 15.44 5.34 40.71
C PHE A 1146 14.32 5.56 39.68
N GLY A 1147 13.09 5.16 40.03
CA GLY A 1147 11.95 5.20 39.12
C GLY A 1147 11.95 4.08 38.07
N GLY A 1148 12.83 3.09 38.18
CA GLY A 1148 12.88 1.95 37.25
C GLY A 1148 11.77 0.91 37.48
N ILE A 1149 11.82 -0.18 36.69
CA ILE A 1149 10.83 -1.27 36.75
C ILE A 1149 10.68 -1.83 38.17
N ARG A 1150 11.81 -2.03 38.87
CA ARG A 1150 11.83 -2.59 40.22
C ARG A 1150 11.14 -1.69 41.24
N ASP A 1151 11.17 -0.38 41.07
CA ASP A 1151 10.45 0.55 41.95
C ASP A 1151 8.94 0.38 41.82
N ILE A 1152 8.42 0.12 40.61
CA ILE A 1152 7.01 -0.21 40.39
C ILE A 1152 6.68 -1.56 41.04
N GLU A 1153 7.49 -2.60 40.81
CA GLU A 1153 7.29 -3.93 41.41
C GLU A 1153 7.26 -3.84 42.94
N PHE A 1154 8.20 -3.10 43.55
CA PHE A 1154 8.28 -2.88 44.98
C PHE A 1154 7.13 -2.04 45.53
N LEU A 1155 6.70 -0.99 44.82
CA LEU A 1155 5.51 -0.22 45.19
C LEU A 1155 4.28 -1.13 45.25
N VAL A 1156 4.03 -1.90 44.19
CA VAL A 1156 2.87 -2.78 44.09
C VAL A 1156 2.92 -3.87 45.15
N GLN A 1157 4.04 -4.59 45.28
CA GLN A 1157 4.19 -5.66 46.28
C GLN A 1157 4.15 -5.14 47.71
N GLY A 1158 4.67 -3.94 47.98
CA GLY A 1158 4.55 -3.28 49.27
C GLY A 1158 3.11 -2.96 49.62
N LEU A 1159 2.35 -2.41 48.68
CA LEU A 1159 0.92 -2.17 48.87
C LEU A 1159 0.13 -3.48 49.04
N GLN A 1160 0.49 -4.54 48.31
CA GLN A 1160 -0.08 -5.88 48.52
C GLN A 1160 0.18 -6.38 49.94
N LEU A 1161 1.42 -6.32 50.44
CA LEU A 1161 1.77 -6.72 51.80
C LEU A 1161 1.03 -5.93 52.88
N ILE A 1162 0.76 -4.64 52.62
CA ILE A 1162 0.08 -3.75 53.58
C ILE A 1162 -1.43 -3.97 53.58
N HIS A 1163 -2.04 -4.21 52.42
CA HIS A 1163 -3.50 -4.16 52.25
C HIS A 1163 -4.17 -5.51 51.92
N ALA A 1164 -3.40 -6.56 51.61
CA ALA A 1164 -3.95 -7.90 51.39
C ALA A 1164 -4.76 -8.46 52.58
N PRO A 1165 -4.41 -8.19 53.86
CA PRO A 1165 -5.23 -8.63 55.00
C PRO A 1165 -6.67 -8.10 54.95
N GLU A 1166 -6.86 -6.86 54.48
CA GLU A 1166 -8.18 -6.25 54.31
C GLU A 1166 -8.84 -6.61 52.97
N ASN A 1167 -8.05 -7.00 51.97
CA ASN A 1167 -8.56 -7.41 50.67
C ASN A 1167 -7.73 -8.54 50.02
N ALA A 1168 -8.22 -9.77 50.17
CA ALA A 1168 -7.58 -10.95 49.61
C ALA A 1168 -7.53 -10.98 48.06
N MET A 1169 -8.29 -10.14 47.34
CA MET A 1169 -8.15 -10.03 45.89
C MET A 1169 -6.78 -9.51 45.48
N LEU A 1170 -6.04 -8.86 46.40
CA LEU A 1170 -4.67 -8.38 46.18
C LEU A 1170 -3.62 -9.49 46.14
N LEU A 1171 -3.97 -10.75 46.39
CA LEU A 1171 -3.07 -11.90 46.21
C LEU A 1171 -2.88 -12.24 44.72
N GLN A 1172 -2.45 -11.26 43.93
CA GLN A 1172 -2.15 -11.39 42.51
C GLN A 1172 -0.65 -11.49 42.28
N GLY A 1173 -0.22 -12.52 41.54
CA GLY A 1173 1.16 -12.63 41.10
C GLY A 1173 1.51 -11.65 40.00
N ASN A 1174 0.62 -11.40 39.03
CA ASN A 1174 0.92 -10.47 37.94
C ASN A 1174 0.85 -9.00 38.41
N THR A 1175 1.89 -8.21 38.12
CA THR A 1175 2.01 -6.80 38.56
C THR A 1175 0.89 -5.94 37.99
N LEU A 1176 0.54 -6.15 36.71
CA LEU A 1176 -0.53 -5.40 36.04
C LEU A 1176 -1.93 -5.77 36.56
N GLN A 1177 -2.13 -7.03 36.98
CA GLN A 1177 -3.36 -7.46 37.64
C GLN A 1177 -3.44 -6.90 39.07
N ALA A 1178 -2.33 -6.91 39.81
CA ALA A 1178 -2.26 -6.29 41.13
C ALA A 1178 -2.58 -4.78 41.07
N LEU A 1179 -2.04 -4.04 40.09
CA LEU A 1179 -2.38 -2.64 39.85
C LEU A 1179 -3.88 -2.42 39.55
N ASN A 1180 -4.53 -3.33 38.82
CA ASN A 1180 -5.98 -3.27 38.62
C ASN A 1180 -6.74 -3.39 39.93
N VAL A 1181 -6.38 -4.38 40.75
CA VAL A 1181 -7.08 -4.60 42.02
C VAL A 1181 -6.84 -3.42 42.97
N LEU A 1182 -5.61 -2.89 43.02
CA LEU A 1182 -5.31 -1.68 43.81
C LEU A 1182 -6.17 -0.48 43.40
N ASN A 1183 -6.48 -0.34 42.11
CA ASN A 1183 -7.41 0.69 41.61
C ASN A 1183 -8.88 0.39 41.95
N GLU A 1184 -9.35 -0.82 41.66
CA GLU A 1184 -10.74 -1.24 41.89
C GLU A 1184 -11.14 -1.15 43.37
N THR A 1185 -10.16 -1.26 44.27
CA THR A 1185 -10.33 -1.20 45.72
C THR A 1185 -10.12 0.20 46.31
N GLY A 1186 -9.81 1.19 45.48
CA GLY A 1186 -9.60 2.58 45.89
C GLY A 1186 -8.30 2.85 46.65
N ILE A 1187 -7.36 1.89 46.69
CA ILE A 1187 -6.04 2.08 47.30
C ILE A 1187 -5.17 3.00 46.45
N LEU A 1188 -5.28 2.86 45.13
CA LEU A 1188 -4.71 3.79 44.15
C LEU A 1188 -5.82 4.46 43.38
N GLU A 1189 -5.66 5.76 43.12
CA GLU A 1189 -6.58 6.49 42.26
C GLU A 1189 -6.46 6.02 40.81
N ARG A 1190 -7.57 6.11 40.06
CA ARG A 1190 -7.67 5.62 38.67
C ARG A 1190 -6.57 6.17 37.76
N ASP A 1191 -6.29 7.46 37.86
CA ASP A 1191 -5.31 8.12 36.99
C ASP A 1191 -3.88 7.65 37.30
N ILE A 1192 -3.58 7.44 38.58
CA ILE A 1192 -2.26 6.98 39.03
C ILE A 1192 -2.04 5.51 38.68
N ALA A 1193 -3.02 4.66 38.93
CA ALA A 1193 -2.94 3.25 38.54
C ALA A 1193 -2.84 3.09 37.02
N GLY A 1194 -3.59 3.90 36.26
CA GLY A 1194 -3.47 3.99 34.79
C GLY A 1194 -2.06 4.39 34.36
N GLN A 1195 -1.49 5.42 34.98
CA GLN A 1195 -0.17 5.93 34.64
C GLN A 1195 0.95 4.94 35.00
N LEU A 1196 0.92 4.33 36.19
CA LEU A 1196 1.88 3.28 36.58
C LEU A 1196 1.85 2.09 35.63
N ARG A 1197 0.66 1.77 35.09
CA ARG A 1197 0.49 0.71 34.10
C ARG A 1197 1.23 1.02 32.80
N GLU A 1198 1.00 2.21 32.26
CA GLU A 1198 1.64 2.69 31.04
C GLU A 1198 3.16 2.79 31.22
N ASP A 1199 3.59 3.29 32.37
CA ASP A 1199 5.00 3.45 32.72
C ASP A 1199 5.70 2.09 32.84
N TYR A 1200 5.07 1.12 33.49
CA TYR A 1200 5.58 -0.25 33.57
C TYR A 1200 5.72 -0.87 32.18
N LEU A 1201 4.65 -0.84 31.37
CA LEU A 1201 4.68 -1.41 30.02
C LEU A 1201 5.74 -0.75 29.14
N PHE A 1202 5.92 0.58 29.25
CA PHE A 1202 6.94 1.32 28.53
C PHE A 1202 8.36 0.89 28.92
N LEU A 1203 8.65 0.81 30.22
CA LEU A 1203 9.96 0.37 30.68
C LEU A 1203 10.25 -1.09 30.32
N ARG A 1204 9.24 -1.97 30.38
CA ARG A 1204 9.34 -3.37 29.92
C ARG A 1204 9.60 -3.47 28.42
N ARG A 1205 8.98 -2.60 27.62
CA ARG A 1205 9.26 -2.51 26.18
C ARG A 1205 10.71 -2.11 25.89
N ILE A 1206 11.27 -1.15 26.63
CA ILE A 1206 12.70 -0.81 26.51
C ILE A 1206 13.57 -2.02 26.88
N GLU A 1207 13.26 -2.68 28.00
CA GLU A 1207 13.99 -3.87 28.44
C GLU A 1207 13.92 -5.00 27.39
N HIS A 1208 12.77 -5.22 26.74
CA HIS A 1208 12.61 -6.19 25.66
C HIS A 1208 13.59 -5.90 24.50
N PHE A 1209 13.62 -4.67 23.98
CA PHE A 1209 14.47 -4.32 22.84
C PHE A 1209 15.97 -4.33 23.17
N LEU A 1210 16.35 -3.99 24.41
CA LEU A 1210 17.72 -4.15 24.88
C LEU A 1210 18.14 -5.63 24.91
N GLN A 1211 17.24 -6.51 25.37
CA GLN A 1211 17.55 -7.92 25.53
C GLN A 1211 17.53 -8.69 24.22
N ILE A 1212 16.52 -8.49 23.39
CA ILE A 1212 16.33 -9.26 22.15
C ILE A 1212 17.39 -8.94 21.10
N LEU A 1213 18.12 -7.82 21.22
CA LEU A 1213 19.16 -7.45 20.27
C LEU A 1213 20.20 -8.57 20.09
N GLU A 1214 20.69 -9.13 21.19
CA GLU A 1214 21.70 -10.20 21.20
C GLU A 1214 21.33 -11.39 22.13
N ASP A 1215 20.08 -11.46 22.60
CA ASP A 1215 19.60 -12.41 23.64
C ASP A 1215 20.38 -12.32 24.96
N ARG A 1216 20.71 -11.10 25.40
CA ARG A 1216 21.52 -10.82 26.60
C ARG A 1216 20.72 -10.10 27.69
N GLN A 1217 21.10 -10.28 28.96
CA GLN A 1217 20.50 -9.57 30.10
C GLN A 1217 21.02 -8.14 30.22
N ILE A 1218 20.63 -7.28 29.30
CA ILE A 1218 21.00 -5.86 29.28
C ILE A 1218 19.84 -5.03 29.82
N HIS A 1219 20.16 -4.12 30.75
CA HIS A 1219 19.22 -3.20 31.39
C HIS A 1219 19.67 -1.73 31.30
N VAL A 1220 20.88 -1.49 30.81
CA VAL A 1220 21.49 -0.17 30.72
C VAL A 1220 21.33 0.35 29.29
N LEU A 1221 20.90 1.60 29.15
CA LEU A 1221 20.81 2.26 27.84
C LEU A 1221 22.19 2.39 27.18
N PRO A 1222 22.27 2.31 25.84
CA PRO A 1222 23.50 2.57 25.11
C PRO A 1222 23.98 4.01 25.35
N LYS A 1223 25.30 4.19 25.39
CA LYS A 1223 25.94 5.52 25.51
C LYS A 1223 26.19 6.17 24.18
N ASP A 1224 26.43 5.35 23.16
CA ASP A 1224 26.64 5.85 21.81
C ASP A 1224 25.36 6.57 21.35
N PRO A 1225 25.43 7.85 20.96
CA PRO A 1225 24.26 8.61 20.55
C PRO A 1225 23.51 7.98 19.39
N VAL A 1226 24.22 7.26 18.53
CA VAL A 1226 23.64 6.62 17.34
C VAL A 1226 22.91 5.34 17.73
N GLU A 1227 23.50 4.49 18.55
CA GLU A 1227 22.81 3.32 19.12
C GLU A 1227 21.59 3.71 19.94
N LEU A 1228 21.66 4.85 20.65
CA LEU A 1228 20.53 5.39 21.39
C LEU A 1228 19.41 5.90 20.48
N ASP A 1229 19.74 6.55 19.36
CA ASP A 1229 18.77 6.96 18.35
C ASP A 1229 18.08 5.73 17.72
N VAL A 1230 18.87 4.71 17.36
CA VAL A 1230 18.36 3.41 16.88
C VAL A 1230 17.42 2.77 17.90
N LEU A 1231 17.79 2.73 19.19
CA LEU A 1231 16.92 2.20 20.25
C LEU A 1231 15.63 3.02 20.39
N SER A 1232 15.72 4.35 20.30
CA SER A 1232 14.55 5.22 20.37
C SER A 1232 13.54 4.89 19.27
N LYS A 1233 14.03 4.64 18.05
CA LYS A 1233 13.21 4.25 16.90
C LYS A 1233 12.60 2.86 17.07
N LYS A 1234 13.34 1.90 17.63
CA LYS A 1234 12.80 0.55 17.97
C LYS A 1234 11.65 0.62 18.98
N VAL A 1235 11.79 1.47 20.00
CA VAL A 1235 10.80 1.56 21.08
C VAL A 1235 9.57 2.38 20.65
N LEU A 1236 9.77 3.53 20.01
CA LEU A 1236 8.73 4.53 19.76
C LEU A 1236 8.23 4.60 18.30
N GLY A 1237 8.96 4.02 17.34
CA GLY A 1237 8.68 4.10 15.91
C GLY A 1237 9.70 4.97 15.12
N PRO A 1238 9.66 4.94 13.79
CA PRO A 1238 10.71 5.48 12.91
C PRO A 1238 10.94 6.99 13.04
N ASP A 1239 9.90 7.77 13.37
CA ASP A 1239 9.97 9.22 13.51
C ASP A 1239 10.52 9.70 14.87
N ALA A 1240 10.84 8.76 15.77
CA ALA A 1240 11.34 9.08 17.09
C ALA A 1240 12.78 9.61 17.06
N THR A 1241 13.10 10.44 18.05
CA THR A 1241 14.47 10.94 18.27
C THR A 1241 14.96 10.53 19.65
N ALA A 1242 16.27 10.32 19.78
CA ALA A 1242 16.91 10.04 21.07
C ALA A 1242 16.56 11.07 22.15
N ALA A 1243 16.48 12.36 21.78
CA ALA A 1243 16.17 13.45 22.73
C ALA A 1243 14.74 13.35 23.29
N ALA A 1244 13.73 13.15 22.43
CA ALA A 1244 12.34 12.99 22.87
C ALA A 1244 12.15 11.72 23.69
N PHE A 1245 12.81 10.63 23.31
CA PHE A 1245 12.82 9.37 24.05
C PHE A 1245 13.39 9.55 25.47
N LEU A 1246 14.56 10.17 25.60
CA LEU A 1246 15.19 10.41 26.92
C LEU A 1246 14.35 11.35 27.79
N ALA A 1247 13.77 12.41 27.23
CA ALA A 1247 12.90 13.32 27.96
C ALA A 1247 11.68 12.56 28.53
N GLY A 1248 10.98 11.81 27.67
CA GLY A 1248 9.84 11.00 28.08
C GLY A 1248 10.19 9.90 29.10
N LEU A 1249 11.40 9.34 29.03
CA LEU A 1249 11.89 8.37 30.02
C LEU A 1249 12.20 9.03 31.37
N ASN A 1250 12.84 10.18 31.38
CA ASN A 1250 13.16 10.91 32.61
C ASN A 1250 11.90 11.38 33.34
N ASP A 1251 10.90 11.86 32.60
CA ASP A 1251 9.60 12.24 33.17
C ASP A 1251 8.90 11.06 33.85
N ARG A 1252 9.01 9.87 33.26
CA ARG A 1252 8.52 8.61 33.84
C ARG A 1252 9.26 8.26 35.10
N PHE A 1253 10.60 8.24 35.09
CA PHE A 1253 11.39 7.95 36.28
C PHE A 1253 11.07 8.87 37.44
N LYS A 1254 10.97 10.19 37.18
CA LYS A 1254 10.59 11.17 38.19
C LYS A 1254 9.22 10.85 38.77
N ARG A 1255 8.23 10.64 37.91
CA ARG A 1255 6.85 10.36 38.32
C ARG A 1255 6.71 9.05 39.09
N ILE A 1256 7.34 7.97 38.64
CA ILE A 1256 7.35 6.67 39.34
C ILE A 1256 7.97 6.84 40.73
N ASN A 1257 9.10 7.57 40.82
CA ASN A 1257 9.71 7.85 42.10
C ASN A 1257 8.78 8.69 43.00
N ASP A 1258 8.08 9.70 42.47
CA ASP A 1258 7.12 10.50 43.23
C ASP A 1258 5.95 9.65 43.75
N PHE A 1259 5.41 8.74 42.93
CA PHE A 1259 4.38 7.79 43.36
C PHE A 1259 4.89 6.81 44.43
N TYR A 1260 6.12 6.32 44.27
CA TYR A 1260 6.78 5.47 45.26
C TYR A 1260 6.91 6.18 46.62
N GLN A 1261 7.40 7.43 46.63
CA GLN A 1261 7.53 8.24 47.85
C GLN A 1261 6.17 8.53 48.51
N THR A 1262 5.15 8.82 47.71
CA THR A 1262 3.82 9.18 48.20
C THR A 1262 3.07 7.97 48.75
N TYR A 1263 2.91 6.92 47.94
CA TYR A 1263 1.99 5.81 48.22
C TYR A 1263 2.63 4.70 49.05
N LEU A 1264 3.96 4.48 48.97
CA LEU A 1264 4.65 3.50 49.81
C LEU A 1264 5.28 4.16 51.04
N LEU A 1265 6.05 5.25 50.88
CA LEU A 1265 6.74 5.86 52.01
C LEU A 1265 5.87 6.84 52.82
N GLY A 1266 4.74 7.28 52.30
CA GLY A 1266 3.82 8.19 53.01
C GLY A 1266 4.35 9.62 53.14
N ARG A 1267 5.28 10.04 52.28
CA ARG A 1267 5.85 11.40 52.28
C ARG A 1267 5.01 12.31 51.39
N LYS A 1268 4.64 13.51 51.87
CA LYS A 1268 3.96 14.51 51.04
C LYS A 1268 4.92 15.03 49.96
N THR A 1269 4.48 15.05 48.71
CA THR A 1269 5.17 15.67 47.57
C THR A 1269 5.27 17.18 47.79
N GLY A 1270 6.36 17.62 48.44
CA GLY A 1270 6.58 19.04 48.76
C GLY A 1270 7.76 19.34 49.69
N ASP A 1271 8.20 18.40 50.52
CA ASP A 1271 9.38 18.62 51.37
C ASP A 1271 10.67 18.29 50.60
N GLY A 1272 11.14 19.29 49.85
CA GLY A 1272 12.46 19.28 49.25
C GLY A 1272 13.56 19.28 50.31
N ALA A 1273 14.18 18.13 50.54
CA ALA A 1273 15.57 18.06 50.98
C ALA A 1273 16.42 17.73 49.76
N GLY A 1274 17.18 18.73 49.29
CA GLY A 1274 18.08 18.60 48.14
C GLY A 1274 19.04 17.43 48.31
N VAL A 1275 19.03 16.53 47.34
CA VAL A 1275 20.11 15.56 47.15
C VAL A 1275 21.19 16.29 46.35
N GLY A 1276 22.35 16.49 47.00
CA GLY A 1276 23.54 17.05 46.39
C GLY A 1276 23.97 16.28 45.14
N ARG A 1277 24.49 17.05 44.19
CA ARG A 1277 25.04 16.64 42.89
C ARG A 1277 26.02 15.47 42.96
#